data_AF-A0AAU9TQE7-F1
#
_entry.id   AF-A0AAU9TQE7-F1
#
_cell.length_a   1.000
_cell.length_b   1.000
_cell.length_c   1.000
_cell.angle_alpha   90.00
_cell.angle_beta   90.00
_cell.angle_gamma   90.00
#
_symmetry.space_group_name_H-M   'P 1'
#
loop_
_entity.id
_entity.type
_entity.pdbx_description
1 polymer ?
#
loop_
_entity_poly.entity_id
_entity_poly.type
_entity_poly.pdbx_seq_one_letter_code
_entity_poly.pdbx_strand_id
1 'polypeptide(L)'
;MKGTLKVLLWKHFVVRVKRFIHFPIEILSTMIIFILLFSIKDSLLRKRNYYHYDLKVEQFEPKLLNSLTGPESIFYIPETEFTRLLMSRIEESLAYNFKENNTNVIKKPKIKPVTDESALKNLTEKAGAKDAIVIFQNVSGTWPKKLKYTIRIKDVYTTYSYNFIDDEAHEFFGLIYESFLKLQWAIDSNYLELLTGDKIKQRVSLQKLPYVGITKNNVVKKICYSLKPICWLSLMLVSVFLSARLLDERATGIQELLKMVGVSNNVIGVSHVLNVVPAGLMYCVVGTLLVTVTSQSILSKINPLLIFIMLLLYYLTVIALAFCSSYTVNNSQYGETMAVLMYLLLYIPAQLLETRELARWTLPLCGLLPHVPMHWFWDEVAALQQYGMVFSFADIARSHSATSGSVLSCYLCLILQVCLYFFFAWYLAKVRPGLHGQALPWNFIFQRQFCGIKKKSPEGHEVLLEFEDTPYSTDYFEAAPKDLKVGIKIVNVSKKFEKELALAEVTLNVYKGEITVLLGHNGTGKTTLISIIMGMLKPTEGKVLVEGLDTVTQKDKMQRIIGLCPQHNLFFPYLTVLEHVMFFTLLKGVGYKDAKTSSQALLEQLGLADKSSYQTSQLSGGMKRRLQLACALAGDAKVLVLDEPTSGLDVQTRRGLWDLLLSLRGSRTVLLSTHFMEEAEALGDRVAALHAGRLRCHATTMHLKRALGSGYRLSFTTIGLPDEPAITAVITSKIPEATVKDTSLNSISYNLPSKKSALFPELFNFLKSKKSELGIDCIGIGVSTLDEVFLKLCTDDATELLKDIVDGENIEPVFKTVTGPRLYFRQLAVLLKRQLKYHWSKISLFLLVQVIIPIMMIYGITILNNLNTKESTPEVLNITLDLDFYSKMADRRVLYSVNVSGFNLKRIQDRYPTVNFESAPNFTAALLRATKENILEYNKYLVGIKINDTDATALFTKRVNLAAPVALNLLTNMIATQLLPYADGQTVTTYNYPMESVLPFEFIVHKDDILSETWAVSVVFVMLTTVVNAVLLPCKERTSSARHIHVLAGCAPALHWGATLLTHTLIYTLVLVLPAIVIAVAFEQDNTIDRPDFLVAMFVVLVLGIIAFLALVYIVSFMFEERASCIVLVSMIFFFVVVTPIVEVVRDLCLGSKREYESFDYFVLVLSYVVPPHTITKAVTQCSYITGHNARNDEKPLCYFCLGEDAPGGLMLALAAQAVVIMTIVILTQYGVFNMLFDRVLNINYRVSSPADVDDTVRAERAYVEKTIALRE
;
A
#
# COMPACT_ATOMS: atom_id res chain seq x y z
N MET A 1 -1.17 -30.80 -11.64
CA MET A 1 -0.56 -29.46 -11.51
C MET A 1 -0.42 -28.72 -12.84
N LYS A 2 0.32 -29.23 -13.84
CA LYS A 2 0.54 -28.54 -15.14
C LYS A 2 -0.76 -28.18 -15.90
N GLY A 3 -1.74 -29.08 -15.94
CA GLY A 3 -3.04 -28.84 -16.60
C GLY A 3 -3.83 -27.68 -15.98
N THR A 4 -4.03 -27.72 -14.66
CA THR A 4 -4.76 -26.70 -13.89
C THR A 4 -4.13 -25.30 -14.03
N LEU A 5 -2.79 -25.22 -14.00
CA LEU A 5 -2.09 -23.94 -14.19
C LEU A 5 -2.34 -23.34 -15.58
N LYS A 6 -2.35 -24.16 -16.63
CA LYS A 6 -2.65 -23.72 -18.00
C LYS A 6 -4.06 -23.12 -18.12
N VAL A 7 -5.04 -23.72 -17.45
CA VAL A 7 -6.43 -23.23 -17.42
C VAL A 7 -6.54 -21.89 -16.68
N LEU A 8 -5.84 -21.72 -15.56
CA LEU A 8 -5.80 -20.43 -14.85
C LEU A 8 -5.11 -19.33 -15.66
N LEU A 9 -4.03 -19.65 -16.36
CA LEU A 9 -3.37 -18.69 -17.26
C LEU A 9 -4.27 -18.28 -18.43
N TRP A 10 -5.03 -19.24 -18.99
CA TRP A 10 -6.06 -18.93 -19.98
C TRP A 10 -7.13 -17.99 -19.43
N LYS A 11 -7.65 -18.23 -18.20
CA LYS A 11 -8.56 -17.30 -17.50
C LYS A 11 -7.95 -15.89 -17.43
N HIS A 12 -6.72 -15.78 -16.93
CA HIS A 12 -6.05 -14.48 -16.76
C HIS A 12 -5.87 -13.75 -18.10
N PHE A 13 -5.52 -14.46 -19.16
CA PHE A 13 -5.41 -13.91 -20.50
C PHE A 13 -6.75 -13.37 -21.02
N VAL A 14 -7.83 -14.16 -20.94
CA VAL A 14 -9.17 -13.74 -21.38
C VAL A 14 -9.65 -12.50 -20.61
N VAL A 15 -9.46 -12.49 -19.29
CA VAL A 15 -9.83 -11.34 -18.45
C VAL A 15 -9.02 -10.09 -18.82
N ARG A 16 -7.73 -10.22 -19.16
CA ARG A 16 -6.90 -9.10 -19.60
C ARG A 16 -7.34 -8.54 -20.95
N VAL A 17 -7.63 -9.40 -21.92
CA VAL A 17 -8.12 -8.98 -23.25
C VAL A 17 -9.43 -8.21 -23.13
N LYS A 18 -10.33 -8.63 -22.25
CA LYS A 18 -11.61 -7.95 -22.00
C LYS A 18 -11.47 -6.63 -21.22
N ARG A 19 -10.38 -6.45 -20.48
CA ARG A 19 -10.05 -5.21 -19.77
C ARG A 19 -9.16 -4.32 -20.63
N PHE A 20 -9.69 -3.84 -21.75
CA PHE A 20 -8.95 -3.05 -22.74
C PHE A 20 -8.33 -1.77 -22.17
N ILE A 21 -8.91 -1.17 -21.13
CA ILE A 21 -8.38 0.06 -20.50
C ILE A 21 -7.31 -0.26 -19.44
N HIS A 22 -7.54 -1.27 -18.59
CA HIS A 22 -6.67 -1.52 -17.45
C HIS A 22 -5.29 -2.06 -17.83
N PHE A 23 -5.21 -2.95 -18.82
CA PHE A 23 -3.94 -3.58 -19.18
C PHE A 23 -2.94 -2.60 -19.82
N PRO A 24 -3.34 -1.73 -20.77
CA PRO A 24 -2.47 -0.66 -21.25
C PRO A 24 -2.08 0.32 -20.16
N ILE A 25 -2.97 0.68 -19.23
CA ILE A 25 -2.63 1.56 -18.10
C ILE A 25 -1.60 0.88 -17.17
N GLU A 26 -1.79 -0.41 -16.86
CA GLU A 26 -0.85 -1.21 -16.02
C GLU A 26 0.55 -1.23 -16.64
N ILE A 27 0.67 -1.35 -17.97
CA ILE A 27 1.95 -1.32 -18.67
C ILE A 27 2.49 0.12 -18.79
N LEU A 28 1.71 1.03 -19.36
CA LEU A 28 2.13 2.40 -19.65
C LEU A 28 2.55 3.15 -18.39
N SER A 29 1.83 2.94 -17.28
CA SER A 29 2.16 3.58 -16.00
C SER A 29 3.56 3.23 -15.49
N THR A 30 4.03 2.00 -15.69
CA THR A 30 5.39 1.61 -15.30
C THR A 30 6.47 2.24 -16.18
N MET A 31 6.11 2.63 -17.40
CA MET A 31 7.04 3.15 -18.40
C MET A 31 7.07 4.66 -18.44
N ILE A 32 5.96 5.32 -18.09
CA ILE A 32 5.75 6.74 -18.37
C ILE A 32 6.85 7.61 -17.75
N ILE A 33 7.30 7.30 -16.53
CA ILE A 33 8.34 8.06 -15.85
C ILE A 33 9.71 7.85 -16.52
N PHE A 34 10.01 6.64 -16.99
CA PHE A 34 11.25 6.37 -17.74
C PHE A 34 11.22 7.02 -19.12
N ILE A 35 10.07 7.03 -19.79
CA ILE A 35 9.88 7.72 -21.08
C ILE A 35 10.04 9.23 -20.89
N LEU A 36 9.48 9.81 -19.83
CA LEU A 36 9.65 11.23 -19.50
C LEU A 36 11.11 11.59 -19.22
N LEU A 37 11.80 10.78 -18.40
CA LEU A 37 13.24 10.95 -18.16
C LEU A 37 14.02 10.91 -19.49
N PHE A 38 13.67 9.98 -20.38
CA PHE A 38 14.29 9.85 -21.69
C PHE A 38 14.06 11.07 -22.59
N SER A 39 12.82 11.56 -22.67
CA SER A 39 12.46 12.74 -23.48
C SER A 39 13.25 13.98 -23.07
N ILE A 40 13.62 14.08 -21.79
CA ILE A 40 14.33 15.24 -21.24
C ILE A 40 15.85 15.05 -21.22
N LYS A 41 16.34 13.83 -21.50
CA LYS A 41 17.77 13.52 -21.40
C LYS A 41 18.63 14.42 -22.29
N ASP A 42 18.18 14.72 -23.51
CA ASP A 42 19.01 15.45 -24.47
C ASP A 42 19.19 16.91 -24.02
N SER A 43 18.21 17.46 -23.30
CA SER A 43 18.31 18.77 -22.64
C SER A 43 19.26 18.72 -21.43
N LEU A 44 19.13 17.70 -20.58
CA LEU A 44 20.02 17.45 -19.44
C LEU A 44 21.48 17.24 -19.88
N LEU A 45 21.69 16.53 -20.98
CA LEU A 45 22.99 16.16 -21.52
C LEU A 45 23.57 17.23 -22.47
N ARG A 46 22.80 18.22 -22.95
CA ARG A 46 23.35 19.33 -23.76
C ARG A 46 24.39 20.17 -22.98
N LYS A 47 24.30 20.20 -21.65
CA LYS A 47 25.32 20.75 -20.74
C LYS A 47 26.62 19.92 -20.67
N ARG A 48 26.68 18.74 -21.31
CA ARG A 48 27.83 17.80 -21.29
C ARG A 48 28.94 18.16 -22.29
N ASN A 49 28.66 19.02 -23.28
CA ASN A 49 29.57 19.31 -24.41
C ASN A 49 30.86 20.11 -24.06
N TYR A 50 31.17 20.33 -22.78
CA TYR A 50 32.37 21.06 -22.36
C TYR A 50 33.51 20.22 -21.76
N TYR A 51 33.38 18.90 -21.64
CA TYR A 51 34.41 18.09 -20.96
C TYR A 51 34.97 16.97 -21.84
N HIS A 52 35.97 17.31 -22.65
CA HIS A 52 37.01 16.35 -23.02
C HIS A 52 37.82 16.01 -21.75
N TYR A 53 37.96 14.71 -21.46
CA TYR A 53 38.77 14.21 -20.36
C TYR A 53 40.26 14.29 -20.73
N ASP A 54 40.79 15.49 -20.85
CA ASP A 54 42.25 15.65 -20.86
C ASP A 54 42.73 15.53 -19.42
N LEU A 55 43.44 14.43 -19.15
CA LEU A 55 44.15 14.17 -17.89
C LEU A 55 45.26 15.21 -17.73
N LYS A 56 44.92 16.45 -17.38
CA LYS A 56 45.90 17.47 -17.00
C LYS A 56 46.31 17.20 -15.56
N VAL A 57 47.58 16.82 -15.40
CA VAL A 57 48.20 16.74 -14.08
C VAL A 57 48.48 18.17 -13.64
N GLU A 58 47.74 18.66 -12.67
CA GLU A 58 48.00 19.96 -12.06
C GLU A 58 49.10 19.78 -11.00
N GLN A 59 50.29 20.29 -11.30
CA GLN A 59 51.37 20.41 -10.35
C GLN A 59 51.41 21.84 -9.83
N PHE A 60 51.42 21.99 -8.51
CA PHE A 60 51.50 23.29 -7.86
C PHE A 60 52.92 23.51 -7.34
N GLU A 61 53.46 24.70 -7.54
CA GLU A 61 54.75 25.07 -6.95
C GLU A 61 54.63 25.28 -5.43
N PRO A 62 55.67 24.94 -4.65
CA PRO A 62 55.69 25.16 -3.22
C PRO A 62 55.73 26.66 -2.89
N LYS A 63 54.78 27.13 -2.07
CA LYS A 63 54.72 28.52 -1.60
C LYS A 63 55.36 28.63 -0.21
N LEU A 64 56.33 29.51 -0.02
CA LEU A 64 56.95 29.72 1.30
C LEU A 64 55.95 30.36 2.27
N LEU A 65 55.85 29.86 3.51
CA LEU A 65 54.93 30.45 4.51
C LEU A 65 55.27 31.90 4.85
N ASN A 66 56.55 32.27 4.85
CA ASN A 66 56.97 33.65 5.12
C ASN A 66 56.46 34.65 4.07
N SER A 67 56.14 34.16 2.86
CA SER A 67 55.61 34.99 1.76
C SER A 67 54.11 35.26 1.85
N LEU A 68 53.39 34.59 2.77
CA LEU A 68 51.96 34.77 2.99
C LEU A 68 51.65 36.12 3.64
N THR A 69 50.42 36.59 3.44
CA THR A 69 49.88 37.74 4.18
C THR A 69 49.57 37.35 5.62
N GLY A 70 49.72 38.29 6.57
CA GLY A 70 49.44 38.08 8.00
C GLY A 70 48.31 39.00 8.49
N PRO A 71 47.76 38.75 9.69
CA PRO A 71 46.71 39.60 10.27
C PRO A 71 47.21 41.02 10.58
N GLU A 72 46.31 42.01 10.55
CA GLU A 72 46.65 43.43 10.80
C GLU A 72 46.76 43.74 12.30
N SER A 73 45.86 43.17 13.12
CA SER A 73 45.92 43.26 14.59
C SER A 73 45.76 41.88 15.22
N ILE A 74 46.46 41.62 16.31
CA ILE A 74 46.40 40.37 17.06
C ILE A 74 46.10 40.66 18.53
N PHE A 75 45.03 40.05 19.04
CA PHE A 75 44.63 40.12 20.44
C PHE A 75 44.93 38.79 21.11
N TYR A 76 45.43 38.77 22.35
CA TYR A 76 45.73 37.50 23.04
C TYR A 76 45.36 37.49 24.52
N ILE A 77 45.05 36.30 25.04
CA ILE A 77 44.66 36.04 26.44
C ILE A 77 45.12 34.62 26.87
N PRO A 78 45.53 34.37 28.12
CA PRO A 78 45.81 35.35 29.18
C PRO A 78 47.16 36.05 29.00
N GLU A 79 47.29 37.23 29.60
CA GLU A 79 48.57 37.93 29.70
C GLU A 79 49.43 37.31 30.82
N THR A 80 50.52 36.66 30.44
CA THR A 80 51.53 36.06 31.32
C THR A 80 52.91 36.45 30.82
N GLU A 81 53.97 36.29 31.62
CA GLU A 81 55.33 36.56 31.15
C GLU A 81 55.70 35.73 29.91
N PHE A 82 55.28 34.46 29.89
CA PHE A 82 55.45 33.56 28.75
C PHE A 82 54.73 34.07 27.50
N THR A 83 53.42 34.36 27.59
CA THR A 83 52.64 34.80 26.43
C THR A 83 53.11 36.17 25.93
N ARG A 84 53.53 37.08 26.81
CA ARG A 84 54.09 38.38 26.42
C ARG A 84 55.39 38.23 25.62
N LEU A 85 56.30 37.37 26.07
CA LEU A 85 57.57 37.11 25.39
C LEU A 85 57.36 36.40 24.05
N LEU A 86 56.50 35.38 24.02
CA LEU A 86 56.12 34.67 22.80
C LEU A 86 55.52 35.61 21.76
N MET A 87 54.56 36.46 22.17
CA MET A 87 53.89 37.40 21.28
C MET A 87 54.82 38.50 20.77
N SER A 88 55.78 38.96 21.58
CA SER A 88 56.83 39.90 21.12
C SER A 88 57.69 39.30 19.99
N ARG A 89 58.08 38.03 20.08
CA ARG A 89 58.79 37.36 18.98
C ARG A 89 57.92 37.14 17.75
N ILE A 90 56.63 36.82 17.94
CA ILE A 90 55.66 36.71 16.85
C ILE A 90 55.53 38.03 16.10
N GLU A 91 55.56 39.17 16.80
CA GLU A 91 55.53 40.52 16.18
C GLU A 91 56.68 40.71 15.18
N GLU A 92 57.89 40.29 15.56
CA GLU A 92 59.07 40.35 14.71
C GLU A 92 59.00 39.35 13.55
N SER A 93 58.51 38.14 13.81
CA SER A 93 58.38 37.08 12.80
C SER A 93 57.28 37.35 11.76
N LEU A 94 56.25 38.13 12.11
CA LEU A 94 55.15 38.48 11.21
C LEU A 94 55.38 39.77 10.43
N ALA A 95 56.47 40.49 10.71
CA ALA A 95 56.83 41.70 9.99
C ALA A 95 56.95 41.42 8.49
N TYR A 96 56.27 42.23 7.67
CA TYR A 96 56.30 42.09 6.21
C TYR A 96 56.63 43.41 5.54
N ASN A 97 57.30 43.30 4.39
CA ASN A 97 57.64 44.44 3.55
C ASN A 97 56.40 44.84 2.74
N PHE A 98 55.83 45.99 3.06
CA PHE A 98 54.74 46.58 2.29
C PHE A 98 55.31 47.63 1.34
N LYS A 99 55.01 47.50 0.04
CA LYS A 99 55.38 48.49 -0.97
C LYS A 99 54.26 49.50 -1.10
N GLU A 100 54.45 50.66 -0.49
CA GLU A 100 53.58 51.82 -0.67
C GLU A 100 54.43 52.93 -1.30
N ASN A 101 54.01 53.44 -2.47
CA ASN A 101 54.70 54.49 -3.22
C ASN A 101 56.22 54.28 -3.39
N ASN A 102 56.65 53.11 -3.87
CA ASN A 102 58.07 52.76 -4.11
C ASN A 102 59.01 52.82 -2.89
N THR A 103 58.49 52.97 -1.67
CA THR A 103 59.26 52.82 -0.43
C THR A 103 58.89 51.52 0.27
N ASN A 104 59.90 50.76 0.68
CA ASN A 104 59.69 49.53 1.47
C ASN A 104 59.46 49.92 2.93
N VAL A 105 58.20 49.97 3.35
CA VAL A 105 57.85 50.19 4.76
C VAL A 105 57.62 48.82 5.40
N ILE A 106 58.34 48.53 6.49
CA ILE A 106 58.12 47.33 7.28
C ILE A 106 56.90 47.57 8.16
N LYS A 107 55.78 46.90 7.86
CA LYS A 107 54.56 46.98 8.66
C LYS A 107 54.54 45.82 9.64
N LYS A 108 54.45 46.13 10.94
CA LYS A 108 54.29 45.15 12.02
C LYS A 108 52.81 45.04 12.41
N PRO A 109 52.31 43.84 12.76
CA PRO A 109 50.96 43.68 13.26
C PRO A 109 50.81 44.35 14.64
N LYS A 110 49.65 44.94 14.92
CA LYS A 110 49.39 45.56 16.23
C LYS A 110 49.00 44.48 17.23
N ILE A 111 49.88 44.17 18.20
CA ILE A 111 49.60 43.17 19.24
C ILE A 111 49.06 43.85 20.50
N LYS A 112 47.94 43.35 21.04
CA LYS A 112 47.31 43.87 22.27
C LYS A 112 46.88 42.73 23.23
N PRO A 113 47.26 42.77 24.52
CA PRO A 113 46.74 41.83 25.51
C PRO A 113 45.27 42.16 25.87
N VAL A 114 44.51 41.14 26.25
CA VAL A 114 43.13 41.25 26.76
C VAL A 114 43.12 40.78 28.22
N THR A 115 42.54 41.60 29.12
CA THR A 115 42.62 41.40 30.57
C THR A 115 41.60 40.41 31.11
N ASP A 116 40.38 40.36 30.55
CA ASP A 116 39.26 39.54 31.06
C ASP A 116 38.43 38.87 29.94
N GLU A 117 37.76 37.75 30.25
CA GLU A 117 36.83 37.06 29.34
C GLU A 117 35.59 37.90 28.96
N SER A 118 35.20 38.87 29.80
CA SER A 118 34.11 39.80 29.50
C SER A 118 34.50 40.82 28.42
N ALA A 119 35.75 41.31 28.47
CA ALA A 119 36.32 42.19 27.45
C ALA A 119 36.50 41.45 26.11
N LEU A 120 36.80 40.15 26.16
CA LEU A 120 36.88 39.28 24.98
C LEU A 120 35.56 39.23 24.19
N LYS A 121 34.40 39.15 24.88
CA LYS A 121 33.08 39.14 24.20
C LYS A 121 32.84 40.44 23.41
N ASN A 122 33.04 41.59 24.05
CA ASN A 122 32.89 42.91 23.42
C ASN A 122 33.88 43.13 22.27
N LEU A 123 35.09 42.56 22.38
CA LEU A 123 36.10 42.64 21.32
C LEU A 123 35.76 41.76 20.12
N THR A 124 35.15 40.58 20.36
CA THR A 124 34.71 39.67 19.30
C THR A 124 33.67 40.33 18.38
N GLU A 125 32.77 41.17 18.94
CA GLU A 125 31.78 41.93 18.18
C GLU A 125 32.38 43.08 17.34
N LYS A 126 33.48 43.68 17.82
CA LYS A 126 34.11 44.86 17.20
C LYS A 126 35.27 44.55 16.25
N ALA A 127 35.80 43.33 16.30
CA ALA A 127 36.95 42.92 15.49
C ALA A 127 36.63 42.93 13.99
N GLY A 128 37.56 43.47 13.19
CA GLY A 128 37.47 43.49 11.73
C GLY A 128 37.82 42.14 11.10
N ALA A 129 37.59 42.01 9.79
CA ALA A 129 37.87 40.76 9.04
C ALA A 129 39.36 40.36 8.96
N LYS A 130 40.27 41.28 9.30
CA LYS A 130 41.73 41.09 9.28
C LYS A 130 42.36 41.01 10.67
N ASP A 131 41.54 41.03 11.73
CA ASP A 131 42.00 40.91 13.11
C ASP A 131 41.94 39.45 13.56
N ALA A 132 42.88 39.05 14.41
CA ALA A 132 42.96 37.71 14.98
C ALA A 132 42.94 37.75 16.51
N ILE A 133 42.27 36.78 17.14
CA ILE A 133 42.29 36.59 18.58
C ILE A 133 42.93 35.23 18.89
N VAL A 134 43.90 35.20 19.80
CA VAL A 134 44.62 33.99 20.23
C VAL A 134 44.36 33.71 21.70
N ILE A 135 43.78 32.56 22.01
CA ILE A 135 43.49 32.13 23.38
C ILE A 135 44.43 30.99 23.75
N PHE A 136 45.33 31.23 24.69
CA PHE A 136 46.24 30.21 25.21
C PHE A 136 45.58 29.47 26.38
N GLN A 137 45.67 28.14 26.39
CA GLN A 137 45.07 27.27 27.42
C GLN A 137 46.15 26.70 28.34
N ASN A 138 45.84 26.56 29.63
CA ASN A 138 46.73 25.96 30.65
C ASN A 138 48.12 26.62 30.78
N VAL A 139 48.18 27.95 30.69
CA VAL A 139 49.43 28.71 30.89
C VAL A 139 49.43 29.33 32.29
N SER A 140 50.04 28.66 33.26
CA SER A 140 50.20 29.15 34.64
C SER A 140 51.68 29.29 35.02
N GLY A 141 52.23 30.49 34.82
CA GLY A 141 53.53 30.97 35.35
C GLY A 141 54.82 30.25 34.90
N THR A 142 54.74 28.98 34.50
CA THR A 142 55.87 28.14 34.04
C THR A 142 55.77 27.87 32.54
N TRP A 143 56.90 27.61 31.88
CA TRP A 143 56.93 27.26 30.46
C TRP A 143 56.15 25.96 30.23
N PRO A 144 55.05 25.98 29.46
CA PRO A 144 54.26 24.78 29.23
C PRO A 144 55.07 23.78 28.40
N LYS A 145 55.09 22.51 28.81
CA LYS A 145 55.70 21.43 28.01
C LYS A 145 54.89 21.11 26.75
N LYS A 146 53.58 21.37 26.79
CA LYS A 146 52.63 21.21 25.69
C LYS A 146 51.88 22.52 25.49
N LEU A 147 51.97 23.11 24.30
CA LEU A 147 51.29 24.34 23.97
C LEU A 147 49.91 24.04 23.39
N LYS A 148 48.87 24.56 24.05
CA LYS A 148 47.50 24.53 23.55
C LYS A 148 47.00 25.94 23.33
N TYR A 149 46.57 26.25 22.11
CA TYR A 149 46.05 27.58 21.79
C TYR A 149 44.93 27.51 20.75
N THR A 150 44.03 28.49 20.81
CA THR A 150 42.90 28.64 19.89
C THR A 150 43.07 29.93 19.09
N ILE A 151 42.97 29.85 17.76
CA ILE A 151 42.91 31.02 16.88
C ILE A 151 41.45 31.31 16.54
N ARG A 152 41.03 32.57 16.69
CA ARG A 152 39.74 33.09 16.23
C ARG A 152 39.98 34.20 15.20
N ILE A 153 39.50 34.02 13.97
CA ILE A 153 39.51 35.01 12.89
C ILE A 153 38.11 35.01 12.27
N LYS A 154 37.66 36.17 11.76
CA LYS A 154 36.38 36.30 11.04
C LYS A 154 36.50 35.60 9.68
N ASP A 155 35.48 34.85 9.27
CA ASP A 155 35.43 34.17 7.96
C ASP A 155 36.50 33.08 7.71
N VAL A 156 37.19 32.56 8.74
CA VAL A 156 38.00 31.33 8.57
C VAL A 156 37.06 30.14 8.54
N TYR A 157 36.61 29.81 7.33
CA TYR A 157 35.83 28.64 6.92
C TYR A 157 35.11 27.99 8.10
N THR A 158 33.97 28.56 8.46
CA THR A 158 32.93 27.80 9.13
C THR A 158 32.68 26.60 8.23
N THR A 159 33.15 25.42 8.61
CA THR A 159 32.68 24.19 7.99
C THR A 159 31.22 24.09 8.34
N TYR A 160 30.37 24.56 7.41
CA TYR A 160 28.93 24.66 7.60
C TYR A 160 28.27 23.28 7.73
N SER A 161 28.99 22.18 7.46
CA SER A 161 28.55 20.81 7.71
C SER A 161 29.69 19.90 8.20
N TYR A 162 29.33 18.76 8.80
CA TYR A 162 30.25 17.66 9.16
C TYR A 162 30.77 16.88 7.95
N ASN A 163 30.41 17.25 6.72
CA ASN A 163 30.93 16.60 5.51
C ASN A 163 32.36 17.09 5.26
N PHE A 164 33.33 16.22 5.58
CA PHE A 164 34.76 16.52 5.47
C PHE A 164 35.24 16.66 4.02
N ILE A 165 34.49 16.13 3.04
CA ILE A 165 34.81 16.15 1.62
C ILE A 165 33.90 17.17 0.96
N ASP A 166 34.46 18.31 0.57
CA ASP A 166 33.73 19.38 -0.12
C ASP A 166 34.40 19.65 -1.48
N ASP A 167 33.57 19.94 -2.48
CA ASP A 167 33.95 20.00 -3.89
C ASP A 167 34.78 21.24 -4.22
N GLU A 168 34.65 22.32 -3.44
CA GLU A 168 35.24 23.63 -3.72
C GLU A 168 36.03 24.24 -2.54
N ALA A 169 36.25 23.48 -1.46
CA ALA A 169 36.76 23.96 -0.16
C ALA A 169 37.97 24.90 -0.19
N HIS A 170 38.82 24.81 -1.22
CA HIS A 170 40.13 25.47 -1.26
C HIS A 170 40.45 26.19 -2.58
N GLU A 171 39.47 26.39 -3.48
CA GLU A 171 39.75 27.15 -4.71
C GLU A 171 39.97 28.64 -4.44
N PHE A 172 39.34 29.20 -3.40
CA PHE A 172 39.61 30.55 -2.91
C PHE A 172 40.56 30.50 -1.72
N PHE A 173 41.88 30.51 -1.97
CA PHE A 173 42.86 30.96 -0.98
C PHE A 173 42.64 32.47 -0.78
N GLY A 174 41.64 32.83 0.03
CA GLY A 174 41.45 34.22 0.42
C GLY A 174 42.62 34.71 1.27
N LEU A 175 42.80 36.04 1.33
CA LEU A 175 43.80 36.70 2.18
C LEU A 175 43.70 36.28 3.67
N ILE A 176 42.50 35.88 4.11
CA ILE A 176 42.20 35.47 5.49
C ILE A 176 42.78 34.07 5.79
N TYR A 177 42.71 33.12 4.85
CA TYR A 177 43.27 31.76 5.05
C TYR A 177 44.80 31.78 5.12
N GLU A 178 45.42 32.61 4.29
CA GLU A 178 46.86 32.84 4.33
C GLU A 178 47.31 33.45 5.67
N SER A 179 46.53 34.41 6.18
CA SER A 179 46.75 35.04 7.48
C SER A 179 46.66 34.04 8.63
N PHE A 180 45.70 33.11 8.58
CA PHE A 180 45.57 32.03 9.57
C PHE A 180 46.80 31.12 9.57
N LEU A 181 47.21 30.61 8.40
CA LEU A 181 48.35 29.69 8.26
C LEU A 181 49.67 30.33 8.68
N LYS A 182 49.87 31.60 8.32
CA LYS A 182 51.07 32.35 8.72
C LYS A 182 51.10 32.58 10.24
N LEU A 183 49.97 32.93 10.84
CA LEU A 183 49.86 33.12 12.29
C LEU A 183 50.09 31.80 13.03
N GLN A 184 49.48 30.70 12.59
CA GLN A 184 49.69 29.36 13.15
C GLN A 184 51.17 28.99 13.14
N TRP A 185 51.85 29.12 11.99
CA TRP A 185 53.28 28.84 11.89
C TRP A 185 54.14 29.76 12.76
N ALA A 186 53.83 31.05 12.82
CA ALA A 186 54.55 32.00 13.66
C ALA A 186 54.45 31.63 15.15
N ILE A 187 53.29 31.19 15.64
CA ILE A 187 53.13 30.73 17.02
C ILE A 187 53.93 29.45 17.25
N ASP A 188 53.75 28.46 16.37
CA ASP A 188 54.36 27.14 16.47
C ASP A 188 55.90 27.20 16.46
N SER A 189 56.48 27.90 15.48
CA SER A 189 57.93 28.03 15.29
C SER A 189 58.58 28.79 16.44
N ASN A 190 58.07 29.96 16.82
CA ASN A 190 58.65 30.76 17.89
C ASN A 190 58.55 30.05 19.25
N TYR A 191 57.49 29.28 19.51
CA TYR A 191 57.39 28.46 20.71
C TYR A 191 58.48 27.37 20.76
N LEU A 192 58.70 26.63 19.67
CA LEU A 192 59.73 25.60 19.60
C LEU A 192 61.14 26.18 19.72
N GLU A 193 61.42 27.32 19.06
CA GLU A 193 62.72 28.00 19.15
C GLU A 193 62.98 28.56 20.56
N LEU A 194 61.94 29.04 21.25
CA LEU A 194 62.07 29.51 22.63
C LEU A 194 62.31 28.38 23.63
N LEU A 195 61.70 27.21 23.43
CA LEU A 195 61.90 26.05 24.29
C LEU A 195 63.26 25.38 24.09
N THR A 196 63.76 25.35 22.85
CA THR A 196 64.99 24.63 22.48
C THR A 196 66.23 25.51 22.53
N GLY A 197 66.07 26.83 22.34
CA GLY A 197 67.18 27.77 22.16
C GLY A 197 67.80 27.74 20.77
N ASP A 198 67.45 26.76 19.94
CA ASP A 198 67.94 26.56 18.58
C ASP A 198 66.93 27.08 17.55
N LYS A 199 67.43 27.70 16.47
CA LYS A 199 66.59 28.11 15.34
C LYS A 199 66.20 26.91 14.47
N ILE A 200 64.98 26.92 13.95
CA ILE A 200 64.52 25.90 13.01
C ILE A 200 65.31 26.05 11.69
N LYS A 201 66.08 25.00 11.33
CA LYS A 201 66.97 25.04 10.15
C LYS A 201 66.21 24.96 8.83
N GLN A 202 65.05 24.30 8.83
CA GLN A 202 64.29 24.02 7.62
C GLN A 202 63.43 25.22 7.19
N ARG A 203 63.47 25.55 5.90
CA ARG A 203 62.53 26.49 5.27
C ARG A 203 61.21 25.79 5.03
N VAL A 204 60.14 26.27 5.66
CA VAL A 204 58.83 25.64 5.54
C VAL A 204 58.04 26.21 4.36
N SER A 205 57.53 25.31 3.53
CA SER A 205 56.70 25.59 2.36
C SER A 205 55.40 24.79 2.40
N LEU A 206 54.35 25.36 1.81
CA LEU A 206 53.06 24.72 1.60
C LEU A 206 52.91 24.38 0.13
N GLN A 207 52.48 23.16 -0.17
CA GLN A 207 52.22 22.71 -1.54
C GLN A 207 50.90 21.96 -1.59
N LYS A 208 50.15 22.13 -2.68
CA LYS A 208 48.94 21.33 -2.91
C LYS A 208 49.36 19.95 -3.43
N LEU A 209 48.70 18.89 -2.97
CA LEU A 209 48.94 17.54 -3.51
C LEU A 209 48.69 17.54 -5.03
N PRO A 210 49.57 16.91 -5.83
CA PRO A 210 49.36 16.80 -7.25
C PRO A 210 48.08 16.01 -7.51
N TYR A 211 47.22 16.57 -8.34
CA TYR A 211 45.90 16.03 -8.62
C TYR A 211 45.72 15.92 -10.13
N VAL A 212 45.03 14.85 -10.55
CA VAL A 212 44.59 14.70 -11.93
C VAL A 212 43.24 15.39 -12.03
N GLY A 213 43.15 16.46 -12.82
CA GLY A 213 41.93 17.22 -13.04
C GLY A 213 40.82 16.37 -13.64
N ILE A 214 40.07 15.63 -12.82
CA ILE A 214 38.86 14.91 -13.22
C ILE A 214 37.67 15.77 -12.80
N THR A 215 36.98 16.35 -13.79
CA THR A 215 35.75 17.09 -13.55
C THR A 215 34.65 16.11 -13.19
N LYS A 216 34.08 16.26 -11.98
CA LYS A 216 32.94 15.45 -11.54
C LYS A 216 31.74 15.77 -12.42
N ASN A 217 31.06 14.73 -12.88
CA ASN A 217 29.80 14.92 -13.57
C ASN A 217 28.66 15.03 -12.56
N ASN A 218 28.47 16.23 -12.01
CA ASN A 218 27.41 16.53 -11.06
C ASN A 218 26.01 16.28 -11.64
N VAL A 219 25.85 16.38 -12.97
CA VAL A 219 24.60 16.07 -13.66
C VAL A 219 24.30 14.57 -13.57
N VAL A 220 25.29 13.70 -13.83
CA VAL A 220 25.13 12.24 -13.72
C VAL A 220 24.85 11.82 -12.27
N LYS A 221 25.54 12.43 -11.29
CA LYS A 221 25.27 12.23 -9.87
C LYS A 221 23.80 12.55 -9.53
N LYS A 222 23.32 13.74 -9.90
CA LYS A 222 21.92 14.17 -9.70
C LYS A 222 20.93 13.23 -10.38
N ILE A 223 21.19 12.81 -11.63
CA ILE A 223 20.32 11.86 -12.34
C ILE A 223 20.24 10.51 -11.62
N CYS A 224 21.36 9.97 -11.12
CA CYS A 224 21.36 8.70 -10.38
C CYS A 224 20.54 8.81 -9.08
N TYR A 225 20.62 9.93 -8.36
CA TYR A 225 19.75 10.20 -7.21
C TYR A 225 18.28 10.31 -7.61
N SER A 226 17.96 10.95 -8.74
CA SER A 226 16.59 11.01 -9.26
C SER A 226 16.04 9.65 -9.69
N LEU A 227 16.88 8.69 -10.08
CA LEU A 227 16.43 7.34 -10.44
C LEU A 227 15.85 6.56 -9.24
N LYS A 228 16.21 6.93 -7.99
CA LYS A 228 15.66 6.33 -6.75
C LYS A 228 14.14 6.51 -6.64
N PRO A 229 13.60 7.74 -6.54
CA PRO A 229 12.15 7.94 -6.50
C PRO A 229 11.46 7.49 -7.80
N ILE A 230 12.13 7.56 -8.96
CA ILE A 230 11.55 7.15 -10.25
C ILE A 230 11.22 5.66 -10.27
N CYS A 231 12.16 4.77 -9.90
CA CYS A 231 11.84 3.34 -9.95
C CYS A 231 10.81 2.98 -8.86
N TRP A 232 10.87 3.62 -7.69
CA TRP A 232 9.87 3.43 -6.64
C TRP A 232 8.46 3.84 -7.08
N LEU A 233 8.28 5.05 -7.62
CA LEU A 233 6.98 5.53 -8.10
C LEU A 233 6.47 4.72 -9.28
N SER A 234 7.36 4.32 -10.21
CA SER A 234 6.97 3.57 -11.42
C SER A 234 6.25 2.24 -11.12
N LEU A 235 6.57 1.59 -10.00
CA LEU A 235 5.98 0.30 -9.62
C LEU A 235 4.79 0.44 -8.66
N MET A 236 4.45 1.66 -8.24
CA MET A 236 3.36 1.90 -7.31
C MET A 236 2.03 1.36 -7.85
N LEU A 237 1.63 1.75 -9.05
CA LEU A 237 0.33 1.35 -9.63
C LEU A 237 0.23 -0.17 -9.86
N VAL A 238 1.34 -0.82 -10.26
CA VAL A 238 1.36 -2.29 -10.41
C VAL A 238 1.13 -2.98 -9.08
N SER A 239 1.78 -2.51 -8.01
CA SER A 239 1.61 -3.08 -6.67
C SER A 239 0.16 -2.97 -6.18
N VAL A 240 -0.49 -1.82 -6.45
CA VAL A 240 -1.87 -1.52 -6.04
C VAL A 240 -2.87 -2.33 -6.86
N PHE A 241 -2.71 -2.42 -8.19
CA PHE A 241 -3.62 -3.20 -9.03
C PHE A 241 -3.56 -4.69 -8.72
N LEU A 242 -2.37 -5.19 -8.40
CA LEU A 242 -2.20 -6.59 -8.00
C LEU A 242 -2.84 -6.85 -6.64
N SER A 243 -2.57 -6.01 -5.63
CA SER A 243 -3.15 -6.19 -4.30
C SER A 243 -4.68 -6.08 -4.34
N ALA A 244 -5.24 -5.13 -5.09
CA ALA A 244 -6.68 -4.96 -5.30
C ALA A 244 -7.32 -6.20 -5.92
N ARG A 245 -6.71 -6.75 -6.99
CA ARG A 245 -7.23 -7.96 -7.66
C ARG A 245 -7.18 -9.19 -6.75
N LEU A 246 -6.10 -9.37 -6.00
CA LEU A 246 -5.94 -10.49 -5.07
C LEU A 246 -6.94 -10.40 -3.91
N LEU A 247 -7.09 -9.20 -3.34
CA LEU A 247 -8.04 -8.93 -2.28
C LEU A 247 -9.47 -9.17 -2.75
N ASP A 248 -9.79 -8.75 -3.98
CA ASP A 248 -11.11 -8.93 -4.56
C ASP A 248 -11.48 -10.41 -4.72
N GLU A 249 -10.63 -11.22 -5.38
CA GLU A 249 -10.89 -12.65 -5.55
C GLU A 249 -11.01 -13.39 -4.20
N ARG A 250 -10.38 -12.87 -3.13
CA ARG A 250 -10.52 -13.38 -1.77
C ARG A 250 -11.81 -12.92 -1.08
N ALA A 251 -12.14 -11.63 -1.17
CA ALA A 251 -13.31 -11.03 -0.52
C ALA A 251 -14.63 -11.55 -1.13
N THR A 252 -14.63 -11.81 -2.44
CA THR A 252 -15.76 -12.45 -3.13
C THR A 252 -15.91 -13.93 -2.83
N GLY A 253 -14.91 -14.59 -2.23
CA GLY A 253 -14.94 -16.03 -1.95
C GLY A 253 -14.60 -16.93 -3.15
N ILE A 254 -14.29 -16.35 -4.32
CA ILE A 254 -13.93 -17.10 -5.54
C ILE A 254 -12.70 -17.99 -5.32
N GLN A 255 -11.71 -17.51 -4.55
CA GLN A 255 -10.53 -18.33 -4.22
C GLN A 255 -10.91 -19.61 -3.46
N GLU A 256 -11.91 -19.55 -2.57
CA GLU A 256 -12.37 -20.73 -1.83
C GLU A 256 -13.17 -21.67 -2.74
N LEU A 257 -13.97 -21.13 -3.69
CA LEU A 257 -14.62 -21.95 -4.72
C LEU A 257 -13.60 -22.70 -5.59
N LEU A 258 -12.50 -22.06 -6.00
CA LEU A 258 -11.44 -22.74 -6.75
C LEU A 258 -10.78 -23.86 -5.93
N LYS A 259 -10.61 -23.65 -4.62
CA LYS A 259 -10.13 -24.69 -3.70
C LYS A 259 -11.15 -25.82 -3.53
N MET A 260 -12.45 -25.54 -3.57
CA MET A 260 -13.54 -26.54 -3.54
C MET A 260 -13.52 -27.43 -4.79
N VAL A 261 -13.18 -26.88 -5.96
CA VAL A 261 -13.04 -27.63 -7.22
C VAL A 261 -11.71 -28.40 -7.32
N GLY A 262 -10.78 -28.18 -6.38
CA GLY A 262 -9.52 -28.92 -6.27
C GLY A 262 -8.29 -28.22 -6.83
N VAL A 263 -8.35 -26.89 -6.91
CA VAL A 263 -7.16 -26.06 -7.18
C VAL A 263 -6.43 -25.78 -5.87
N SER A 264 -5.17 -26.25 -5.76
CA SER A 264 -4.34 -25.94 -4.59
C SER A 264 -4.01 -24.44 -4.48
N ASN A 265 -3.88 -23.94 -3.25
CA ASN A 265 -3.55 -22.53 -2.98
C ASN A 265 -2.24 -22.07 -3.65
N ASN A 266 -1.23 -22.95 -3.69
CA ASN A 266 0.07 -22.64 -4.27
C ASN A 266 -0.03 -22.41 -5.79
N VAL A 267 -0.88 -23.18 -6.48
CA VAL A 267 -1.10 -23.03 -7.93
C VAL A 267 -1.81 -21.71 -8.25
N ILE A 268 -2.75 -21.28 -7.40
CA ILE A 268 -3.41 -19.96 -7.51
C ILE A 268 -2.37 -18.85 -7.34
N GLY A 269 -1.52 -18.92 -6.30
CA GLY A 269 -0.45 -17.94 -6.09
C GLY A 269 0.50 -17.83 -7.29
N VAL A 270 0.97 -18.97 -7.79
CA VAL A 270 1.87 -19.03 -8.96
C VAL A 270 1.18 -18.49 -10.23
N SER A 271 -0.10 -18.78 -10.46
CA SER A 271 -0.81 -18.26 -11.64
C SER A 271 -0.91 -16.73 -11.61
N HIS A 272 -1.13 -16.14 -10.43
CA HIS A 272 -1.13 -14.68 -10.28
C HIS A 272 0.25 -14.06 -10.48
N VAL A 273 1.33 -14.68 -9.96
CA VAL A 273 2.71 -14.19 -10.21
C VAL A 273 3.02 -14.22 -11.71
N LEU A 274 2.79 -15.36 -12.37
CA LEU A 274 3.05 -15.52 -13.81
C LEU A 274 2.24 -14.56 -14.68
N ASN A 275 1.05 -14.16 -14.23
CA ASN A 275 0.26 -13.17 -14.94
C ASN A 275 0.97 -11.81 -15.01
N VAL A 276 1.69 -11.37 -13.98
CA VAL A 276 2.30 -10.03 -13.97
C VAL A 276 3.70 -10.01 -14.59
N VAL A 277 4.40 -11.17 -14.63
CA VAL A 277 5.76 -11.32 -15.21
C VAL A 277 5.97 -10.62 -16.57
N PRO A 278 5.07 -10.72 -17.58
CA PRO A 278 5.27 -10.03 -18.85
C PRO A 278 5.39 -8.51 -18.73
N ALA A 279 4.58 -7.88 -17.86
CA ALA A 279 4.66 -6.44 -17.61
C ALA A 279 5.99 -6.08 -16.91
N GLY A 280 6.44 -6.92 -15.98
CA GLY A 280 7.74 -6.79 -15.33
C GLY A 280 8.93 -6.92 -16.27
N LEU A 281 8.91 -7.91 -17.18
CA LEU A 281 9.97 -8.07 -18.17
C LEU A 281 10.03 -6.86 -19.10
N MET A 282 8.87 -6.35 -19.55
CA MET A 282 8.81 -5.13 -20.35
C MET A 282 9.41 -3.94 -19.58
N TYR A 283 9.02 -3.74 -18.32
CA TYR A 283 9.60 -2.73 -17.43
C TYR A 283 11.12 -2.83 -17.32
N CYS A 284 11.67 -4.03 -17.09
CA CYS A 284 13.10 -4.24 -16.94
C CYS A 284 13.87 -3.99 -18.25
N VAL A 285 13.36 -4.49 -19.38
CA VAL A 285 14.00 -4.33 -20.70
C VAL A 285 13.99 -2.86 -21.11
N VAL A 286 12.83 -2.21 -21.12
CA VAL A 286 12.71 -0.82 -21.56
C VAL A 286 13.43 0.12 -20.60
N GLY A 287 13.32 -0.07 -19.27
CA GLY A 287 14.05 0.72 -18.29
C GLY A 287 15.56 0.63 -18.49
N THR A 288 16.10 -0.57 -18.74
CA THR A 288 17.53 -0.76 -19.04
C THR A 288 17.93 -0.12 -20.37
N LEU A 289 17.15 -0.32 -21.43
CA LEU A 289 17.42 0.24 -22.76
C LEU A 289 17.44 1.77 -22.74
N LEU A 290 16.46 2.41 -22.11
CA LEU A 290 16.35 3.86 -22.04
C LEU A 290 17.52 4.50 -21.29
N VAL A 291 18.03 3.83 -20.25
CA VAL A 291 19.17 4.31 -19.46
C VAL A 291 20.51 4.11 -20.16
N THR A 292 20.69 3.03 -20.94
CA THR A 292 22.01 2.58 -21.43
C THR A 292 22.23 2.59 -22.96
N VAL A 293 21.25 2.19 -23.79
CA VAL A 293 21.49 1.81 -25.21
C VAL A 293 21.14 2.94 -26.20
N THR A 294 21.40 4.19 -25.84
CA THR A 294 20.94 5.34 -26.64
C THR A 294 22.09 6.22 -27.12
N SER A 295 21.91 6.93 -28.24
CA SER A 295 22.99 7.70 -28.93
C SER A 295 23.75 8.67 -28.03
N GLN A 296 23.08 9.19 -27.01
CA GLN A 296 23.67 9.80 -25.82
C GLN A 296 23.17 9.04 -24.59
N SER A 297 23.92 8.07 -24.09
CA SER A 297 23.51 7.30 -22.92
C SER A 297 23.66 8.12 -21.64
N ILE A 298 22.65 8.00 -20.78
CA ILE A 298 22.64 8.62 -19.44
C ILE A 298 23.78 8.01 -18.62
N LEU A 299 23.89 6.68 -18.66
CA LEU A 299 24.98 5.91 -18.06
C LEU A 299 25.74 5.15 -19.16
N SER A 300 26.86 5.72 -19.61
CA SER A 300 27.62 5.16 -20.74
C SER A 300 28.63 4.09 -20.36
N LYS A 301 29.04 4.02 -19.09
CA LYS A 301 30.15 3.17 -18.62
C LYS A 301 29.68 2.12 -17.59
N ILE A 302 28.51 1.53 -17.79
CA ILE A 302 27.96 0.46 -16.95
C ILE A 302 27.54 -0.73 -17.80
N ASN A 303 27.74 -1.95 -17.31
CA ASN A 303 27.17 -3.13 -17.96
C ASN A 303 25.63 -3.11 -17.82
N PRO A 304 24.86 -3.06 -18.93
CA PRO A 304 23.40 -3.00 -18.88
C PRO A 304 22.75 -4.16 -18.13
N LEU A 305 23.40 -5.34 -18.11
CA LEU A 305 22.90 -6.52 -17.43
C LEU A 305 22.75 -6.32 -15.91
N LEU A 306 23.59 -5.49 -15.29
CA LEU A 306 23.53 -5.19 -13.85
C LEU A 306 22.27 -4.41 -13.48
N ILE A 307 21.91 -3.44 -14.32
CA ILE A 307 20.67 -2.66 -14.17
C ILE A 307 19.47 -3.58 -14.41
N PHE A 308 19.51 -4.44 -15.43
CA PHE A 308 18.44 -5.38 -15.72
C PHE A 308 18.18 -6.34 -14.54
N ILE A 309 19.23 -6.95 -13.97
CA ILE A 309 19.11 -7.84 -12.80
C ILE A 309 18.55 -7.08 -11.60
N MET A 310 19.01 -5.84 -11.36
CA MET A 310 18.49 -5.01 -10.28
C MET A 310 16.99 -4.73 -10.47
N LEU A 311 16.57 -4.30 -11.67
CA LEU A 311 15.17 -3.96 -11.95
C LEU A 311 14.27 -5.19 -11.81
N LEU A 312 14.75 -6.35 -12.24
CA LEU A 312 14.02 -7.62 -12.14
C LEU A 312 13.85 -8.06 -10.69
N LEU A 313 14.93 -8.06 -9.89
CA LEU A 313 14.86 -8.43 -8.48
C LEU A 313 13.98 -7.45 -7.70
N TYR A 314 14.12 -6.15 -7.95
CA TYR A 314 13.28 -5.13 -7.33
C TYR A 314 11.81 -5.31 -7.69
N TYR A 315 11.51 -5.57 -8.96
CA TYR A 315 10.15 -5.86 -9.41
C TYR A 315 9.54 -7.08 -8.70
N LEU A 316 10.31 -8.17 -8.55
CA LEU A 316 9.88 -9.35 -7.81
C LEU A 316 9.63 -9.06 -6.32
N THR A 317 10.46 -8.21 -5.68
CA THR A 317 10.22 -7.79 -4.30
C THR A 317 8.92 -7.01 -4.15
N VAL A 318 8.61 -6.09 -5.09
CA VAL A 318 7.37 -5.31 -5.06
C VAL A 318 6.15 -6.20 -5.29
N ILE A 319 6.24 -7.20 -6.18
CA ILE A 319 5.18 -8.22 -6.31
C ILE A 319 4.98 -8.97 -5.00
N ALA A 320 6.05 -9.49 -4.40
CA ALA A 320 5.96 -10.25 -3.16
C ALA A 320 5.35 -9.39 -2.02
N LEU A 321 5.73 -8.11 -1.95
CA LEU A 321 5.14 -7.13 -1.04
C LEU A 321 3.64 -6.93 -1.31
N ALA A 322 3.21 -6.83 -2.58
CA ALA A 322 1.79 -6.71 -2.94
C ALA A 322 0.96 -7.96 -2.57
N PHE A 323 1.55 -9.16 -2.66
CA PHE A 323 0.92 -10.37 -2.14
C PHE A 323 0.76 -10.29 -0.63
N CYS A 324 1.81 -9.90 0.10
CA CYS A 324 1.78 -9.78 1.55
C CYS A 324 0.75 -8.72 2.00
N SER A 325 0.71 -7.56 1.36
CA SER A 325 -0.22 -6.47 1.70
C SER A 325 -1.68 -6.87 1.46
N SER A 326 -1.96 -7.70 0.43
CA SER A 326 -3.33 -8.14 0.11
C SER A 326 -3.99 -8.95 1.24
N TYR A 327 -3.23 -9.60 2.12
CA TYR A 327 -3.76 -10.38 3.23
C TYR A 327 -3.98 -9.58 4.53
N THR A 328 -3.53 -8.33 4.60
CA THR A 328 -3.60 -7.51 5.82
C THR A 328 -5.02 -7.07 6.17
N VAL A 329 -5.88 -6.82 5.17
CA VAL A 329 -7.25 -6.31 5.34
C VAL A 329 -8.25 -7.31 4.78
N ASN A 330 -9.25 -7.73 5.55
CA ASN A 330 -10.27 -8.70 5.08
C ASN A 330 -11.36 -8.07 4.20
N ASN A 331 -11.58 -6.76 4.33
CA ASN A 331 -12.59 -6.03 3.59
C ASN A 331 -12.00 -5.38 2.33
N SER A 332 -12.57 -5.68 1.16
CA SER A 332 -12.13 -5.08 -0.11
C SER A 332 -12.24 -3.55 -0.11
N GLN A 333 -13.17 -2.99 0.68
CA GLN A 333 -13.43 -1.54 0.72
C GLN A 333 -12.20 -0.69 1.05
N TYR A 334 -11.40 -1.09 2.04
CA TYR A 334 -10.27 -0.28 2.55
C TYR A 334 -8.92 -0.87 2.14
N GLY A 335 -8.88 -2.07 1.58
CA GLY A 335 -7.62 -2.73 1.30
C GLY A 335 -6.86 -2.11 0.12
N GLU A 336 -7.54 -1.47 -0.83
CA GLU A 336 -6.88 -0.75 -1.94
C GLU A 336 -6.13 0.49 -1.45
N THR A 337 -6.78 1.33 -0.63
CA THR A 337 -6.15 2.52 -0.04
C THR A 337 -5.09 2.15 0.99
N MET A 338 -5.31 1.08 1.77
CA MET A 338 -4.29 0.54 2.65
C MET A 338 -3.05 0.08 1.86
N ALA A 339 -3.21 -0.57 0.71
CA ALA A 339 -2.09 -0.99 -0.11
C ALA A 339 -1.26 0.21 -0.64
N VAL A 340 -1.93 1.27 -1.07
CA VAL A 340 -1.29 2.54 -1.48
C VAL A 340 -0.50 3.14 -0.31
N LEU A 341 -1.16 3.36 0.83
CA LEU A 341 -0.55 4.01 1.97
C LEU A 341 0.59 3.18 2.57
N MET A 342 0.44 1.86 2.63
CA MET A 342 1.50 0.95 3.08
C MET A 342 2.71 0.99 2.15
N TYR A 343 2.51 0.98 0.83
CA TYR A 343 3.61 1.09 -0.15
C TYR A 343 4.40 2.39 0.03
N LEU A 344 3.69 3.49 0.28
CA LEU A 344 4.30 4.79 0.47
C LEU A 344 5.02 4.92 1.83
N LEU A 345 4.39 4.45 2.91
CA LEU A 345 4.94 4.49 4.26
C LEU A 345 6.26 3.72 4.35
N LEU A 346 6.37 2.60 3.63
CA LEU A 346 7.57 1.77 3.60
C LEU A 346 8.78 2.42 2.90
N TYR A 347 8.58 3.52 2.18
CA TYR A 347 9.67 4.27 1.55
C TYR A 347 10.37 5.25 2.53
N ILE A 348 9.64 5.77 3.52
CA ILE A 348 10.15 6.77 4.48
C ILE A 348 11.39 6.27 5.24
N PRO A 349 11.42 5.03 5.78
CA PRO A 349 12.62 4.49 6.43
C PRO A 349 13.83 4.40 5.49
N ALA A 350 13.62 4.10 4.20
CA ALA A 350 14.71 3.99 3.23
C ALA A 350 15.40 5.33 2.98
N GLN A 351 14.61 6.41 2.89
CA GLN A 351 15.11 7.78 2.80
C GLN A 351 15.81 8.22 4.09
N LEU A 352 15.26 7.89 5.26
CA LEU A 352 15.86 8.26 6.55
C LEU A 352 17.23 7.61 6.77
N LEU A 353 17.40 6.35 6.35
CA LEU A 353 18.66 5.62 6.47
C LEU A 353 19.76 6.17 5.55
N GLU A 354 19.41 6.85 4.46
CA GLU A 354 20.37 7.47 3.54
C GLU A 354 21.17 8.60 4.20
N THR A 355 20.52 9.33 5.11
CA THR A 355 21.12 10.46 5.85
C THR A 355 21.99 10.03 7.04
N ARG A 356 22.06 8.73 7.36
CA ARG A 356 22.76 8.23 8.56
C ARG A 356 23.88 7.26 8.23
N GLU A 357 25.06 7.51 8.78
CA GLU A 357 26.14 6.54 8.79
C GLU A 357 25.77 5.37 9.71
N LEU A 358 25.61 4.18 9.12
CA LEU A 358 25.24 2.96 9.84
C LEU A 358 26.50 2.14 10.14
N ALA A 359 26.53 1.52 11.32
CA ALA A 359 27.56 0.55 11.64
C ALA A 359 27.50 -0.63 10.65
N ARG A 360 28.65 -1.13 10.17
CA ARG A 360 28.70 -2.20 9.15
C ARG A 360 27.94 -3.47 9.58
N TRP A 361 27.87 -3.77 10.87
CA TRP A 361 27.13 -4.92 11.41
C TRP A 361 25.60 -4.76 11.33
N THR A 362 25.06 -3.54 11.33
CA THR A 362 23.62 -3.29 11.22
C THR A 362 23.14 -3.23 9.78
N LEU A 363 24.06 -3.13 8.82
CA LEU A 363 23.77 -3.01 7.40
C LEU A 363 22.86 -4.14 6.89
N PRO A 364 23.10 -5.44 7.14
CA PRO A 364 22.23 -6.51 6.65
C PRO A 364 20.78 -6.40 7.18
N LEU A 365 20.60 -5.91 8.41
CA LEU A 365 19.28 -5.72 9.02
C LEU A 365 18.53 -4.56 8.35
N CYS A 366 19.22 -3.46 8.06
CA CYS A 366 18.66 -2.33 7.32
C CYS A 366 18.31 -2.71 5.87
N GLY A 367 19.12 -3.59 5.25
CA GLY A 367 18.88 -4.10 3.90
C GLY A 367 17.64 -5.00 3.80
N LEU A 368 17.11 -5.52 4.91
CA LEU A 368 15.83 -6.26 4.91
C LEU A 368 14.61 -5.35 4.81
N LEU A 369 14.75 -4.06 5.09
CA LEU A 369 13.66 -3.10 4.90
C LEU A 369 13.39 -2.93 3.41
N PRO A 370 12.11 -2.88 3.00
CA PRO A 370 11.75 -2.69 1.60
C PRO A 370 12.33 -1.37 1.05
N HIS A 371 12.61 -1.36 -0.26
CA HIS A 371 13.21 -0.24 -1.01
C HIS A 371 14.67 0.11 -0.67
N VAL A 372 15.19 -0.21 0.52
CA VAL A 372 16.59 0.12 0.93
C VAL A 372 17.66 -0.43 -0.03
N PRO A 373 17.65 -1.73 -0.42
CA PRO A 373 18.68 -2.26 -1.32
C PRO A 373 18.72 -1.58 -2.70
N MET A 374 17.59 -1.02 -3.14
CA MET A 374 17.50 -0.29 -4.41
C MET A 374 18.19 1.07 -4.32
N HIS A 375 18.11 1.76 -3.17
CA HIS A 375 18.83 3.02 -2.95
C HIS A 375 20.35 2.80 -2.97
N TRP A 376 20.83 1.79 -2.23
CA TRP A 376 22.24 1.43 -2.19
C TRP A 376 22.81 1.11 -3.57
N PHE A 377 22.03 0.45 -4.44
CA PHE A 377 22.47 0.20 -5.81
C PHE A 377 22.72 1.52 -6.56
N TRP A 378 21.78 2.46 -6.51
CA TRP A 378 21.94 3.74 -7.20
C TRP A 378 23.01 4.63 -6.57
N ASP A 379 23.26 4.53 -5.26
CA ASP A 379 24.38 5.21 -4.59
C ASP A 379 25.73 4.71 -5.08
N GLU A 380 25.91 3.39 -5.17
CA GLU A 380 27.14 2.78 -5.68
C GLU A 380 27.36 3.11 -7.17
N VAL A 381 26.29 3.11 -7.97
CA VAL A 381 26.35 3.52 -9.38
C VAL A 381 26.69 5.01 -9.49
N ALA A 382 26.08 5.88 -8.69
CA ALA A 382 26.37 7.31 -8.66
C ALA A 382 27.83 7.58 -8.27
N ALA A 383 28.34 6.86 -7.26
CA ALA A 383 29.68 7.01 -6.73
C ALA A 383 30.76 6.79 -7.78
N LEU A 384 30.55 5.84 -8.69
CA LEU A 384 31.50 5.49 -9.77
C LEU A 384 31.27 6.31 -11.06
N GLN A 385 30.01 6.51 -11.45
CA GLN A 385 29.67 7.17 -12.71
C GLN A 385 29.92 8.67 -12.70
N GLN A 386 29.86 9.33 -11.52
CA GLN A 386 30.24 10.75 -11.40
C GLN A 386 31.70 11.01 -11.80
N TYR A 387 32.57 9.99 -11.70
CA TYR A 387 33.98 10.06 -12.11
C TYR A 387 34.25 9.43 -13.47
N GLY A 388 33.21 8.94 -14.16
CA GLY A 388 33.35 8.27 -15.45
C GLY A 388 34.13 6.96 -15.40
N MET A 389 34.06 6.22 -14.29
CA MET A 389 34.67 4.88 -14.15
C MET A 389 33.78 3.81 -14.80
N VAL A 390 34.37 2.70 -15.24
CA VAL A 390 33.62 1.54 -15.74
C VAL A 390 33.14 0.70 -14.57
N PHE A 391 31.84 0.38 -14.52
CA PHE A 391 31.28 -0.52 -13.52
C PHE A 391 31.09 -1.93 -14.09
N SER A 392 31.87 -2.88 -13.58
CA SER A 392 31.93 -4.27 -14.05
C SER A 392 31.49 -5.28 -12.99
N PHE A 393 31.36 -6.56 -13.37
CA PHE A 393 31.02 -7.62 -12.42
C PHE A 393 32.07 -7.84 -11.32
N ALA A 394 33.33 -7.45 -11.55
CA ALA A 394 34.40 -7.60 -10.56
C ALA A 394 34.24 -6.63 -9.37
N ASP A 395 33.57 -5.50 -9.59
CA ASP A 395 33.47 -4.41 -8.62
C ASP A 395 32.26 -4.54 -7.68
N ILE A 396 31.36 -5.50 -7.95
CA ILE A 396 30.07 -5.69 -7.25
C ILE A 396 30.26 -6.01 -5.75
N ALA A 397 31.36 -6.66 -5.39
CA ALA A 397 31.62 -7.05 -4.00
C ALA A 397 32.17 -5.88 -3.16
N ARG A 398 32.71 -4.84 -3.79
CA ARG A 398 33.28 -3.67 -3.11
C ARG A 398 32.22 -2.59 -2.95
N SER A 399 32.23 -1.90 -1.82
CA SER A 399 31.41 -0.72 -1.56
C SER A 399 32.31 0.52 -1.70
N HIS A 400 31.79 1.52 -2.41
CA HIS A 400 32.49 2.75 -2.77
C HIS A 400 31.90 3.98 -2.09
N SER A 401 30.69 3.86 -1.53
CA SER A 401 30.06 4.87 -0.69
C SER A 401 30.02 4.44 0.78
N ALA A 402 30.21 5.39 1.70
CA ALA A 402 30.29 5.13 3.13
C ALA A 402 28.94 4.74 3.77
N THR A 403 27.84 5.10 3.13
CA THR A 403 26.46 4.91 3.63
C THR A 403 25.73 3.72 3.01
N SER A 404 26.29 3.12 1.94
CA SER A 404 25.64 2.05 1.17
C SER A 404 26.34 0.70 1.30
N GLY A 405 25.54 -0.37 1.24
CA GLY A 405 26.04 -1.73 1.04
C GLY A 405 26.62 -1.94 -0.37
N SER A 406 27.48 -2.94 -0.52
CA SER A 406 27.97 -3.35 -1.85
C SER A 406 26.82 -3.87 -2.72
N VAL A 407 26.96 -3.80 -4.04
CA VAL A 407 25.90 -4.27 -4.97
C VAL A 407 25.60 -5.76 -4.77
N LEU A 408 26.58 -6.57 -4.36
CA LEU A 408 26.35 -7.97 -3.98
C LEU A 408 25.38 -8.09 -2.80
N SER A 409 25.59 -7.28 -1.76
CA SER A 409 24.72 -7.25 -0.59
C SER A 409 23.31 -6.80 -0.94
N CYS A 410 23.15 -5.88 -1.90
CA CYS A 410 21.84 -5.47 -2.42
C CYS A 410 21.10 -6.64 -3.05
N TYR A 411 21.73 -7.40 -3.96
CA TYR A 411 21.09 -8.53 -4.62
C TYR A 411 20.71 -9.63 -3.63
N LEU A 412 21.59 -9.95 -2.67
CA LEU A 412 21.29 -10.94 -1.62
C LEU A 412 20.11 -10.49 -0.76
N CYS A 413 20.05 -9.22 -0.36
CA CYS A 413 18.94 -8.67 0.41
C CYS A 413 17.63 -8.71 -0.39
N LEU A 414 17.64 -8.35 -1.67
CA LEU A 414 16.43 -8.42 -2.52
C LEU A 414 15.91 -9.85 -2.65
N ILE A 415 16.79 -10.84 -2.88
CA ILE A 415 16.41 -12.26 -2.94
C ILE A 415 15.79 -12.71 -1.62
N LEU A 416 16.43 -12.35 -0.50
CA LEU A 416 15.94 -12.67 0.83
C LEU A 416 14.57 -12.02 1.12
N GLN A 417 14.36 -10.77 0.70
CA GLN A 417 13.07 -10.08 0.78
C GLN A 417 11.98 -10.81 -0.01
N VAL A 418 12.27 -11.25 -1.24
CA VAL A 418 11.30 -12.04 -2.04
C VAL A 418 10.87 -13.30 -1.28
N CYS A 419 11.83 -14.04 -0.73
CA CYS A 419 11.55 -15.25 0.06
C CYS A 419 10.71 -14.94 1.30
N LEU A 420 11.06 -13.90 2.05
CA LEU A 420 10.37 -13.49 3.27
C LEU A 420 8.93 -13.03 3.00
N TYR A 421 8.71 -12.16 2.01
CA TYR A 421 7.36 -11.67 1.71
C TYR A 421 6.44 -12.77 1.16
N PHE A 422 6.94 -13.68 0.32
CA PHE A 422 6.14 -14.83 -0.09
C PHE A 422 5.87 -15.80 1.06
N PHE A 423 6.82 -15.98 1.99
CA PHE A 423 6.59 -16.75 3.21
C PHE A 423 5.51 -16.10 4.08
N PHE A 424 5.55 -14.78 4.29
CA PHE A 424 4.52 -14.06 5.03
C PHE A 424 3.17 -14.11 4.32
N ALA A 425 3.12 -13.96 3.00
CA ALA A 425 1.89 -14.11 2.22
C ALA A 425 1.31 -15.52 2.37
N TRP A 426 2.15 -16.57 2.29
CA TRP A 426 1.74 -17.95 2.51
C TRP A 426 1.19 -18.18 3.92
N TYR A 427 1.87 -17.65 4.94
CA TYR A 427 1.45 -17.74 6.33
C TYR A 427 0.13 -17.02 6.57
N LEU A 428 0.02 -15.75 6.15
CA LEU A 428 -1.20 -14.95 6.29
C LEU A 428 -2.38 -15.54 5.51
N ALA A 429 -2.16 -16.18 4.36
CA ALA A 429 -3.21 -16.87 3.61
C ALA A 429 -3.85 -18.03 4.40
N LYS A 430 -3.12 -18.61 5.36
CA LYS A 430 -3.62 -19.69 6.23
C LYS A 430 -4.27 -19.15 7.50
N VAL A 431 -3.76 -18.06 8.07
CA VAL A 431 -4.30 -17.42 9.28
C VAL A 431 -5.55 -16.60 8.97
N ARG A 432 -5.62 -15.96 7.79
CA ARG A 432 -6.72 -15.08 7.37
C ARG A 432 -7.26 -15.47 5.98
N PRO A 433 -7.99 -16.60 5.88
CA PRO A 433 -8.62 -17.03 4.62
C PRO A 433 -9.82 -16.13 4.24
N GLY A 434 -10.35 -16.33 3.03
CA GLY A 434 -11.51 -15.59 2.52
C GLY A 434 -12.85 -16.02 3.15
N LEU A 435 -13.97 -15.46 2.65
CA LEU A 435 -15.33 -15.49 3.22
C LEU A 435 -15.92 -16.89 3.54
N HIS A 436 -15.27 -17.98 3.14
CA HIS A 436 -15.70 -19.37 3.38
C HIS A 436 -14.56 -20.31 3.81
N GLY A 437 -13.36 -19.79 4.06
CA GLY A 437 -12.21 -20.61 4.44
C GLY A 437 -12.06 -20.72 5.95
N GLN A 438 -11.53 -21.84 6.42
CA GLN A 438 -11.28 -22.06 7.84
C GLN A 438 -9.93 -21.45 8.27
N ALA A 439 -9.97 -20.46 9.16
CA ALA A 439 -8.77 -19.81 9.69
C ALA A 439 -7.99 -20.76 10.60
N LEU A 440 -6.66 -20.84 10.39
CA LEU A 440 -5.77 -21.48 11.36
C LEU A 440 -5.38 -20.50 12.47
N PRO A 441 -5.16 -20.98 13.70
CA PRO A 441 -4.68 -20.13 14.79
C PRO A 441 -3.31 -19.55 14.42
N TRP A 442 -3.01 -18.31 14.82
CA TRP A 442 -1.77 -17.62 14.45
C TRP A 442 -0.51 -18.44 14.83
N ASN A 443 -0.53 -19.15 15.95
CA ASN A 443 0.59 -19.97 16.41
C ASN A 443 0.66 -21.37 15.77
N PHE A 444 -0.09 -21.66 14.70
CA PHE A 444 -0.18 -23.02 14.12
C PHE A 444 1.17 -23.61 13.71
N ILE A 445 2.15 -22.79 13.31
CA ILE A 445 3.50 -23.25 12.96
C ILE A 445 4.20 -23.90 14.17
N PHE A 446 3.94 -23.40 15.38
CA PHE A 446 4.51 -23.91 16.63
C PHE A 446 3.69 -25.05 17.25
N GLN A 447 2.53 -25.39 16.67
CA GLN A 447 1.72 -26.49 17.16
C GLN A 447 2.27 -27.84 16.65
N ARG A 448 2.39 -28.80 17.56
CA ARG A 448 2.90 -30.16 17.26
C ARG A 448 2.14 -30.88 16.13
N GLN A 449 0.90 -30.47 15.86
CA GLN A 449 0.06 -31.02 14.79
C GLN A 449 0.53 -30.64 13.38
N PHE A 450 1.26 -29.53 13.22
CA PHE A 450 1.77 -29.05 11.92
C PHE A 450 3.21 -29.51 11.64
N CYS A 451 4.05 -29.65 12.67
CA CYS A 451 5.46 -30.11 12.60
C CYS A 451 5.66 -31.60 12.26
N GLY A 452 4.73 -32.23 11.53
CA GLY A 452 4.99 -33.52 10.88
C GLY A 452 4.94 -34.78 11.75
N ILE A 453 4.70 -34.69 13.07
CA ILE A 453 4.34 -35.88 13.86
C ILE A 453 2.85 -36.15 13.62
N LYS A 454 2.55 -36.68 12.43
CA LYS A 454 1.30 -37.40 12.22
C LYS A 454 1.31 -38.52 13.26
N LYS A 455 0.39 -38.51 14.22
CA LYS A 455 -0.05 -39.78 14.80
C LYS A 455 -0.43 -40.63 13.59
N LYS A 456 0.38 -41.64 13.28
CA LYS A 456 -0.08 -42.76 12.46
C LYS A 456 -1.37 -43.20 13.14
N SER A 457 -2.52 -42.95 12.51
CA SER A 457 -3.61 -43.89 12.73
C SER A 457 -3.03 -45.26 12.38
N PRO A 458 -3.28 -46.31 13.17
CA PRO A 458 -2.66 -47.61 12.93
C PRO A 458 -2.81 -47.97 11.45
N GLU A 459 -1.69 -48.07 10.74
CA GLU A 459 -1.66 -48.63 9.39
C GLU A 459 -1.96 -50.12 9.52
N GLY A 460 -2.86 -50.60 8.67
CA GLY A 460 -3.07 -52.03 8.47
C GLY A 460 -4.16 -52.62 9.36
N HIS A 461 -5.41 -52.39 8.98
CA HIS A 461 -6.27 -53.49 8.53
C HIS A 461 -7.39 -52.88 7.67
N GLU A 462 -7.53 -53.40 6.44
CA GLU A 462 -8.80 -53.40 5.72
C GLU A 462 -9.78 -54.23 6.54
N VAL A 463 -10.25 -53.69 7.67
CA VAL A 463 -11.43 -54.24 8.32
C VAL A 463 -12.59 -53.73 7.49
N LEU A 464 -13.16 -54.63 6.70
CA LEU A 464 -14.57 -54.61 6.35
C LEU A 464 -15.35 -54.49 7.66
N LEU A 465 -15.47 -53.26 8.18
CA LEU A 465 -16.34 -52.98 9.29
C LEU A 465 -17.75 -53.04 8.72
N GLU A 466 -18.33 -54.23 8.76
CA GLU A 466 -19.76 -54.41 8.92
C GLU A 466 -20.12 -53.68 10.22
N PHE A 467 -20.53 -52.42 10.08
CA PHE A 467 -21.08 -51.65 11.17
C PHE A 467 -22.55 -52.06 11.31
N GLU A 468 -22.88 -52.62 12.48
CA GLU A 468 -24.25 -52.90 12.89
C GLU A 468 -25.15 -51.67 12.77
N ASP A 469 -26.42 -51.95 12.45
CA ASP A 469 -27.48 -50.96 12.29
C ASP A 469 -27.64 -50.07 13.54
N THR A 470 -27.96 -48.81 13.26
CA THR A 470 -27.96 -47.63 14.13
C THR A 470 -28.76 -47.72 15.45
N PRO A 471 -28.41 -46.96 16.50
CA PRO A 471 -29.17 -46.83 17.75
C PRO A 471 -30.30 -45.79 17.68
N TYR A 472 -30.96 -45.65 16.53
CA TYR A 472 -32.08 -44.71 16.35
C TYR A 472 -33.41 -45.44 16.49
N SER A 473 -34.44 -44.78 17.04
CA SER A 473 -35.80 -45.33 17.13
C SER A 473 -36.29 -45.73 15.74
N THR A 474 -36.81 -46.95 15.62
CA THR A 474 -37.22 -47.60 14.35
C THR A 474 -38.33 -46.88 13.58
N ASP A 475 -39.00 -45.91 14.18
CA ASP A 475 -40.25 -45.34 13.64
C ASP A 475 -40.02 -44.20 12.62
N TYR A 476 -38.85 -43.54 12.61
CA TYR A 476 -38.56 -42.37 11.76
C TYR A 476 -37.38 -42.57 10.79
N PHE A 477 -36.77 -43.76 10.85
CA PHE A 477 -35.65 -44.15 10.03
C PHE A 477 -36.04 -45.37 9.20
N GLU A 478 -36.17 -45.16 7.89
CA GLU A 478 -36.54 -46.23 6.96
C GLU A 478 -35.30 -47.09 6.65
N ALA A 479 -35.44 -48.42 6.73
CA ALA A 479 -34.36 -49.36 6.47
C ALA A 479 -33.75 -49.18 5.06
N ALA A 480 -32.46 -49.49 4.94
CA ALA A 480 -31.74 -49.37 3.68
C ALA A 480 -32.35 -50.31 2.61
N PRO A 481 -32.67 -49.80 1.41
CA PRO A 481 -33.15 -50.64 0.31
C PRO A 481 -32.03 -51.59 -0.16
N LYS A 482 -32.36 -52.87 -0.34
CA LYS A 482 -31.38 -53.95 -0.58
C LYS A 482 -30.66 -53.89 -1.93
N ASP A 483 -31.20 -53.15 -2.90
CA ASP A 483 -30.70 -53.12 -4.30
C ASP A 483 -29.92 -51.84 -4.68
N LEU A 484 -29.83 -50.86 -3.78
CA LEU A 484 -29.29 -49.52 -4.09
C LEU A 484 -27.86 -49.33 -3.55
N LYS A 485 -26.94 -48.96 -4.44
CA LYS A 485 -25.56 -48.64 -4.07
C LYS A 485 -25.48 -47.27 -3.42
N VAL A 486 -24.66 -47.12 -2.38
CA VAL A 486 -24.44 -45.84 -1.69
C VAL A 486 -23.48 -44.96 -2.51
N GLY A 487 -23.89 -43.73 -2.79
CA GLY A 487 -23.07 -42.69 -3.41
C GLY A 487 -22.31 -41.84 -2.38
N ILE A 488 -22.96 -41.45 -1.28
CA ILE A 488 -22.32 -40.74 -0.15
C ILE A 488 -22.63 -41.49 1.15
N LYS A 489 -21.60 -41.92 1.87
CA LYS A 489 -21.71 -42.61 3.16
C LYS A 489 -21.13 -41.72 4.26
N ILE A 490 -21.95 -41.28 5.20
CA ILE A 490 -21.60 -40.44 6.34
C ILE A 490 -21.70 -41.31 7.59
N VAL A 491 -20.61 -41.47 8.33
CA VAL A 491 -20.55 -42.37 9.50
C VAL A 491 -20.13 -41.59 10.74
N ASN A 492 -21.05 -41.48 11.69
CA ASN A 492 -20.87 -40.89 13.02
C ASN A 492 -20.12 -39.55 13.02
N VAL A 493 -20.53 -38.63 12.16
CA VAL A 493 -19.84 -37.35 11.96
C VAL A 493 -20.25 -36.35 13.04
N SER A 494 -19.26 -35.91 13.82
CA SER A 494 -19.41 -34.85 14.82
C SER A 494 -18.50 -33.66 14.49
N LYS A 495 -18.99 -32.44 14.70
CA LYS A 495 -18.23 -31.20 14.47
C LYS A 495 -18.45 -30.21 15.60
N LYS A 496 -17.35 -29.83 16.25
CA LYS A 496 -17.31 -28.80 17.30
C LYS A 496 -16.47 -27.60 16.82
N PHE A 497 -17.02 -26.40 16.94
CA PHE A 497 -16.32 -25.13 16.71
C PHE A 497 -16.11 -24.44 18.05
N GLU A 498 -14.86 -24.41 18.54
CA GLU A 498 -14.46 -23.84 19.84
C GLU A 498 -15.35 -24.25 21.03
N LYS A 499 -16.47 -23.56 21.25
CA LYS A 499 -17.45 -23.83 22.31
C LYS A 499 -18.77 -24.46 21.83
N GLU A 500 -19.15 -24.31 20.57
CA GLU A 500 -20.45 -24.76 20.05
C GLU A 500 -20.34 -26.10 19.29
N LEU A 501 -21.26 -27.01 19.58
CA LEU A 501 -21.42 -28.29 18.87
C LEU A 501 -22.34 -28.05 17.67
N ALA A 502 -21.77 -28.02 16.46
CA ALA A 502 -22.53 -27.78 15.23
C ALA A 502 -23.16 -29.07 14.66
N LEU A 503 -22.49 -30.22 14.84
CA LEU A 503 -23.00 -31.53 14.45
C LEU A 503 -22.67 -32.56 15.52
N ALA A 504 -23.61 -33.44 15.80
CA ALA A 504 -23.51 -34.49 16.80
C ALA A 504 -23.91 -35.84 16.20
N GLU A 505 -22.93 -36.70 15.97
CA GLU A 505 -23.10 -38.13 15.63
C GLU A 505 -23.97 -38.40 14.39
N VAL A 506 -23.87 -37.54 13.39
CA VAL A 506 -24.69 -37.63 12.18
C VAL A 506 -24.24 -38.82 11.32
N THR A 507 -25.18 -39.74 11.07
CA THR A 507 -24.98 -40.90 10.20
C THR A 507 -26.04 -40.89 9.11
N LEU A 508 -25.64 -40.86 7.84
CA LEU A 508 -26.53 -40.69 6.69
C LEU A 508 -25.96 -41.40 5.45
N ASN A 509 -26.80 -42.16 4.75
CA ASN A 509 -26.46 -42.81 3.49
C ASN A 509 -27.29 -42.18 2.35
N VAL A 510 -26.63 -41.65 1.34
CA VAL A 510 -27.23 -41.11 0.11
C VAL A 510 -27.02 -42.12 -1.01
N TYR A 511 -28.10 -42.58 -1.63
CA TYR A 511 -28.06 -43.65 -2.64
C TYR A 511 -27.88 -43.12 -4.06
N LYS A 512 -27.28 -43.95 -4.92
CA LYS A 512 -27.04 -43.60 -6.32
C LYS A 512 -28.34 -43.55 -7.11
N GLY A 513 -28.49 -42.51 -7.93
CA GLY A 513 -29.67 -42.31 -8.77
C GLY A 513 -30.88 -41.70 -8.04
N GLU A 514 -30.80 -41.48 -6.73
CA GLU A 514 -31.84 -40.83 -5.93
C GLU A 514 -31.50 -39.35 -5.65
N ILE A 515 -32.55 -38.56 -5.42
CA ILE A 515 -32.48 -37.21 -4.87
C ILE A 515 -32.79 -37.29 -3.38
N THR A 516 -31.76 -37.09 -2.55
CA THR A 516 -31.92 -36.99 -1.09
C THR A 516 -31.96 -35.53 -0.67
N VAL A 517 -33.00 -35.15 0.07
CA VAL A 517 -33.22 -33.76 0.51
C VAL A 517 -32.92 -33.60 2.00
N LEU A 518 -32.01 -32.69 2.33
CA LEU A 518 -31.63 -32.32 3.68
C LEU A 518 -32.44 -31.10 4.16
N LEU A 519 -33.34 -31.32 5.11
CA LEU A 519 -34.21 -30.33 5.74
C LEU A 519 -33.69 -29.88 7.10
N GLY A 520 -34.14 -28.73 7.57
CA GLY A 520 -33.76 -28.13 8.85
C GLY A 520 -34.01 -26.61 8.87
N HIS A 521 -34.08 -25.99 10.05
CA HIS A 521 -34.09 -24.52 10.12
C HIS A 521 -32.69 -23.94 9.84
N ASN A 522 -32.61 -22.62 9.63
CA ASN A 522 -31.33 -21.93 9.53
C ASN A 522 -30.57 -22.07 10.86
N GLY A 523 -29.28 -22.43 10.79
CA GLY A 523 -28.46 -22.67 11.99
C GLY A 523 -28.45 -24.11 12.52
N THR A 524 -29.12 -25.07 11.87
CA THR A 524 -29.11 -26.49 12.26
C THR A 524 -27.81 -27.25 11.97
N GLY A 525 -26.91 -26.67 11.18
CA GLY A 525 -25.66 -27.32 10.75
C GLY A 525 -25.67 -27.91 9.33
N LYS A 526 -26.69 -27.68 8.49
CA LYS A 526 -26.75 -28.20 7.10
C LYS A 526 -25.51 -27.83 6.27
N THR A 527 -25.21 -26.53 6.23
CA THR A 527 -24.05 -26.00 5.49
C THR A 527 -22.74 -26.53 6.05
N THR A 528 -22.67 -26.78 7.37
CA THR A 528 -21.52 -27.44 8.02
C THR A 528 -21.36 -28.87 7.53
N LEU A 529 -22.45 -29.64 7.46
CA LEU A 529 -22.43 -31.02 6.96
C LEU A 529 -22.02 -31.07 5.48
N ILE A 530 -22.60 -30.21 4.64
CA ILE A 530 -22.23 -30.06 3.22
C ILE A 530 -20.74 -29.72 3.09
N SER A 531 -20.23 -28.79 3.89
CA SER A 531 -18.82 -28.41 3.87
C SER A 531 -17.88 -29.57 4.26
N ILE A 532 -18.31 -30.48 5.13
CA ILE A 532 -17.57 -31.70 5.47
C ILE A 532 -17.61 -32.70 4.30
N ILE A 533 -18.77 -32.90 3.66
CA ILE A 533 -18.93 -33.76 2.47
C ILE A 533 -18.02 -33.28 1.34
N MET A 534 -17.95 -31.97 1.12
CA MET A 534 -17.08 -31.34 0.12
C MET A 534 -15.59 -31.38 0.48
N GLY A 535 -15.20 -31.92 1.65
CA GLY A 535 -13.81 -31.97 2.12
C GLY A 535 -13.21 -30.59 2.44
N MET A 536 -14.05 -29.58 2.72
CA MET A 536 -13.64 -28.22 3.10
C MET A 536 -13.39 -28.12 4.60
N LEU A 537 -14.24 -28.77 5.39
CA LEU A 537 -14.08 -28.91 6.83
C LEU A 537 -13.68 -30.34 7.18
N LYS A 538 -12.64 -30.49 7.99
CA LYS A 538 -12.33 -31.79 8.59
C LYS A 538 -13.35 -32.08 9.69
N PRO A 539 -13.98 -33.27 9.72
CA PRO A 539 -14.82 -33.67 10.86
C PRO A 539 -13.98 -33.77 12.13
N THR A 540 -14.57 -33.49 13.29
CA THR A 540 -13.89 -33.69 14.59
C THR A 540 -13.77 -35.19 14.85
N GLU A 541 -14.87 -35.91 14.63
CA GLU A 541 -14.98 -37.37 14.73
C GLU A 541 -15.84 -37.88 13.57
N GLY A 542 -15.70 -39.17 13.23
CA GLY A 542 -16.40 -39.79 12.10
C GLY A 542 -15.65 -39.72 10.77
N LYS A 543 -16.26 -40.31 9.73
CA LYS A 543 -15.71 -40.37 8.36
C LYS A 543 -16.81 -40.15 7.33
N VAL A 544 -16.43 -39.57 6.19
CA VAL A 544 -17.30 -39.41 5.01
C VAL A 544 -16.63 -40.05 3.80
N LEU A 545 -17.37 -40.90 3.10
CA LEU A 545 -16.94 -41.58 1.88
C LEU A 545 -17.86 -41.14 0.74
N VAL A 546 -17.29 -40.65 -0.36
CA VAL A 546 -18.01 -40.28 -1.59
C VAL A 546 -17.53 -41.20 -2.70
N GLU A 547 -18.42 -42.01 -3.28
CA GLU A 547 -18.07 -43.02 -4.30
C GLU A 547 -16.96 -43.99 -3.82
N GLY A 548 -16.93 -44.29 -2.52
CA GLY A 548 -15.90 -45.12 -1.88
C GLY A 548 -14.58 -44.39 -1.59
N LEU A 549 -14.44 -43.10 -1.96
CA LEU A 549 -13.27 -42.28 -1.69
C LEU A 549 -13.46 -41.49 -0.39
N ASP A 550 -12.47 -41.50 0.50
CA ASP A 550 -12.48 -40.71 1.73
C ASP A 550 -12.20 -39.22 1.45
N THR A 551 -13.04 -38.34 2.01
CA THR A 551 -13.00 -36.89 1.78
C THR A 551 -11.73 -36.23 2.32
N VAL A 552 -11.09 -36.82 3.34
CA VAL A 552 -9.88 -36.25 3.96
C VAL A 552 -8.60 -36.74 3.28
N THR A 553 -8.48 -38.04 3.01
CA THR A 553 -7.25 -38.63 2.46
C THR A 553 -7.14 -38.53 0.94
N GLN A 554 -8.28 -38.58 0.21
CA GLN A 554 -8.31 -38.66 -1.26
C GLN A 554 -9.06 -37.48 -1.91
N LYS A 555 -8.92 -36.29 -1.32
CA LYS A 555 -9.61 -35.05 -1.72
C LYS A 555 -9.51 -34.72 -3.22
N ASP A 556 -8.30 -34.76 -3.81
CA ASP A 556 -8.09 -34.38 -5.21
C ASP A 556 -8.84 -35.26 -6.22
N LYS A 557 -9.04 -36.55 -5.90
CA LYS A 557 -9.79 -37.49 -6.74
C LYS A 557 -11.30 -37.27 -6.58
N MET A 558 -11.74 -37.07 -5.34
CA MET A 558 -13.14 -36.79 -5.01
C MET A 558 -13.65 -35.51 -5.69
N GLN A 559 -12.85 -34.44 -5.68
CA GLN A 559 -13.22 -33.13 -6.24
C GLN A 559 -13.47 -33.12 -7.76
N ARG A 560 -12.96 -34.13 -8.50
CA ARG A 560 -13.26 -34.28 -9.93
C ARG A 560 -14.65 -34.86 -10.18
N ILE A 561 -15.15 -35.65 -9.24
CA ILE A 561 -16.37 -36.44 -9.37
C ILE A 561 -17.59 -35.67 -8.82
N ILE A 562 -17.37 -34.81 -7.84
CA ILE A 562 -18.41 -34.01 -7.20
C ILE A 562 -18.66 -32.68 -7.94
N GLY A 563 -19.92 -32.24 -7.96
CA GLY A 563 -20.34 -30.91 -8.38
C GLY A 563 -20.97 -30.17 -7.21
N LEU A 564 -20.64 -28.89 -7.04
CA LEU A 564 -21.17 -28.06 -5.94
C LEU A 564 -21.90 -26.84 -6.49
N CYS A 565 -23.14 -26.66 -6.05
CA CYS A 565 -23.86 -25.39 -6.17
C CYS A 565 -23.97 -24.75 -4.78
N PRO A 566 -23.16 -23.73 -4.46
CA PRO A 566 -23.22 -23.05 -3.16
C PRO A 566 -24.48 -22.17 -3.03
N GLN A 567 -24.82 -21.77 -1.80
CA GLN A 567 -25.97 -20.88 -1.54
C GLN A 567 -25.85 -19.53 -2.27
N HIS A 568 -24.67 -18.90 -2.24
CA HIS A 568 -24.41 -17.66 -2.95
C HIS A 568 -23.81 -17.90 -4.34
N ASN A 569 -24.24 -17.10 -5.31
CA ASN A 569 -23.74 -17.16 -6.68
C ASN A 569 -22.33 -16.56 -6.77
N LEU A 570 -21.35 -17.36 -7.17
CA LEU A 570 -19.93 -16.99 -7.21
C LEU A 570 -19.41 -17.00 -8.64
N PHE A 571 -19.28 -15.81 -9.24
CA PHE A 571 -18.90 -15.65 -10.64
C PHE A 571 -17.70 -14.72 -10.83
N PHE A 572 -16.96 -14.94 -11.91
CA PHE A 572 -15.96 -14.03 -12.43
C PHE A 572 -16.64 -12.96 -13.29
N PRO A 573 -16.76 -11.69 -12.84
CA PRO A 573 -17.65 -10.72 -13.47
C PRO A 573 -17.43 -10.49 -14.98
N TYR A 574 -16.19 -10.68 -15.47
CA TYR A 574 -15.80 -10.40 -16.86
C TYR A 574 -15.85 -11.61 -17.81
N LEU A 575 -16.05 -12.82 -17.30
CA LEU A 575 -16.17 -14.00 -18.17
C LEU A 575 -17.58 -14.09 -18.76
N THR A 576 -17.70 -14.58 -19.99
CA THR A 576 -19.02 -14.86 -20.56
C THR A 576 -19.66 -16.09 -19.89
N VAL A 577 -20.96 -16.28 -20.12
CA VAL A 577 -21.70 -17.47 -19.67
C VAL A 577 -21.04 -18.76 -20.20
N LEU A 578 -20.70 -18.80 -21.49
CA LEU A 578 -20.01 -19.95 -22.09
C LEU A 578 -18.62 -20.17 -21.50
N GLU A 579 -17.82 -19.11 -21.35
CA GLU A 579 -16.48 -19.19 -20.79
C GLU A 579 -16.48 -19.67 -19.34
N HIS A 580 -17.49 -19.33 -18.55
CA HIS A 580 -17.64 -19.82 -17.18
C HIS A 580 -17.80 -21.34 -17.12
N VAL A 581 -18.76 -21.88 -17.85
CA VAL A 581 -19.00 -23.35 -17.88
C VAL A 581 -17.78 -24.05 -18.48
N MET A 582 -17.18 -23.47 -19.53
CA MET A 582 -15.96 -23.98 -20.13
C MET A 582 -14.77 -23.96 -19.14
N PHE A 583 -14.66 -22.96 -18.28
CA PHE A 583 -13.61 -22.89 -17.27
C PHE A 583 -13.71 -24.04 -16.26
N PHE A 584 -14.91 -24.33 -15.75
CA PHE A 584 -15.10 -25.45 -14.80
C PHE A 584 -14.97 -26.84 -15.46
N THR A 585 -15.40 -27.00 -16.72
CA THR A 585 -15.15 -28.25 -17.47
C THR A 585 -13.66 -28.49 -17.73
N LEU A 586 -12.91 -27.44 -18.10
CA LEU A 586 -11.46 -27.50 -18.27
C LEU A 586 -10.72 -27.82 -16.97
N LEU A 587 -11.17 -27.29 -15.83
CA LEU A 587 -10.60 -27.61 -14.50
C LEU A 587 -10.75 -29.09 -14.14
N LYS A 588 -11.83 -29.74 -14.59
CA LYS A 588 -12.04 -31.18 -14.41
C LYS A 588 -11.21 -32.06 -15.36
N GLY A 589 -10.48 -31.46 -16.30
CA GLY A 589 -9.50 -32.14 -17.15
C GLY A 589 -9.97 -32.47 -18.57
N VAL A 590 -11.11 -31.93 -19.00
CA VAL A 590 -11.62 -32.09 -20.37
C VAL A 590 -10.80 -31.23 -21.36
N GLY A 591 -10.60 -31.70 -22.59
CA GLY A 591 -9.90 -30.95 -23.64
C GLY A 591 -10.68 -29.71 -24.09
N TYR A 592 -10.00 -28.69 -24.66
CA TYR A 592 -10.64 -27.42 -25.02
C TYR A 592 -11.80 -27.54 -26.02
N LYS A 593 -11.67 -28.40 -27.06
CA LYS A 593 -12.72 -28.61 -28.06
C LYS A 593 -13.95 -29.25 -27.44
N ASP A 594 -13.75 -30.34 -26.71
CA ASP A 594 -14.83 -31.10 -26.06
C ASP A 594 -15.49 -30.29 -24.95
N ALA A 595 -14.70 -29.51 -24.20
CA ALA A 595 -15.19 -28.59 -23.18
C ALA A 595 -16.14 -27.54 -23.78
N LYS A 596 -15.81 -26.99 -24.96
CA LYS A 596 -16.69 -26.03 -25.64
C LYS A 596 -18.00 -26.67 -26.08
N THR A 597 -17.94 -27.82 -26.75
CA THR A 597 -19.14 -28.53 -27.24
C THR A 597 -20.03 -28.98 -26.09
N SER A 598 -19.45 -29.58 -25.04
CA SER A 598 -20.17 -30.02 -23.84
C SER A 598 -20.78 -28.83 -23.09
N SER A 599 -20.06 -27.71 -22.97
CA SER A 599 -20.59 -26.52 -22.31
C SER A 599 -21.75 -25.88 -23.08
N GLN A 600 -21.72 -25.91 -24.42
CA GLN A 600 -22.84 -25.42 -25.25
C GLN A 600 -24.07 -26.30 -25.07
N ALA A 601 -23.93 -27.63 -25.11
CA ALA A 601 -25.02 -28.56 -24.88
C ALA A 601 -25.64 -28.40 -23.47
N LEU A 602 -24.80 -28.20 -22.44
CA LEU A 602 -25.28 -27.92 -21.09
C LEU A 602 -26.05 -26.61 -20.98
N LEU A 603 -25.62 -25.55 -21.68
CA LEU A 603 -26.32 -24.27 -21.68
C LEU A 603 -27.65 -24.34 -22.44
N GLU A 604 -27.74 -25.17 -23.46
CA GLU A 604 -28.99 -25.44 -24.19
C GLU A 604 -30.01 -26.15 -23.29
N GLN A 605 -29.59 -27.19 -22.57
CA GLN A 605 -30.43 -27.89 -21.58
C GLN A 605 -30.95 -26.96 -20.47
N LEU A 606 -30.19 -25.93 -20.11
CA LEU A 606 -30.54 -24.97 -19.05
C LEU A 606 -31.33 -23.75 -19.54
N GLY A 607 -31.64 -23.69 -20.84
CA GLY A 607 -32.33 -22.54 -21.46
C GLY A 607 -31.52 -21.24 -21.35
N LEU A 608 -30.20 -21.32 -21.52
CA LEU A 608 -29.25 -20.20 -21.48
C LEU A 608 -28.43 -20.04 -22.76
N ALA A 609 -28.71 -20.80 -23.81
CA ALA A 609 -28.00 -20.75 -25.09
C ALA A 609 -27.97 -19.34 -25.71
N ASP A 610 -29.10 -18.63 -25.70
CA ASP A 610 -29.27 -17.28 -26.26
C ASP A 610 -28.41 -16.21 -25.55
N LYS A 611 -28.02 -16.49 -24.30
CA LYS A 611 -27.21 -15.59 -23.47
C LYS A 611 -25.77 -16.08 -23.29
N SER A 612 -25.34 -17.06 -24.08
CA SER A 612 -24.01 -17.67 -24.00
C SER A 612 -22.84 -16.67 -24.14
N SER A 613 -23.02 -15.60 -24.93
CA SER A 613 -22.04 -14.53 -25.17
C SER A 613 -22.12 -13.37 -24.17
N TYR A 614 -23.14 -13.33 -23.32
CA TYR A 614 -23.34 -12.24 -22.36
C TYR A 614 -22.39 -12.39 -21.16
N GLN A 615 -22.10 -11.28 -20.49
CA GLN A 615 -21.32 -11.28 -19.25
C GLN A 615 -22.21 -11.66 -18.06
N THR A 616 -21.61 -12.26 -17.02
CA THR A 616 -22.39 -12.68 -15.84
C THR A 616 -23.04 -11.52 -15.08
N SER A 617 -22.50 -10.31 -15.15
CA SER A 617 -23.08 -9.11 -14.54
C SER A 617 -24.47 -8.79 -15.12
N GLN A 618 -24.66 -9.01 -16.42
CA GLN A 618 -25.85 -8.68 -17.21
C GLN A 618 -27.00 -9.68 -17.04
N LEU A 619 -26.78 -10.80 -16.35
CA LEU A 619 -27.80 -11.83 -16.12
C LEU A 619 -28.75 -11.44 -14.97
N SER A 620 -30.02 -11.83 -15.11
CA SER A 620 -30.99 -11.75 -14.00
C SER A 620 -30.60 -12.69 -12.86
N GLY A 621 -31.16 -12.48 -11.65
CA GLY A 621 -30.89 -13.34 -10.49
C GLY A 621 -31.17 -14.82 -10.77
N GLY A 622 -32.29 -15.13 -11.42
CA GLY A 622 -32.64 -16.50 -11.79
C GLY A 622 -31.75 -17.10 -12.88
N MET A 623 -31.33 -16.30 -13.88
CA MET A 623 -30.36 -16.75 -14.88
C MET A 623 -28.98 -17.03 -14.26
N LYS A 624 -28.55 -16.18 -13.31
CA LYS A 624 -27.34 -16.40 -12.51
C LYS A 624 -27.42 -17.73 -11.75
N ARG A 625 -28.56 -18.06 -11.17
CA ARG A 625 -28.73 -19.34 -10.46
C ARG A 625 -28.62 -20.55 -11.39
N ARG A 626 -29.28 -20.50 -12.56
CA ARG A 626 -29.16 -21.54 -13.59
C ARG A 626 -27.73 -21.73 -14.09
N LEU A 627 -26.98 -20.63 -14.27
CA LEU A 627 -25.55 -20.69 -14.61
C LEU A 627 -24.71 -21.34 -13.49
N GLN A 628 -25.00 -21.05 -12.22
CA GLN A 628 -24.29 -21.70 -11.11
C GLN A 628 -24.51 -23.22 -11.11
N LEU A 629 -25.74 -23.65 -11.41
CA LEU A 629 -26.03 -25.07 -11.58
C LEU A 629 -25.30 -25.66 -12.80
N ALA A 630 -25.20 -24.94 -13.92
CA ALA A 630 -24.38 -25.33 -15.07
C ALA A 630 -22.93 -25.61 -14.67
N CYS A 631 -22.35 -24.73 -13.85
CA CYS A 631 -20.99 -24.88 -13.34
C CYS A 631 -20.85 -26.10 -12.41
N ALA A 632 -21.87 -26.45 -11.64
CA ALA A 632 -21.87 -27.66 -10.80
C ALA A 632 -21.95 -28.95 -11.66
N LEU A 633 -22.74 -28.92 -12.73
CA LEU A 633 -22.92 -30.05 -13.67
C LEU A 633 -21.75 -30.20 -14.66
N ALA A 634 -20.94 -29.16 -14.85
CA ALA A 634 -19.77 -29.15 -15.71
C ALA A 634 -18.85 -30.35 -15.46
N GLY A 635 -18.33 -30.95 -16.54
CA GLY A 635 -17.37 -32.06 -16.51
C GLY A 635 -17.95 -33.37 -15.98
N ASP A 636 -19.25 -33.56 -16.19
CA ASP A 636 -20.00 -34.79 -15.89
C ASP A 636 -19.86 -35.30 -14.44
N ALA A 637 -20.22 -34.43 -13.49
CA ALA A 637 -20.26 -34.79 -12.07
C ALA A 637 -21.23 -35.96 -11.80
N LYS A 638 -20.72 -37.03 -11.18
CA LYS A 638 -21.54 -38.20 -10.76
C LYS A 638 -22.34 -37.94 -9.48
N VAL A 639 -21.79 -37.09 -8.61
CA VAL A 639 -22.39 -36.69 -7.34
C VAL A 639 -22.59 -35.17 -7.35
N LEU A 640 -23.79 -34.71 -7.09
CA LEU A 640 -24.15 -33.31 -7.09
C LEU A 640 -24.61 -32.90 -5.69
N VAL A 641 -24.01 -31.85 -5.13
CA VAL A 641 -24.39 -31.27 -3.84
C VAL A 641 -24.90 -29.86 -4.08
N LEU A 642 -26.15 -29.61 -3.75
CA LEU A 642 -26.86 -28.36 -4.02
C LEU A 642 -27.28 -27.73 -2.70
N ASP A 643 -26.74 -26.55 -2.39
CA ASP A 643 -27.09 -25.81 -1.19
C ASP A 643 -28.11 -24.71 -1.53
N GLU A 644 -29.37 -24.92 -1.16
CA GLU A 644 -30.53 -24.04 -1.43
C GLU A 644 -30.65 -23.55 -2.89
N PRO A 645 -30.71 -24.44 -3.91
CA PRO A 645 -30.66 -24.07 -5.32
C PRO A 645 -31.81 -23.17 -5.81
N THR A 646 -32.96 -23.19 -5.14
CA THR A 646 -34.18 -22.46 -5.53
C THR A 646 -34.38 -21.13 -4.82
N SER A 647 -33.52 -20.79 -3.85
CA SER A 647 -33.64 -19.57 -3.06
C SER A 647 -33.53 -18.33 -3.95
N GLY A 648 -34.49 -17.41 -3.82
CA GLY A 648 -34.54 -16.17 -4.59
C GLY A 648 -35.01 -16.31 -6.05
N LEU A 649 -35.59 -17.46 -6.43
CA LEU A 649 -36.22 -17.67 -7.74
C LEU A 649 -37.73 -17.40 -7.71
N ASP A 650 -38.24 -16.81 -8.80
CA ASP A 650 -39.68 -16.74 -9.07
C ASP A 650 -40.27 -18.15 -9.28
N VAL A 651 -41.59 -18.26 -9.14
CA VAL A 651 -42.29 -19.56 -9.16
C VAL A 651 -42.07 -20.32 -10.47
N GLN A 652 -42.04 -19.62 -11.61
CA GLN A 652 -41.91 -20.25 -12.92
C GLN A 652 -40.47 -20.76 -13.15
N THR A 653 -39.45 -19.95 -12.86
CA THR A 653 -38.06 -20.40 -12.99
C THR A 653 -37.70 -21.49 -11.98
N ARG A 654 -38.32 -21.48 -10.79
CA ARG A 654 -38.19 -22.54 -9.79
C ARG A 654 -38.71 -23.87 -10.31
N ARG A 655 -39.91 -23.89 -10.92
CA ARG A 655 -40.46 -25.11 -11.54
C ARG A 655 -39.59 -25.64 -12.67
N GLY A 656 -39.09 -24.76 -13.55
CA GLY A 656 -38.15 -25.18 -14.60
C GLY A 656 -36.86 -25.78 -14.04
N LEU A 657 -36.37 -25.28 -12.90
CA LEU A 657 -35.23 -25.87 -12.19
C LEU A 657 -35.56 -27.26 -11.61
N TRP A 658 -36.77 -27.44 -11.10
CA TRP A 658 -37.24 -28.73 -10.59
C TRP A 658 -37.30 -29.78 -11.69
N ASP A 659 -37.88 -29.45 -12.84
CA ASP A 659 -37.97 -30.36 -13.99
C ASP A 659 -36.57 -30.83 -14.43
N LEU A 660 -35.61 -29.91 -14.43
CA LEU A 660 -34.20 -30.23 -14.70
C LEU A 660 -33.62 -31.16 -13.62
N LEU A 661 -33.79 -30.88 -12.33
CA LEU A 661 -33.27 -31.75 -11.26
C LEU A 661 -33.89 -33.15 -11.33
N LEU A 662 -35.19 -33.23 -11.64
CA LEU A 662 -35.88 -34.50 -11.88
C LEU A 662 -35.35 -35.22 -13.12
N SER A 663 -34.94 -34.51 -14.17
CA SER A 663 -34.29 -35.12 -15.36
C SER A 663 -32.94 -35.77 -15.03
N LEU A 664 -32.26 -35.31 -13.97
CA LEU A 664 -30.98 -35.87 -13.52
C LEU A 664 -31.15 -37.11 -12.64
N ARG A 665 -32.35 -37.35 -12.12
CA ARG A 665 -32.72 -38.53 -11.32
C ARG A 665 -32.43 -39.81 -12.11
N GLY A 666 -31.98 -40.85 -11.43
CA GLY A 666 -31.57 -42.13 -12.01
C GLY A 666 -30.15 -42.13 -12.61
N SER A 667 -29.68 -41.01 -13.15
CA SER A 667 -28.35 -40.90 -13.75
C SER A 667 -27.25 -40.49 -12.76
N ARG A 668 -27.60 -39.68 -11.75
CA ARG A 668 -26.65 -39.05 -10.81
C ARG A 668 -27.15 -39.16 -9.37
N THR A 669 -26.22 -39.06 -8.43
CA THR A 669 -26.53 -38.96 -7.00
C THR A 669 -26.70 -37.49 -6.63
N VAL A 670 -27.87 -37.07 -6.13
CA VAL A 670 -28.12 -35.65 -5.80
C VAL A 670 -28.41 -35.51 -4.31
N LEU A 671 -27.63 -34.68 -3.63
CA LEU A 671 -27.90 -34.21 -2.28
C LEU A 671 -28.32 -32.75 -2.34
N LEU A 672 -29.57 -32.48 -1.98
CA LEU A 672 -30.19 -31.17 -2.03
C LEU A 672 -30.43 -30.66 -0.62
N SER A 673 -29.98 -29.46 -0.26
CA SER A 673 -30.45 -28.78 0.95
C SER A 673 -31.54 -27.78 0.59
N THR A 674 -32.59 -27.74 1.40
CA THR A 674 -33.63 -26.71 1.27
C THR A 674 -34.28 -26.44 2.62
N HIS A 675 -34.92 -25.28 2.72
CA HIS A 675 -35.85 -24.94 3.80
C HIS A 675 -37.29 -24.83 3.29
N PHE A 676 -37.55 -25.10 2.01
CA PHE A 676 -38.88 -25.17 1.43
C PHE A 676 -39.37 -26.62 1.43
N MET A 677 -40.40 -26.90 2.21
CA MET A 677 -40.92 -28.26 2.36
C MET A 677 -41.63 -28.74 1.10
N GLU A 678 -42.26 -27.82 0.36
CA GLU A 678 -42.82 -28.08 -0.98
C GLU A 678 -41.74 -28.61 -1.96
N GLU A 679 -40.52 -28.07 -1.89
CA GLU A 679 -39.41 -28.52 -2.73
C GLU A 679 -38.94 -29.93 -2.33
N ALA A 680 -38.86 -30.19 -1.03
CA ALA A 680 -38.51 -31.51 -0.53
C ALA A 680 -39.57 -32.57 -0.89
N GLU A 681 -40.85 -32.19 -0.89
CA GLU A 681 -41.93 -33.07 -1.31
C GLU A 681 -41.95 -33.33 -2.82
N ALA A 682 -41.68 -32.30 -3.64
CA ALA A 682 -41.69 -32.41 -5.09
C ALA A 682 -40.46 -33.14 -5.66
N LEU A 683 -39.28 -32.92 -5.08
CA LEU A 683 -38.00 -33.42 -5.60
C LEU A 683 -37.45 -34.64 -4.85
N GLY A 684 -37.77 -34.77 -3.56
CA GLY A 684 -37.10 -35.73 -2.69
C GLY A 684 -37.66 -37.14 -2.80
N ASP A 685 -36.83 -38.06 -3.29
CA ASP A 685 -37.10 -39.50 -3.14
C ASP A 685 -36.96 -39.89 -1.65
N ARG A 686 -35.99 -39.28 -0.95
CA ARG A 686 -35.76 -39.41 0.50
C ARG A 686 -35.54 -38.05 1.14
N VAL A 687 -35.98 -37.92 2.38
CA VAL A 687 -35.84 -36.71 3.19
C VAL A 687 -35.10 -37.03 4.49
N ALA A 688 -34.11 -36.19 4.79
CA ALA A 688 -33.30 -36.22 6.00
C ALA A 688 -33.52 -34.92 6.78
N ALA A 689 -34.09 -34.98 7.99
CA ALA A 689 -34.30 -33.78 8.81
C ALA A 689 -33.19 -33.60 9.84
N LEU A 690 -32.51 -32.45 9.80
CA LEU A 690 -31.49 -32.04 10.76
C LEU A 690 -32.06 -31.00 11.74
N HIS A 691 -31.92 -31.25 13.04
CA HIS A 691 -32.35 -30.33 14.10
C HIS A 691 -31.33 -30.33 15.24
N ALA A 692 -30.94 -29.15 15.72
CA ALA A 692 -29.91 -28.98 16.77
C ALA A 692 -28.61 -29.79 16.52
N GLY A 693 -28.17 -29.89 15.26
CA GLY A 693 -26.97 -30.64 14.87
C GLY A 693 -27.11 -32.16 14.86
N ARG A 694 -28.29 -32.72 15.13
CA ARG A 694 -28.58 -34.17 15.09
C ARG A 694 -29.55 -34.51 13.96
N LEU A 695 -29.39 -35.69 13.39
CA LEU A 695 -30.32 -36.22 12.40
C LEU A 695 -31.54 -36.80 13.12
N ARG A 696 -32.73 -36.28 12.83
CA ARG A 696 -34.00 -36.68 13.48
C ARG A 696 -34.76 -37.74 12.71
N CYS A 697 -34.71 -37.69 11.38
CA CYS A 697 -35.35 -38.68 10.53
C CYS A 697 -34.57 -38.87 9.22
N HIS A 698 -34.74 -40.04 8.61
CA HIS A 698 -34.23 -40.34 7.28
C HIS A 698 -35.11 -41.40 6.62
N ALA A 699 -36.05 -40.97 5.77
CA ALA A 699 -37.02 -41.84 5.13
C ALA A 699 -37.63 -41.20 3.87
N THR A 700 -38.39 -41.98 3.10
CA THR A 700 -39.21 -41.45 2.01
C THR A 700 -40.29 -40.49 2.53
N THR A 701 -40.69 -39.51 1.71
CA THR A 701 -41.75 -38.54 2.06
C THR A 701 -43.04 -39.24 2.46
N MET A 702 -43.40 -40.31 1.74
CA MET A 702 -44.58 -41.13 2.02
C MET A 702 -44.49 -41.86 3.36
N HIS A 703 -43.32 -42.38 3.73
CA HIS A 703 -43.10 -43.03 5.02
C HIS A 703 -43.24 -42.03 6.18
N LEU A 704 -42.61 -40.85 6.08
CA LEU A 704 -42.72 -39.80 7.10
C LEU A 704 -44.16 -39.32 7.28
N LYS A 705 -44.91 -39.10 6.19
CA LYS A 705 -46.33 -38.71 6.26
C LYS A 705 -47.21 -39.78 6.90
N ARG A 706 -46.90 -41.07 6.70
CA ARG A 706 -47.63 -42.18 7.35
C ARG A 706 -47.28 -42.31 8.83
N ALA A 707 -46.02 -42.12 9.20
CA ALA A 707 -45.54 -42.26 10.58
C ALA A 707 -45.94 -41.09 11.49
N LEU A 708 -45.88 -39.86 10.99
CA LEU A 708 -46.01 -38.62 11.77
C LEU A 708 -47.19 -37.71 11.38
N GLY A 709 -47.76 -37.92 10.19
CA GLY A 709 -48.89 -37.13 9.72
C GLY A 709 -50.10 -37.26 10.65
N SER A 710 -50.79 -36.16 10.91
CA SER A 710 -52.09 -36.13 11.62
C SER A 710 -53.22 -36.82 10.83
N GLY A 711 -52.91 -37.33 9.63
CA GLY A 711 -53.84 -37.94 8.70
C GLY A 711 -54.26 -36.97 7.60
N TYR A 712 -55.57 -36.82 7.37
CA TYR A 712 -56.12 -35.98 6.31
C TYR A 712 -56.70 -34.69 6.89
N ARG A 713 -56.51 -33.55 6.20
CA ARG A 713 -57.11 -32.27 6.55
C ARG A 713 -58.43 -32.13 5.80
N LEU A 714 -59.53 -31.96 6.51
CA LEU A 714 -60.82 -31.64 5.94
C LEU A 714 -61.11 -30.16 6.15
N SER A 715 -61.12 -29.37 5.08
CA SER A 715 -61.39 -27.93 5.11
C SER A 715 -62.77 -27.62 4.55
N PHE A 716 -63.50 -26.74 5.21
CA PHE A 716 -64.80 -26.26 4.78
C PHE A 716 -64.72 -24.75 4.54
N THR A 717 -65.29 -24.28 3.44
CA THR A 717 -65.57 -22.86 3.22
C THR A 717 -67.06 -22.65 3.46
N THR A 718 -67.45 -21.69 4.30
CA THR A 718 -68.85 -21.40 4.65
C THR A 718 -69.33 -20.09 4.04
N ILE A 719 -70.64 -19.97 3.83
CA ILE A 719 -71.28 -18.73 3.41
C ILE A 719 -71.48 -17.86 4.66
N GLY A 720 -70.47 -17.07 5.00
CA GLY A 720 -70.43 -16.28 6.25
C GLY A 720 -69.72 -17.01 7.40
N LEU A 721 -69.99 -16.56 8.65
CA LEU A 721 -69.36 -17.09 9.86
C LEU A 721 -69.70 -18.58 10.05
N PRO A 722 -68.69 -19.47 10.19
CA PRO A 722 -68.92 -20.91 10.33
C PRO A 722 -69.57 -21.24 11.68
N ASP A 723 -70.64 -22.05 11.65
CA ASP A 723 -71.23 -22.66 12.87
C ASP A 723 -70.38 -23.88 13.31
N GLU A 724 -69.26 -23.58 13.97
CA GLU A 724 -68.30 -24.57 14.49
C GLU A 724 -68.94 -25.74 15.26
N PRO A 725 -69.83 -25.53 16.25
CA PRO A 725 -70.41 -26.64 17.02
C PRO A 725 -71.31 -27.56 16.19
N ALA A 726 -72.10 -27.02 15.25
CA ALA A 726 -72.95 -27.83 14.38
C ALA A 726 -72.11 -28.70 13.42
N ILE A 727 -71.06 -28.14 12.83
CA ILE A 727 -70.15 -28.86 11.92
C ILE A 727 -69.33 -29.90 12.71
N THR A 728 -68.85 -29.55 13.91
CA THR A 728 -68.06 -30.46 14.75
C THR A 728 -68.88 -31.66 15.18
N ALA A 729 -70.14 -31.46 15.61
CA ALA A 729 -71.03 -32.55 16.02
C ALA A 729 -71.30 -33.56 14.89
N VAL A 730 -71.46 -33.07 13.66
CA VAL A 730 -71.66 -33.93 12.48
C VAL A 730 -70.40 -34.77 12.19
N ILE A 731 -69.21 -34.17 12.28
CA ILE A 731 -67.95 -34.89 12.01
C ILE A 731 -67.63 -35.89 13.12
N THR A 732 -67.76 -35.49 14.39
CA THR A 732 -67.51 -36.38 15.55
C THR A 732 -68.50 -37.52 15.65
N SER A 733 -69.73 -37.38 15.14
CA SER A 733 -70.70 -38.48 15.07
C SER A 733 -70.22 -39.68 14.27
N LYS A 734 -69.38 -39.46 13.25
CA LYS A 734 -68.82 -40.51 12.38
C LYS A 734 -67.35 -40.80 12.69
N ILE A 735 -66.59 -39.78 13.08
CA ILE A 735 -65.17 -39.89 13.41
C ILE A 735 -64.91 -39.19 14.75
N PRO A 736 -65.00 -39.92 15.88
CA PRO A 736 -64.88 -39.36 17.23
C PRO A 736 -63.51 -38.73 17.53
N GLU A 737 -62.47 -39.16 16.82
CA GLU A 737 -61.08 -38.70 16.97
C GLU A 737 -60.76 -37.49 16.08
N ALA A 738 -61.74 -36.92 15.38
CA ALA A 738 -61.53 -35.74 14.56
C ALA A 738 -61.38 -34.49 15.43
N THR A 739 -60.30 -33.74 15.25
CA THR A 739 -60.01 -32.52 16.03
C THR A 739 -60.08 -31.29 15.14
N VAL A 740 -60.71 -30.21 15.62
CA VAL A 740 -60.64 -28.89 14.98
C VAL A 740 -59.18 -28.44 14.99
N LYS A 741 -58.70 -27.95 13.85
CA LYS A 741 -57.32 -27.47 13.67
C LYS A 741 -57.25 -25.96 13.66
N ASP A 742 -57.98 -25.33 12.73
CA ASP A 742 -58.02 -23.88 12.55
C ASP A 742 -59.45 -23.45 12.21
N THR A 743 -59.86 -22.33 12.80
CA THR A 743 -61.11 -21.63 12.48
C THR A 743 -60.75 -20.22 12.00
N SER A 744 -61.23 -19.86 10.83
CA SER A 744 -61.04 -18.55 10.19
C SER A 744 -62.40 -17.94 9.85
N LEU A 745 -62.44 -16.66 9.48
CA LEU A 745 -63.69 -15.90 9.26
C LEU A 745 -64.76 -16.65 8.44
N ASN A 746 -64.37 -17.32 7.35
CA ASN A 746 -65.27 -18.11 6.48
C ASN A 746 -64.77 -19.54 6.21
N SER A 747 -63.82 -20.06 7.01
CA SER A 747 -63.36 -21.44 6.79
C SER A 747 -62.98 -22.16 8.08
N ILE A 748 -63.31 -23.45 8.17
CA ILE A 748 -62.99 -24.30 9.31
C ILE A 748 -62.27 -25.57 8.83
N SER A 749 -61.21 -25.97 9.53
CA SER A 749 -60.37 -27.11 9.19
C SER A 749 -60.35 -28.15 10.30
N TYR A 750 -60.46 -29.43 9.94
CA TYR A 750 -60.39 -30.57 10.85
C TYR A 750 -59.23 -31.50 10.46
N ASN A 751 -58.60 -32.13 11.45
CA ASN A 751 -57.69 -33.26 11.24
C ASN A 751 -58.45 -34.58 11.40
N LEU A 752 -58.33 -35.46 10.40
CA LEU A 752 -58.93 -36.78 10.37
C LEU A 752 -57.84 -37.86 10.43
N PRO A 753 -57.92 -38.86 11.33
CA PRO A 753 -56.91 -39.90 11.44
C PRO A 753 -56.83 -40.81 10.20
N SER A 754 -55.61 -41.10 9.74
CA SER A 754 -55.33 -41.92 8.55
C SER A 754 -55.80 -43.38 8.69
N LYS A 755 -55.80 -43.94 9.91
CA LYS A 755 -56.22 -45.31 10.21
C LYS A 755 -57.71 -45.58 9.93
N LYS A 756 -58.55 -44.53 9.87
CA LYS A 756 -60.00 -44.60 9.62
C LYS A 756 -60.41 -44.11 8.23
N SER A 757 -59.49 -44.08 7.27
CA SER A 757 -59.75 -43.61 5.90
C SER A 757 -60.91 -44.32 5.20
N ALA A 758 -61.19 -45.58 5.56
CA ALA A 758 -62.32 -46.35 5.02
C ALA A 758 -63.70 -45.73 5.32
N LEU A 759 -63.82 -44.92 6.39
CA LEU A 759 -65.08 -44.27 6.80
C LEU A 759 -65.32 -42.91 6.13
N PHE A 760 -64.34 -42.39 5.37
CA PHE A 760 -64.42 -41.07 4.77
C PHE A 760 -65.51 -40.94 3.68
N PRO A 761 -65.74 -41.92 2.80
CA PRO A 761 -66.81 -41.84 1.80
C PRO A 761 -68.19 -41.66 2.43
N GLU A 762 -68.46 -42.36 3.53
CA GLU A 762 -69.72 -42.21 4.28
C GLU A 762 -69.84 -40.82 4.92
N LEU A 763 -68.76 -40.32 5.52
CA LEU A 763 -68.70 -38.96 6.06
C LEU A 763 -68.98 -37.91 4.97
N PHE A 764 -68.38 -38.03 3.78
CA PHE A 764 -68.60 -37.07 2.68
C PHE A 764 -70.01 -37.12 2.12
N ASN A 765 -70.63 -38.30 2.02
CA ASN A 765 -72.01 -38.42 1.59
C ASN A 765 -72.97 -37.76 2.61
N PHE A 766 -72.70 -37.95 3.90
CA PHE A 766 -73.48 -37.33 4.97
C PHE A 766 -73.31 -35.80 4.99
N LEU A 767 -72.09 -35.29 4.87
CA LEU A 767 -71.81 -33.85 4.76
C LEU A 767 -72.43 -33.22 3.51
N LYS A 768 -72.45 -33.93 2.37
CA LYS A 768 -73.15 -33.47 1.16
C LYS A 768 -74.65 -33.35 1.37
N SER A 769 -75.29 -34.30 2.07
CA SER A 769 -76.73 -34.25 2.35
C SER A 769 -77.15 -33.09 3.26
N LYS A 770 -76.25 -32.63 4.15
CA LYS A 770 -76.49 -31.52 5.09
C LYS A 770 -75.83 -30.20 4.69
N LYS A 771 -75.34 -30.10 3.44
CA LYS A 771 -74.55 -28.96 2.96
C LYS A 771 -75.28 -27.62 3.09
N SER A 772 -76.58 -27.57 2.73
CA SER A 772 -77.41 -26.37 2.82
C SER A 772 -77.81 -26.00 4.24
N GLU A 773 -77.99 -27.00 5.13
CA GLU A 773 -78.34 -26.81 6.54
C GLU A 773 -77.16 -26.26 7.35
N LEU A 774 -75.93 -26.66 7.00
CA LEU A 774 -74.69 -26.26 7.67
C LEU A 774 -74.03 -25.01 7.06
N GLY A 775 -74.63 -24.39 6.03
CA GLY A 775 -74.07 -23.21 5.37
C GLY A 775 -72.72 -23.42 4.68
N ILE A 776 -72.42 -24.66 4.23
CA ILE A 776 -71.12 -25.02 3.63
C ILE A 776 -71.16 -24.71 2.13
N ASP A 777 -70.25 -23.86 1.66
CA ASP A 777 -70.04 -23.55 0.24
C ASP A 777 -69.19 -24.63 -0.45
N CYS A 778 -68.01 -24.94 0.09
CA CYS A 778 -67.07 -25.90 -0.47
C CYS A 778 -66.48 -26.83 0.59
N ILE A 779 -66.22 -28.09 0.21
CA ILE A 779 -65.52 -29.09 1.02
C ILE A 779 -64.22 -29.46 0.29
N GLY A 780 -63.08 -29.27 0.95
CA GLY A 780 -61.77 -29.66 0.45
C GLY A 780 -61.16 -30.74 1.35
N ILE A 781 -60.53 -31.75 0.76
CA ILE A 781 -59.69 -32.71 1.49
C ILE A 781 -58.24 -32.56 1.04
N GLY A 782 -57.35 -32.43 2.02
CA GLY A 782 -55.89 -32.41 1.84
C GLY A 782 -55.23 -33.53 2.64
N VAL A 783 -54.00 -33.86 2.29
CA VAL A 783 -53.12 -34.73 3.10
C VAL A 783 -52.26 -33.82 3.97
N SER A 784 -51.83 -34.29 5.15
CA SER A 784 -50.84 -33.57 5.95
C SER A 784 -49.61 -33.18 5.12
N THR A 785 -49.24 -31.91 5.17
CA THR A 785 -48.06 -31.40 4.47
C THR A 785 -46.78 -31.86 5.17
N LEU A 786 -45.66 -31.84 4.44
CA LEU A 786 -44.37 -32.17 5.02
C LEU A 786 -43.92 -31.13 6.07
N ASP A 787 -44.43 -29.89 6.00
CA ASP A 787 -44.28 -28.86 7.03
C ASP A 787 -44.81 -29.32 8.40
N GLU A 788 -46.02 -29.87 8.44
CA GLU A 788 -46.65 -30.32 9.69
C GLU A 788 -45.89 -31.48 10.32
N VAL A 789 -45.40 -32.40 9.48
CA VAL A 789 -44.56 -33.52 9.90
C VAL A 789 -43.23 -33.00 10.49
N PHE A 790 -42.62 -32.01 9.84
CA PHE A 790 -41.37 -31.42 10.28
C PHE A 790 -41.52 -30.63 11.59
N LEU A 791 -42.62 -29.87 11.75
CA LEU A 791 -42.91 -29.15 13.00
C LEU A 791 -43.05 -30.13 14.16
N LYS A 792 -43.80 -31.24 13.99
CA LYS A 792 -43.92 -32.29 15.01
C LYS A 792 -42.57 -32.89 15.41
N LEU A 793 -41.73 -33.21 14.41
CA LEU A 793 -40.37 -33.71 14.63
C LEU A 793 -39.46 -32.75 15.41
N CYS A 794 -39.76 -31.44 15.37
CA CYS A 794 -39.00 -30.42 16.09
C CYS A 794 -39.60 -30.05 17.45
N THR A 795 -40.90 -30.32 17.70
CA THR A 795 -41.58 -30.02 18.97
C THR A 795 -41.34 -31.05 20.08
N ASP A 796 -40.78 -32.22 19.75
CA ASP A 796 -40.50 -33.28 20.73
C ASP A 796 -39.35 -32.97 21.70
N ASP A 797 -38.61 -31.88 21.46
CA ASP A 797 -37.67 -31.30 22.43
C ASP A 797 -38.34 -30.10 23.13
N ALA A 798 -38.37 -30.12 24.46
CA ALA A 798 -38.88 -29.07 25.34
C ALA A 798 -38.05 -27.76 25.27
N THR A 799 -38.06 -27.12 24.10
CA THR A 799 -37.64 -25.74 23.91
C THR A 799 -38.85 -24.96 23.45
N GLU A 800 -39.23 -23.99 24.30
CA GLU A 800 -40.14 -22.90 23.96
C GLU A 800 -39.69 -22.27 22.63
N LEU A 801 -40.27 -22.74 21.54
CA LEU A 801 -40.45 -21.92 20.36
C LEU A 801 -41.25 -20.73 20.86
N LEU A 802 -40.55 -19.60 21.05
CA LEU A 802 -41.15 -18.29 21.21
C LEU A 802 -42.31 -18.22 20.22
N LYS A 803 -43.52 -18.29 20.76
CA LYS A 803 -44.73 -17.88 20.06
C LYS A 803 -44.39 -16.50 19.54
N ASP A 804 -44.11 -16.39 18.25
CA ASP A 804 -44.24 -15.13 17.57
C ASP A 804 -45.67 -14.68 17.88
N ILE A 805 -45.73 -13.61 18.65
CA ILE A 805 -46.93 -12.91 19.06
C ILE A 805 -47.57 -12.45 17.75
N VAL A 806 -48.48 -13.26 17.23
CA VAL A 806 -49.53 -12.81 16.33
C VAL A 806 -50.61 -12.24 17.24
N ASP A 807 -50.97 -10.99 16.93
CA ASP A 807 -52.02 -10.17 17.52
C ASP A 807 -51.65 -9.40 18.81
N GLY A 808 -50.70 -8.47 18.65
CA GLY A 808 -50.71 -7.21 19.40
C GLY A 808 -51.44 -6.14 18.58
N GLU A 809 -52.43 -5.49 19.20
CA GLU A 809 -53.23 -4.38 18.68
C GLU A 809 -52.45 -3.47 17.71
N ASN A 810 -53.01 -3.23 16.51
CA ASN A 810 -52.56 -2.21 15.59
C ASN A 810 -52.78 -0.81 16.20
N ILE A 811 -51.90 -0.41 17.13
CA ILE A 811 -51.77 0.99 17.52
C ILE A 811 -50.99 1.65 16.39
N GLU A 812 -51.72 2.15 15.39
CA GLU A 812 -51.12 3.03 14.39
C GLU A 812 -50.59 4.28 15.09
N PRO A 813 -49.28 4.53 15.09
CA PRO A 813 -48.76 5.76 15.65
C PRO A 813 -49.20 6.93 14.75
N VAL A 814 -50.11 7.76 15.27
CA VAL A 814 -50.53 9.02 14.63
C VAL A 814 -49.35 10.00 14.68
N PHE A 815 -48.42 9.88 13.73
CA PHE A 815 -47.33 10.83 13.59
C PHE A 815 -47.84 12.10 12.92
N LYS A 816 -47.66 13.25 13.59
CA LYS A 816 -47.93 14.56 12.99
C LYS A 816 -46.98 14.79 11.80
N THR A 817 -47.53 14.81 10.59
CA THR A 817 -46.76 15.03 9.36
C THR A 817 -46.26 16.48 9.31
N VAL A 818 -44.96 16.64 9.03
CA VAL A 818 -44.32 17.97 8.92
C VAL A 818 -44.21 18.32 7.44
N THR A 819 -44.66 19.51 7.04
CA THR A 819 -44.63 19.98 5.65
C THR A 819 -43.78 21.26 5.50
N GLY A 820 -43.37 21.57 4.27
CA GLY A 820 -42.64 22.80 3.92
C GLY A 820 -41.13 22.79 4.28
N PRO A 821 -40.48 23.94 4.52
CA PRO A 821 -39.03 24.03 4.72
C PRO A 821 -38.54 23.29 5.97
N ARG A 822 -39.39 23.15 7.00
CA ARG A 822 -39.09 22.34 8.19
C ARG A 822 -38.89 20.86 7.85
N LEU A 823 -39.59 20.34 6.84
CA LEU A 823 -39.39 18.98 6.34
C LEU A 823 -37.99 18.84 5.72
N TYR A 824 -37.57 19.79 4.89
CA TYR A 824 -36.24 19.79 4.28
C TYR A 824 -35.11 19.78 5.32
N PHE A 825 -35.18 20.63 6.35
CA PHE A 825 -34.18 20.62 7.43
C PHE A 825 -34.19 19.31 8.23
N ARG A 826 -35.37 18.73 8.48
CA ARG A 826 -35.49 17.45 9.18
C ARG A 826 -34.92 16.30 8.34
N GLN A 827 -35.22 16.27 7.04
CA GLN A 827 -34.64 15.31 6.10
C GLN A 827 -33.11 15.44 6.03
N LEU A 828 -32.59 16.67 5.92
CA LEU A 828 -31.14 16.92 5.94
C LEU A 828 -30.51 16.40 7.23
N ALA A 829 -31.06 16.74 8.40
CA ALA A 829 -30.54 16.29 9.68
C ALA A 829 -30.54 14.75 9.82
N VAL A 830 -31.59 14.08 9.33
CA VAL A 830 -31.67 12.61 9.32
C VAL A 830 -30.62 12.00 8.40
N LEU A 831 -30.42 12.55 7.21
CA LEU A 831 -29.39 12.09 6.27
C LEU A 831 -27.99 12.27 6.84
N LEU A 832 -27.69 13.42 7.46
CA LEU A 832 -26.42 13.68 8.14
C LEU A 832 -26.19 12.67 9.28
N LYS A 833 -27.20 12.45 10.13
CA LYS A 833 -27.13 11.46 11.22
C LYS A 833 -26.89 10.05 10.71
N ARG A 834 -27.53 9.67 9.59
CA ARG A 834 -27.31 8.37 8.94
C ARG A 834 -25.85 8.22 8.49
N GLN A 835 -25.31 9.24 7.82
CA GLN A 835 -23.94 9.23 7.31
C GLN A 835 -22.93 9.16 8.45
N LEU A 836 -23.11 9.95 9.51
CA LEU A 836 -22.27 9.87 10.71
C LEU A 836 -22.35 8.48 11.36
N LYS A 837 -23.54 7.90 11.50
CA LYS A 837 -23.72 6.54 12.05
C LYS A 837 -23.05 5.48 11.18
N TYR A 838 -23.04 5.65 9.86
CA TYR A 838 -22.32 4.75 8.95
C TYR A 838 -20.80 4.77 9.23
N HIS A 839 -20.19 5.96 9.34
CA HIS A 839 -18.77 6.09 9.68
C HIS A 839 -18.47 5.56 11.09
N TRP A 840 -19.35 5.84 12.06
CA TRP A 840 -19.21 5.37 13.43
C TRP A 840 -19.27 3.84 13.53
N SER A 841 -20.10 3.18 12.72
CA SER A 841 -20.17 1.71 12.70
C SER A 841 -18.85 1.05 12.26
N LYS A 842 -17.97 1.81 11.59
CA LYS A 842 -16.69 1.36 11.04
C LYS A 842 -15.48 2.04 11.68
N ILE A 843 -15.66 2.60 12.88
CA ILE A 843 -14.70 3.51 13.52
C ILE A 843 -13.29 2.92 13.65
N SER A 844 -13.12 1.63 13.97
CA SER A 844 -11.80 1.03 14.16
C SER A 844 -10.96 1.02 12.89
N LEU A 845 -11.55 0.57 11.78
CA LEU A 845 -10.87 0.53 10.48
C LEU A 845 -10.75 1.93 9.85
N PHE A 846 -11.75 2.78 10.09
CA PHE A 846 -11.77 4.17 9.67
C PHE A 846 -10.63 4.97 10.34
N LEU A 847 -10.49 4.90 11.66
CA LEU A 847 -9.42 5.61 12.39
C LEU A 847 -8.03 5.14 11.96
N LEU A 848 -7.82 3.84 11.80
CA LEU A 848 -6.52 3.30 11.38
C LEU A 848 -6.12 3.79 9.99
N VAL A 849 -6.99 3.60 8.99
CA VAL A 849 -6.65 3.82 7.58
C VAL A 849 -6.77 5.28 7.19
N GLN A 850 -7.72 6.03 7.75
CA GLN A 850 -8.01 7.40 7.33
C GLN A 850 -7.42 8.48 8.23
N VAL A 851 -7.03 8.16 9.47
CA VAL A 851 -6.45 9.13 10.42
C VAL A 851 -4.98 8.80 10.69
N ILE A 852 -4.71 7.63 11.30
CA ILE A 852 -3.39 7.32 11.88
C ILE A 852 -2.32 7.22 10.79
N ILE A 853 -2.55 6.41 9.74
CA ILE A 853 -1.54 6.17 8.70
C ILE A 853 -1.22 7.46 7.91
N PRO A 854 -2.20 8.23 7.40
CA PRO A 854 -1.93 9.50 6.72
C PRO A 854 -1.17 10.51 7.59
N ILE A 855 -1.55 10.65 8.87
CA ILE A 855 -0.87 11.55 9.82
C ILE A 855 0.58 11.12 10.03
N MET A 856 0.83 9.83 10.26
CA MET A 856 2.19 9.28 10.42
C MET A 856 3.04 9.49 9.16
N MET A 857 2.43 9.39 7.98
CA MET A 857 3.12 9.64 6.72
C MET A 857 3.45 11.11 6.51
N ILE A 858 2.49 12.02 6.73
CA ILE A 858 2.72 13.47 6.64
C ILE A 858 3.82 13.86 7.63
N TYR A 859 3.76 13.35 8.87
CA TYR A 859 4.81 13.52 9.87
C TYR A 859 6.18 13.04 9.38
N GLY A 860 6.27 11.82 8.84
CA GLY A 860 7.52 11.28 8.32
C GLY A 860 8.07 12.08 7.13
N ILE A 861 7.22 12.51 6.21
CA ILE A 861 7.61 13.35 5.05
C ILE A 861 8.11 14.72 5.52
N THR A 862 7.45 15.34 6.50
CA THR A 862 7.90 16.62 7.09
C THR A 862 9.25 16.48 7.78
N ILE A 863 9.49 15.39 8.53
CA ILE A 863 10.81 15.12 9.11
C ILE A 863 11.88 14.99 8.05
N LEU A 864 11.64 14.19 7.00
CA LEU A 864 12.60 14.02 5.91
C LEU A 864 12.97 15.36 5.27
N ASN A 865 11.97 16.22 5.05
CA ASN A 865 12.17 17.56 4.52
C ASN A 865 13.06 18.44 5.43
N ASN A 866 12.93 18.31 6.75
CA ASN A 866 13.72 19.09 7.72
C ASN A 866 15.11 18.50 8.01
N LEU A 867 15.32 17.19 7.80
CA LEU A 867 16.64 16.59 8.02
C LEU A 867 17.68 17.10 7.01
N ASN A 868 17.24 17.39 5.78
CA ASN A 868 18.11 17.99 4.77
C ASN A 868 18.52 19.44 5.10
N THR A 869 17.78 20.15 5.98
CA THR A 869 18.11 21.52 6.40
C THR A 869 18.97 21.58 7.67
N LYS A 870 19.05 20.51 8.47
CA LYS A 870 19.98 20.47 9.63
C LYS A 870 21.45 20.42 9.25
N GLU A 871 21.80 20.01 8.03
CA GLU A 871 23.20 20.07 7.57
C GLU A 871 23.72 21.49 7.36
N SER A 872 22.87 22.52 7.49
CA SER A 872 23.22 23.91 7.20
C SER A 872 23.05 24.88 8.38
N THR A 873 22.68 24.41 9.58
CA THR A 873 22.73 25.27 10.79
C THR A 873 24.18 25.35 11.30
N PRO A 874 24.82 26.53 11.28
CA PRO A 874 26.23 26.68 11.63
C PRO A 874 26.43 26.59 13.16
N GLU A 875 26.72 25.40 13.68
CA GLU A 875 27.31 25.31 15.02
C GLU A 875 28.80 25.71 14.93
N VAL A 876 29.17 26.80 15.62
CA VAL A 876 30.57 27.19 15.78
C VAL A 876 31.25 26.19 16.72
N LEU A 877 31.80 25.11 16.15
CA LEU A 877 32.52 24.08 16.90
C LEU A 877 33.96 24.51 17.19
N ASN A 878 34.45 24.18 18.39
CA ASN A 878 35.86 24.28 18.75
C ASN A 878 36.61 23.06 18.22
N ILE A 879 37.30 23.22 17.08
CA ILE A 879 37.86 22.10 16.31
C ILE A 879 39.36 21.98 16.56
N THR A 880 39.83 20.78 16.90
CA THR A 880 41.28 20.46 16.92
C THR A 880 41.81 20.30 15.50
N LEU A 881 42.93 20.96 15.18
CA LEU A 881 43.55 20.87 13.87
C LEU A 881 44.59 19.73 13.83
N ASP A 882 44.16 18.50 14.07
CA ASP A 882 44.99 17.30 14.01
C ASP A 882 44.37 16.20 13.13
N LEU A 883 45.08 15.08 12.93
CA LEU A 883 44.58 13.99 12.06
C LEU A 883 43.31 13.33 12.61
N ASP A 884 43.07 13.44 13.93
CA ASP A 884 41.86 12.95 14.59
C ASP A 884 40.61 13.74 14.19
N PHE A 885 40.77 14.96 13.67
CA PHE A 885 39.69 15.72 13.03
C PHE A 885 39.00 14.89 11.95
N TYR A 886 39.76 14.09 11.20
CA TYR A 886 39.26 13.23 10.14
C TYR A 886 38.84 11.84 10.62
N SER A 887 38.69 11.62 11.93
CA SER A 887 38.41 10.32 12.57
C SER A 887 37.25 9.50 11.94
N LYS A 888 36.28 10.17 11.31
CA LYS A 888 35.16 9.55 10.59
C LYS A 888 35.51 8.97 9.21
N MET A 889 36.55 9.45 8.52
CA MET A 889 36.97 8.86 7.23
C MET A 889 37.60 7.47 7.42
N ALA A 890 37.11 6.46 6.70
CA ALA A 890 37.72 5.13 6.72
C ALA A 890 39.01 5.07 5.87
N ASP A 891 40.04 4.37 6.34
CA ASP A 891 41.31 4.12 5.61
C ASP A 891 42.05 5.41 5.21
N ARG A 892 42.27 6.32 6.16
CA ARG A 892 43.02 7.57 5.98
C ARG A 892 44.51 7.31 5.75
N ARG A 893 45.10 8.01 4.79
CA ARG A 893 46.52 7.85 4.42
C ARG A 893 47.28 9.15 4.50
N VAL A 894 48.52 9.07 4.99
CA VAL A 894 49.47 10.17 5.04
C VAL A 894 50.75 9.72 4.35
N LEU A 895 51.19 10.49 3.35
CA LEU A 895 52.47 10.26 2.68
C LEU A 895 53.59 10.94 3.46
N TYR A 896 54.73 10.27 3.63
CA TYR A 896 55.91 10.91 4.21
C TYR A 896 57.19 10.54 3.45
N SER A 897 58.14 11.48 3.45
CA SER A 897 59.49 11.33 2.93
C SER A 897 60.42 12.11 3.86
N VAL A 898 61.21 11.39 4.65
CA VAL A 898 62.11 11.97 5.64
C VAL A 898 63.53 11.50 5.31
N ASN A 899 64.38 12.43 4.89
CA ASN A 899 65.77 12.14 4.49
C ASN A 899 66.79 12.54 5.57
N VAL A 900 66.35 12.73 6.81
CA VAL A 900 67.15 13.31 7.91
C VAL A 900 67.15 12.36 9.11
N SER A 901 68.30 12.23 9.77
CA SER A 901 68.45 11.42 10.99
C SER A 901 67.93 12.16 12.24
N GLY A 902 67.35 11.44 13.20
CA GLY A 902 66.85 11.99 14.47
C GLY A 902 65.34 12.14 14.60
N PHE A 903 64.56 11.88 13.53
CA PHE A 903 63.10 11.86 13.59
C PHE A 903 62.58 10.52 14.12
N ASN A 904 61.79 10.54 15.19
CA ASN A 904 61.15 9.33 15.73
C ASN A 904 59.70 9.21 15.23
N LEU A 905 59.54 8.72 14.00
CA LEU A 905 58.22 8.57 13.38
C LEU A 905 57.30 7.60 14.14
N LYS A 906 57.87 6.61 14.86
CA LYS A 906 57.07 5.67 15.66
C LYS A 906 56.21 6.41 16.69
N ARG A 907 56.73 7.47 17.32
CA ARG A 907 55.95 8.28 18.28
C ARG A 907 54.74 8.98 17.64
N ILE A 908 54.87 9.40 16.39
CA ILE A 908 53.76 10.00 15.63
C ILE A 908 52.74 8.93 15.20
N GLN A 909 53.23 7.75 14.80
CA GLN A 909 52.37 6.62 14.43
C GLN A 909 51.61 6.05 15.64
N ASP A 910 52.26 5.97 16.80
CA ASP A 910 51.66 5.52 18.07
C ASP A 910 50.53 6.46 18.51
N ARG A 911 50.63 7.76 18.21
CA ARG A 911 49.56 8.75 18.46
C ARG A 911 48.34 8.51 17.57
N TYR A 912 48.54 8.11 16.30
CA TYR A 912 47.47 7.95 15.32
C TYR A 912 47.38 6.51 14.78
N PRO A 913 46.97 5.52 15.61
CA PRO A 913 47.00 4.11 15.23
C PRO A 913 46.02 3.75 14.10
N THR A 914 45.05 4.62 13.81
CA THR A 914 44.02 4.43 12.77
C THR A 914 44.40 5.05 11.42
N VAL A 915 45.56 5.70 11.32
CA VAL A 915 46.04 6.37 10.10
C VAL A 915 47.19 5.57 9.49
N ASN A 916 47.10 5.29 8.19
CA ASN A 916 48.13 4.58 7.45
C ASN A 916 49.21 5.56 6.97
N PHE A 917 50.42 5.45 7.52
CA PHE A 917 51.58 6.24 7.11
C PHE A 917 52.37 5.48 6.04
N GLU A 918 52.40 6.00 4.82
CA GLU A 918 53.06 5.39 3.67
C GLU A 918 54.34 6.18 3.29
N SER A 919 55.47 5.48 3.22
CA SER A 919 56.73 6.07 2.77
C SER A 919 56.82 6.05 1.25
N ALA A 920 56.98 7.21 0.62
CA ALA A 920 57.11 7.32 -0.84
C ALA A 920 58.25 8.27 -1.22
N PRO A 921 59.23 7.84 -2.04
CA PRO A 921 60.31 8.73 -2.49
C PRO A 921 59.82 9.79 -3.49
N ASN A 922 58.80 9.49 -4.28
CA ASN A 922 58.17 10.40 -5.22
C ASN A 922 56.64 10.40 -5.03
N PHE A 923 56.14 11.42 -4.34
CA PHE A 923 54.71 11.55 -4.02
C PHE A 923 53.86 11.67 -5.28
N THR A 924 54.33 12.40 -6.29
CA THR A 924 53.61 12.57 -7.56
C THR A 924 53.39 11.23 -8.25
N ALA A 925 54.42 10.37 -8.32
CA ALA A 925 54.29 9.05 -8.94
C ALA A 925 53.34 8.13 -8.15
N ALA A 926 53.41 8.15 -6.81
CA ALA A 926 52.54 7.34 -5.95
C ALA A 926 51.06 7.77 -6.07
N LEU A 927 50.79 9.08 -6.03
CA LEU A 927 49.44 9.63 -6.17
C LEU A 927 48.89 9.42 -7.58
N LEU A 928 49.71 9.56 -8.63
CA LEU A 928 49.29 9.27 -10.00
C LEU A 928 48.97 7.80 -10.22
N ARG A 929 49.71 6.89 -9.58
CA ARG A 929 49.39 5.45 -9.61
C ARG A 929 48.04 5.17 -8.94
N ALA A 930 47.85 5.67 -7.71
CA ALA A 930 46.59 5.53 -6.99
C ALA A 930 45.42 6.13 -7.79
N THR A 931 45.63 7.28 -8.44
CA THR A 931 44.60 7.93 -9.25
C THR A 931 44.26 7.15 -10.53
N LYS A 932 45.25 6.51 -11.17
CA LYS A 932 45.05 5.66 -12.35
C LYS A 932 44.33 4.35 -12.02
N GLU A 933 44.55 3.80 -10.83
CA GLU A 933 43.87 2.60 -10.36
C GLU A 933 42.43 2.92 -9.89
N ASN A 934 42.25 3.92 -9.02
CA ASN A 934 40.92 4.38 -8.58
C ASN A 934 40.97 5.78 -7.95
N ILE A 935 40.19 6.74 -8.47
CA ILE A 935 40.11 8.09 -7.88
C ILE A 935 39.56 8.10 -6.43
N LEU A 936 38.76 7.11 -6.05
CA LEU A 936 38.29 6.96 -4.68
C LEU A 936 39.41 6.57 -3.71
N GLU A 937 40.48 5.94 -4.20
CA GLU A 937 41.69 5.73 -3.40
C GLU A 937 42.50 7.02 -3.24
N TYR A 938 42.52 7.90 -4.24
CA TYR A 938 43.14 9.22 -4.09
C TYR A 938 42.48 10.03 -2.94
N ASN A 939 41.16 9.92 -2.78
CA ASN A 939 40.43 10.61 -1.70
C ASN A 939 40.84 10.19 -0.28
N LYS A 940 41.53 9.06 -0.14
CA LYS A 940 42.04 8.58 1.15
C LYS A 940 43.30 9.33 1.60
N TYR A 941 44.02 9.96 0.69
CA TYR A 941 45.24 10.71 0.99
C TYR A 941 44.90 12.12 1.47
N LEU A 942 45.18 12.38 2.75
CA LEU A 942 44.85 13.64 3.41
C LEU A 942 45.98 14.67 3.25
N VAL A 943 47.19 14.24 3.61
CA VAL A 943 48.36 15.08 3.81
C VAL A 943 49.61 14.34 3.34
N GLY A 944 50.59 15.07 2.81
CA GLY A 944 51.94 14.59 2.57
C GLY A 944 52.97 15.42 3.31
N ILE A 945 54.03 14.83 3.84
CA ILE A 945 55.12 15.54 4.51
C ILE A 945 56.46 15.19 3.89
N LYS A 946 57.19 16.19 3.40
CA LYS A 946 58.54 16.03 2.87
C LYS A 946 59.51 16.84 3.74
N ILE A 947 60.49 16.17 4.34
CA ILE A 947 61.49 16.82 5.20
C ILE A 947 62.90 16.46 4.71
N ASN A 948 63.64 17.51 4.36
CA ASN A 948 65.07 17.49 4.06
C ASN A 948 65.83 18.32 5.14
N ASP A 949 67.16 18.34 5.08
CA ASP A 949 67.97 19.11 6.04
C ASP A 949 67.71 20.63 5.98
N THR A 950 67.46 21.16 4.77
CA THR A 950 67.28 22.60 4.52
C THR A 950 65.83 23.02 4.28
N ASP A 951 64.97 22.12 3.82
CA ASP A 951 63.61 22.44 3.39
C ASP A 951 62.61 21.43 3.97
N ALA A 952 61.46 21.94 4.40
CA ALA A 952 60.32 21.14 4.80
C ALA A 952 59.09 21.59 4.01
N THR A 953 58.37 20.64 3.43
CA THR A 953 57.16 20.91 2.65
C THR A 953 56.00 20.13 3.23
N ALA A 954 54.96 20.86 3.66
CA ALA A 954 53.66 20.30 4.01
C ALA A 954 52.77 20.31 2.77
N LEU A 955 52.41 19.11 2.32
CA LEU A 955 51.49 18.88 1.21
C LEU A 955 50.08 18.61 1.74
N PHE A 956 49.07 19.24 1.15
CA PHE A 956 47.68 19.06 1.58
C PHE A 956 46.74 18.85 0.38
N THR A 957 45.65 18.13 0.61
CA THR A 957 44.60 17.90 -0.40
C THR A 957 43.67 19.10 -0.53
N LYS A 958 43.19 19.38 -1.75
CA LYS A 958 42.12 20.35 -2.01
C LYS A 958 40.71 19.81 -1.72
N ARG A 959 40.57 18.51 -1.44
CA ARG A 959 39.24 17.87 -1.30
C ARG A 959 38.69 17.86 0.11
N VAL A 960 39.56 18.08 1.10
CA VAL A 960 39.21 17.89 2.51
C VAL A 960 39.30 19.20 3.26
N ASN A 961 38.26 19.56 4.01
CA ASN A 961 38.21 20.81 4.78
C ASN A 961 39.36 20.90 5.78
N LEU A 962 39.95 22.10 5.93
CA LEU A 962 41.05 22.39 6.87
C LEU A 962 42.33 21.53 6.71
N ALA A 963 42.55 20.90 5.54
CA ALA A 963 43.71 20.02 5.33
C ALA A 963 45.07 20.74 5.47
N ALA A 964 45.19 22.02 5.08
CA ALA A 964 46.47 22.74 5.18
C ALA A 964 46.87 23.07 6.63
N PRO A 965 45.99 23.61 7.51
CA PRO A 965 46.29 23.77 8.93
C PRO A 965 46.64 22.47 9.66
N VAL A 966 45.95 21.37 9.33
CA VAL A 966 46.22 20.04 9.89
C VAL A 966 47.60 19.53 9.42
N ALA A 967 47.91 19.70 8.14
CA ALA A 967 49.22 19.35 7.58
C ALA A 967 50.35 20.13 8.25
N LEU A 968 50.13 21.41 8.52
CA LEU A 968 51.08 22.28 9.20
C LEU A 968 51.28 21.85 10.66
N ASN A 969 50.22 21.58 11.42
CA ASN A 969 50.33 21.12 12.81
C ASN A 969 51.01 19.74 12.90
N LEU A 970 50.76 18.83 11.94
CA LEU A 970 51.45 17.55 11.86
C LEU A 970 52.95 17.74 11.59
N LEU A 971 53.31 18.64 10.67
CA LEU A 971 54.71 18.98 10.38
C LEU A 971 55.40 19.60 11.61
N THR A 972 54.76 20.55 12.29
CA THR A 972 55.26 21.17 13.54
C THR A 972 55.58 20.09 14.58
N ASN A 973 54.66 19.16 14.82
CA ASN A 973 54.87 18.09 15.79
C ASN A 973 55.95 17.08 15.34
N MET A 974 56.13 16.85 14.04
CA MET A 974 57.25 16.07 13.52
C MET A 974 58.60 16.76 13.79
N ILE A 975 58.71 18.07 13.52
CA ILE A 975 59.91 18.86 13.84
C ILE A 975 60.16 18.88 15.35
N ALA A 976 59.11 18.98 16.16
CA ALA A 976 59.23 18.91 17.62
C ALA A 976 59.83 17.57 18.10
N THR A 977 59.54 16.44 17.46
CA THR A 977 60.18 15.14 17.80
C THR A 977 61.67 15.08 17.49
N GLN A 978 62.16 15.91 16.56
CA GLN A 978 63.58 16.03 16.28
C GLN A 978 64.29 16.90 17.33
N LEU A 979 63.65 18.01 17.72
CA LEU A 979 64.26 19.01 18.60
C LEU A 979 64.10 18.69 20.09
N LEU A 980 63.03 17.99 20.48
CA LEU A 980 62.70 17.72 21.87
C LEU A 980 62.65 16.21 22.16
N PRO A 981 63.46 15.70 23.10
CA PRO A 981 63.52 14.27 23.39
C PRO A 981 62.26 13.70 24.05
N TYR A 982 61.42 14.55 24.66
CA TYR A 982 60.16 14.18 25.33
C TYR A 982 58.91 14.39 24.45
N ALA A 983 59.05 14.86 23.21
CA ALA A 983 57.90 15.07 22.33
C ALA A 983 57.24 13.73 21.95
N ASP A 984 55.92 13.69 22.12
CA ASP A 984 55.02 12.54 21.93
C ASP A 984 54.06 12.73 20.74
N GLY A 985 54.37 13.71 19.88
CA GLY A 985 53.51 14.07 18.76
C GLY A 985 52.36 14.99 19.11
N GLN A 986 52.14 15.36 20.39
CA GLN A 986 51.14 16.34 20.86
C GLN A 986 51.80 17.51 21.61
N THR A 987 52.97 17.93 21.15
CA THR A 987 53.73 19.03 21.76
C THR A 987 53.09 20.38 21.50
N VAL A 988 52.49 20.54 20.32
CA VAL A 988 51.68 21.70 19.94
C VAL A 988 50.33 21.22 19.45
N THR A 989 49.25 21.84 19.95
CA THR A 989 47.89 21.59 19.48
C THR A 989 47.19 22.91 19.21
N THR A 990 46.85 23.12 17.94
CA THR A 990 46.10 24.28 17.48
C THR A 990 44.61 23.95 17.44
N TYR A 991 43.79 24.87 17.94
CA TYR A 991 42.34 24.85 17.82
C TYR A 991 41.88 25.96 16.89
N ASN A 992 40.93 25.66 16.00
CA ASN A 992 40.19 26.67 15.25
C ASN A 992 38.84 26.91 15.92
N TYR A 993 38.54 28.17 16.24
CA TYR A 993 37.22 28.58 16.72
C TYR A 993 36.91 29.97 16.12
N PRO A 994 36.21 30.03 14.98
CA PRO A 994 35.99 31.31 14.30
C PRO A 994 35.16 32.27 15.15
N MET A 995 35.30 33.58 14.91
CA MET A 995 34.45 34.59 15.54
C MET A 995 33.05 34.54 14.92
N GLU A 996 32.00 34.66 15.74
CA GLU A 996 30.64 34.84 15.23
C GLU A 996 30.60 36.10 14.37
N SER A 997 30.50 35.94 13.05
CA SER A 997 30.13 37.06 12.21
C SER A 997 28.68 37.38 12.54
N VAL A 998 28.43 38.62 12.98
CA VAL A 998 27.12 39.23 12.76
C VAL A 998 27.00 39.36 11.25
N LEU A 999 26.62 38.27 10.57
CA LEU A 999 26.13 38.36 9.22
C LEU A 999 24.95 39.35 9.30
N PRO A 1000 24.87 40.37 8.42
CA PRO A 1000 23.76 41.33 8.43
C PRO A 1000 22.38 40.68 8.20
N PHE A 1001 22.36 39.37 7.98
CA PHE A 1001 21.21 38.56 7.69
C PHE A 1001 21.31 37.33 8.57
N GLU A 1002 20.26 37.05 9.34
CA GLU A 1002 19.90 35.66 9.60
C GLU A 1002 19.87 34.99 8.23
N PHE A 1003 20.92 34.25 7.87
CA PHE A 1003 20.82 33.29 6.79
C PHE A 1003 19.82 32.24 7.28
N ILE A 1004 18.53 32.54 7.16
CA ILE A 1004 17.51 31.51 7.13
C ILE A 1004 17.91 30.69 5.92
N VAL A 1005 18.50 29.53 6.15
CA VAL A 1005 18.84 28.62 5.07
C VAL A 1005 17.52 28.13 4.52
N HIS A 1006 17.04 28.81 3.50
CA HIS A 1006 15.78 28.48 2.86
C HIS A 1006 15.90 27.07 2.29
N LYS A 1007 14.83 26.29 2.46
CA LYS A 1007 14.68 25.04 1.72
C LYS A 1007 14.80 25.34 0.23
N ASP A 1008 15.50 24.47 -0.48
CA ASP A 1008 15.48 24.47 -1.95
C ASP A 1008 14.02 24.46 -2.42
N ASP A 1009 13.69 25.29 -3.40
CA ASP A 1009 12.33 25.40 -3.96
C ASP A 1009 11.80 24.02 -4.42
N ILE A 1010 12.71 23.17 -4.92
CA ILE A 1010 12.42 21.79 -5.33
C ILE A 1010 11.98 20.92 -4.14
N LEU A 1011 12.60 21.10 -2.97
CA LEU A 1011 12.33 20.28 -1.79
C LEU A 1011 11.00 20.67 -1.13
N SER A 1012 10.68 21.96 -1.08
CA SER A 1012 9.39 22.47 -0.60
C SER A 1012 8.23 22.04 -1.52
N GLU A 1013 8.42 22.11 -2.84
CA GLU A 1013 7.46 21.59 -3.83
C GLU A 1013 7.27 20.07 -3.72
N THR A 1014 8.35 19.31 -3.49
CA THR A 1014 8.27 17.85 -3.32
C THR A 1014 7.47 17.47 -2.07
N TRP A 1015 7.64 18.21 -0.97
CA TRP A 1015 6.84 18.04 0.24
C TRP A 1015 5.36 18.31 -0.03
N ALA A 1016 5.05 19.45 -0.67
CA ALA A 1016 3.70 19.86 -1.05
C ALA A 1016 2.96 18.81 -1.87
N VAL A 1017 3.58 18.33 -2.95
CA VAL A 1017 3.05 17.28 -3.83
C VAL A 1017 2.78 15.99 -3.05
N SER A 1018 3.70 15.61 -2.16
CA SER A 1018 3.58 14.38 -1.38
C SER A 1018 2.43 14.43 -0.37
N VAL A 1019 2.23 15.57 0.29
CA VAL A 1019 1.13 15.79 1.24
C VAL A 1019 -0.22 15.76 0.51
N VAL A 1020 -0.33 16.45 -0.63
CA VAL A 1020 -1.53 16.40 -1.49
C VAL A 1020 -1.84 14.97 -1.95
N PHE A 1021 -0.80 14.20 -2.33
CA PHE A 1021 -0.97 12.81 -2.74
C PHE A 1021 -1.54 11.93 -1.63
N VAL A 1022 -1.00 12.02 -0.41
CA VAL A 1022 -1.50 11.26 0.76
C VAL A 1022 -2.94 11.63 1.09
N MET A 1023 -3.29 12.91 1.01
CA MET A 1023 -4.67 13.36 1.26
C MET A 1023 -5.64 12.82 0.20
N LEU A 1024 -5.36 13.04 -1.10
CA LEU A 1024 -6.27 12.62 -2.17
C LEU A 1024 -6.45 11.11 -2.21
N THR A 1025 -5.38 10.33 -2.01
CA THR A 1025 -5.45 8.86 -1.93
C THR A 1025 -6.33 8.37 -0.79
N THR A 1026 -6.34 9.09 0.34
CA THR A 1026 -7.22 8.78 1.47
C THR A 1026 -8.68 9.13 1.17
N VAL A 1027 -8.93 10.27 0.53
CA VAL A 1027 -10.27 10.76 0.15
C VAL A 1027 -10.95 9.84 -0.88
N VAL A 1028 -10.21 9.06 -1.68
CA VAL A 1028 -10.78 8.07 -2.62
C VAL A 1028 -11.78 7.12 -1.93
N ASN A 1029 -11.57 6.79 -0.66
CA ASN A 1029 -12.48 5.93 0.10
C ASN A 1029 -13.91 6.50 0.19
N ALA A 1030 -14.10 7.80 -0.02
CA ALA A 1030 -15.40 8.45 -0.08
C ALA A 1030 -16.28 7.92 -1.22
N VAL A 1031 -15.68 7.41 -2.32
CA VAL A 1031 -16.39 6.82 -3.48
C VAL A 1031 -17.30 5.67 -3.04
N LEU A 1032 -16.90 4.92 -2.00
CA LEU A 1032 -17.51 3.63 -1.73
C LEU A 1032 -18.91 3.73 -1.13
N LEU A 1033 -19.23 4.77 -0.35
CA LEU A 1033 -20.59 4.95 0.15
C LEU A 1033 -21.58 5.21 -1.02
N PRO A 1034 -21.35 6.18 -1.93
CA PRO A 1034 -22.15 6.36 -3.14
C PRO A 1034 -22.29 5.10 -4.00
N CYS A 1035 -21.20 4.35 -4.17
CA CYS A 1035 -21.24 3.11 -4.95
C CYS A 1035 -22.10 2.03 -4.28
N LYS A 1036 -21.97 1.85 -2.96
CA LYS A 1036 -22.77 0.90 -2.19
C LYS A 1036 -24.26 1.29 -2.14
N GLU A 1037 -24.56 2.58 -2.02
CA GLU A 1037 -25.94 3.08 -2.08
C GLU A 1037 -26.58 2.85 -3.45
N ARG A 1038 -25.78 2.82 -4.52
CA ARG A 1038 -26.24 2.49 -5.87
C ARG A 1038 -26.48 1.00 -6.05
N THR A 1039 -25.57 0.14 -5.61
CA THR A 1039 -25.72 -1.32 -5.73
C THR A 1039 -26.86 -1.87 -4.87
N SER A 1040 -27.07 -1.29 -3.70
CA SER A 1040 -28.21 -1.61 -2.82
C SER A 1040 -29.52 -0.92 -3.21
N SER A 1041 -29.50 -0.02 -4.20
CA SER A 1041 -30.62 0.86 -4.54
C SER A 1041 -31.17 1.66 -3.35
N ALA A 1042 -30.41 1.81 -2.25
CA ALA A 1042 -30.84 2.54 -1.06
C ALA A 1042 -31.15 4.00 -1.38
N ARG A 1043 -30.42 4.60 -2.33
CA ARG A 1043 -30.72 5.97 -2.79
C ARG A 1043 -32.09 6.06 -3.47
N HIS A 1044 -32.47 5.05 -4.25
CA HIS A 1044 -33.79 4.99 -4.87
C HIS A 1044 -34.90 4.96 -3.82
N ILE A 1045 -34.69 4.23 -2.72
CA ILE A 1045 -35.63 4.19 -1.58
C ILE A 1045 -35.80 5.58 -0.95
N HIS A 1046 -34.72 6.36 -0.80
CA HIS A 1046 -34.83 7.74 -0.27
C HIS A 1046 -35.63 8.65 -1.20
N VAL A 1047 -35.42 8.53 -2.52
CA VAL A 1047 -36.16 9.32 -3.52
C VAL A 1047 -37.64 8.92 -3.52
N LEU A 1048 -37.95 7.62 -3.45
CA LEU A 1048 -39.32 7.12 -3.30
C LEU A 1048 -39.99 7.62 -2.01
N ALA A 1049 -39.22 7.80 -0.93
CA ALA A 1049 -39.69 8.37 0.33
C ALA A 1049 -39.87 9.92 0.28
N GLY A 1050 -39.72 10.55 -0.90
CA GLY A 1050 -39.93 11.98 -1.10
C GLY A 1050 -38.73 12.87 -0.76
N CYS A 1051 -37.51 12.31 -0.66
CA CYS A 1051 -36.29 13.11 -0.50
C CYS A 1051 -35.81 13.63 -1.85
N ALA A 1052 -35.61 14.95 -1.97
CA ALA A 1052 -35.01 15.53 -3.17
C ALA A 1052 -33.57 15.01 -3.39
N PRO A 1053 -33.19 14.59 -4.63
CA PRO A 1053 -31.82 14.14 -4.94
C PRO A 1053 -30.74 15.15 -4.58
N ALA A 1054 -30.99 16.45 -4.81
CA ALA A 1054 -30.07 17.52 -4.44
C ALA A 1054 -29.80 17.56 -2.93
N LEU A 1055 -30.80 17.28 -2.10
CA LEU A 1055 -30.66 17.23 -0.65
C LEU A 1055 -29.79 16.04 -0.20
N HIS A 1056 -29.98 14.87 -0.82
CA HIS A 1056 -29.15 13.68 -0.55
C HIS A 1056 -27.68 13.94 -0.90
N TRP A 1057 -27.41 14.50 -2.07
CA TRP A 1057 -26.04 14.81 -2.50
C TRP A 1057 -25.42 15.94 -1.68
N GLY A 1058 -26.19 16.98 -1.35
CA GLY A 1058 -25.75 18.06 -0.46
C GLY A 1058 -25.39 17.54 0.93
N ALA A 1059 -26.21 16.67 1.52
CA ALA A 1059 -25.90 16.01 2.80
C ALA A 1059 -24.61 15.18 2.72
N THR A 1060 -24.46 14.40 1.64
CA THR A 1060 -23.28 13.54 1.41
C THR A 1060 -22.00 14.36 1.26
N LEU A 1061 -22.04 15.42 0.45
CA LEU A 1061 -20.90 16.32 0.27
C LEU A 1061 -20.54 16.99 1.60
N LEU A 1062 -21.52 17.55 2.31
CA LEU A 1062 -21.30 18.24 3.58
C LEU A 1062 -20.69 17.33 4.66
N THR A 1063 -21.18 16.10 4.79
CA THR A 1063 -20.63 15.16 5.78
C THR A 1063 -19.22 14.74 5.41
N HIS A 1064 -18.96 14.39 4.15
CA HIS A 1064 -17.62 14.01 3.72
C HIS A 1064 -16.62 15.16 3.87
N THR A 1065 -16.99 16.40 3.50
CA THR A 1065 -16.12 17.56 3.64
C THR A 1065 -15.81 17.86 5.11
N LEU A 1066 -16.80 17.82 6.00
CA LEU A 1066 -16.57 17.97 7.45
C LEU A 1066 -15.62 16.90 8.00
N ILE A 1067 -15.86 15.63 7.66
CA ILE A 1067 -15.04 14.52 8.14
C ILE A 1067 -13.59 14.66 7.67
N TYR A 1068 -13.34 14.85 6.38
CA TYR A 1068 -11.97 14.93 5.86
C TYR A 1068 -11.25 16.22 6.24
N THR A 1069 -11.98 17.33 6.48
CA THR A 1069 -11.37 18.55 7.01
C THR A 1069 -10.86 18.32 8.45
N LEU A 1070 -11.67 17.67 9.30
CA LEU A 1070 -11.30 17.38 10.68
C LEU A 1070 -10.19 16.33 10.79
N VAL A 1071 -10.21 15.31 9.94
CA VAL A 1071 -9.32 14.15 10.03
C VAL A 1071 -8.01 14.32 9.26
N LEU A 1072 -8.00 15.04 8.14
CA LEU A 1072 -6.82 15.17 7.27
C LEU A 1072 -6.24 16.59 7.26
N VAL A 1073 -7.07 17.60 6.98
CA VAL A 1073 -6.57 18.98 6.77
C VAL A 1073 -6.04 19.58 8.07
N LEU A 1074 -6.84 19.56 9.15
CA LEU A 1074 -6.41 20.14 10.42
C LEU A 1074 -5.15 19.45 10.98
N PRO A 1075 -5.07 18.11 11.06
CA PRO A 1075 -3.84 17.45 11.52
C PRO A 1075 -2.65 17.69 10.60
N ALA A 1076 -2.82 17.76 9.27
CA ALA A 1076 -1.73 18.05 8.36
C ALA A 1076 -1.11 19.44 8.62
N ILE A 1077 -1.95 20.45 8.86
CA ILE A 1077 -1.52 21.81 9.18
C ILE A 1077 -0.86 21.84 10.56
N VAL A 1078 -1.45 21.19 11.57
CA VAL A 1078 -0.86 21.13 12.92
C VAL A 1078 0.51 20.45 12.90
N ILE A 1079 0.68 19.37 12.14
CA ILE A 1079 1.98 18.70 11.98
C ILE A 1079 2.97 19.60 11.25
N ALA A 1080 2.53 20.30 10.20
CA ALA A 1080 3.37 21.23 9.47
C ALA A 1080 3.91 22.34 10.38
N VAL A 1081 3.04 22.92 11.23
CA VAL A 1081 3.41 23.94 12.22
C VAL A 1081 4.31 23.36 13.32
N ALA A 1082 3.92 22.24 13.93
CA ALA A 1082 4.58 21.72 15.13
C ALA A 1082 6.00 21.19 14.88
N PHE A 1083 6.31 20.80 13.65
CA PHE A 1083 7.56 20.12 13.33
C PHE A 1083 8.48 20.85 12.36
N GLU A 1084 8.06 21.98 11.78
CA GLU A 1084 8.94 22.79 10.95
C GLU A 1084 10.04 23.47 11.77
N GLN A 1085 11.26 23.50 11.22
CA GLN A 1085 12.44 24.10 11.86
C GLN A 1085 12.88 25.43 11.23
N ASP A 1086 12.36 25.79 10.04
CA ASP A 1086 12.87 26.90 9.22
C ASP A 1086 11.94 28.14 9.23
N ASN A 1087 10.89 28.15 10.06
CA ASN A 1087 9.91 29.25 10.22
C ASN A 1087 9.24 29.73 8.92
N THR A 1088 9.22 28.92 7.85
CA THR A 1088 8.63 29.29 6.56
C THR A 1088 7.11 29.03 6.51
N ILE A 1089 6.65 27.87 6.98
CA ILE A 1089 5.27 27.38 7.00
C ILE A 1089 4.49 27.89 8.23
N ASP A 1090 5.14 28.30 9.31
CA ASP A 1090 4.45 28.87 10.50
C ASP A 1090 3.84 30.28 10.28
N ARG A 1091 4.04 30.90 9.11
CA ARG A 1091 3.42 32.20 8.82
C ARG A 1091 1.89 32.07 8.73
N PRO A 1092 1.12 32.91 9.45
CA PRO A 1092 -0.35 32.80 9.50
C PRO A 1092 -0.99 32.93 8.12
N ASP A 1093 -0.46 33.79 7.25
CA ASP A 1093 -0.97 33.99 5.89
C ASP A 1093 -0.84 32.71 5.04
N PHE A 1094 0.26 31.98 5.18
CA PHE A 1094 0.48 30.71 4.49
C PHE A 1094 -0.47 29.63 5.02
N LEU A 1095 -0.60 29.51 6.35
CA LEU A 1095 -1.49 28.53 6.97
C LEU A 1095 -2.95 28.73 6.55
N VAL A 1096 -3.41 29.98 6.49
CA VAL A 1096 -4.76 30.31 6.01
C VAL A 1096 -4.91 30.00 4.52
N ALA A 1097 -3.95 30.39 3.68
CA ALA A 1097 -3.99 30.09 2.25
C ALA A 1097 -4.01 28.57 1.99
N MET A 1098 -3.15 27.81 2.66
CA MET A 1098 -3.08 26.35 2.58
C MET A 1098 -4.37 25.69 3.07
N PHE A 1099 -4.93 26.13 4.20
CA PHE A 1099 -6.22 25.63 4.69
C PHE A 1099 -7.32 25.80 3.64
N VAL A 1100 -7.44 27.00 3.04
CA VAL A 1100 -8.45 27.29 2.02
C VAL A 1100 -8.24 26.44 0.76
N VAL A 1101 -7.01 26.35 0.25
CA VAL A 1101 -6.69 25.53 -0.94
C VAL A 1101 -7.01 24.06 -0.70
N LEU A 1102 -6.63 23.51 0.45
CA LEU A 1102 -6.86 22.10 0.77
C LEU A 1102 -8.35 21.77 0.95
N VAL A 1103 -9.12 22.63 1.63
CA VAL A 1103 -10.56 22.44 1.78
C VAL A 1103 -11.28 22.53 0.44
N LEU A 1104 -11.02 23.57 -0.36
CA LEU A 1104 -11.60 23.71 -1.70
C LEU A 1104 -11.20 22.55 -2.62
N GLY A 1105 -9.94 22.12 -2.53
CA GLY A 1105 -9.42 20.96 -3.25
C GLY A 1105 -10.14 19.66 -2.90
N ILE A 1106 -10.40 19.41 -1.62
CA ILE A 1106 -11.18 18.24 -1.17
C ILE A 1106 -12.63 18.31 -1.69
N ILE A 1107 -13.27 19.48 -1.64
CA ILE A 1107 -14.64 19.65 -2.16
C ILE A 1107 -14.69 19.34 -3.66
N ALA A 1108 -13.78 19.93 -4.45
CA ALA A 1108 -13.71 19.71 -5.89
C ALA A 1108 -13.40 18.24 -6.23
N PHE A 1109 -12.49 17.62 -5.47
CA PHE A 1109 -12.15 16.22 -5.66
C PHE A 1109 -13.27 15.25 -5.26
N LEU A 1110 -14.01 15.52 -4.18
CA LEU A 1110 -15.19 14.75 -3.80
C LEU A 1110 -16.28 14.81 -4.88
N ALA A 1111 -16.48 15.97 -5.50
CA ALA A 1111 -17.39 16.10 -6.63
C ALA A 1111 -16.96 15.20 -7.81
N LEU A 1112 -15.66 15.20 -8.14
CA LEU A 1112 -15.09 14.34 -9.19
C LEU A 1112 -15.30 12.85 -8.87
N VAL A 1113 -15.03 12.47 -7.62
CA VAL A 1113 -15.27 11.13 -7.06
C VAL A 1113 -16.73 10.68 -7.29
N TYR A 1114 -17.70 11.57 -7.09
CA TYR A 1114 -19.12 11.23 -7.28
C TYR A 1114 -19.48 10.99 -8.75
N ILE A 1115 -18.92 11.75 -9.71
CA ILE A 1115 -19.12 11.47 -11.14
C ILE A 1115 -18.59 10.08 -11.49
N VAL A 1116 -17.36 9.76 -11.07
CA VAL A 1116 -16.74 8.46 -11.36
C VAL A 1116 -17.53 7.29 -10.75
N SER A 1117 -18.24 7.52 -9.64
CA SER A 1117 -19.12 6.50 -9.02
C SER A 1117 -20.30 6.09 -9.91
N PHE A 1118 -20.72 6.93 -10.86
CA PHE A 1118 -21.76 6.59 -11.84
C PHE A 1118 -21.21 5.83 -13.05
N MET A 1119 -19.97 6.12 -13.46
CA MET A 1119 -19.38 5.59 -14.70
C MET A 1119 -19.00 4.10 -14.61
N PHE A 1120 -18.63 3.60 -13.42
CA PHE A 1120 -18.10 2.24 -13.28
C PHE A 1120 -18.73 1.47 -12.13
N GLU A 1121 -18.78 0.14 -12.24
CA GLU A 1121 -19.15 -0.78 -11.16
C GLU A 1121 -18.08 -0.77 -10.05
N GLU A 1122 -18.52 -0.92 -8.79
CA GLU A 1122 -17.87 -0.55 -7.50
C GLU A 1122 -16.33 -0.49 -7.40
N ARG A 1123 -15.59 -1.36 -8.09
CA ARG A 1123 -14.12 -1.53 -7.92
C ARG A 1123 -13.29 -0.93 -9.05
N ALA A 1124 -13.84 -0.88 -10.27
CA ALA A 1124 -13.11 -0.28 -11.40
C ALA A 1124 -12.96 1.24 -11.22
N SER A 1125 -13.95 1.89 -10.56
CA SER A 1125 -13.91 3.30 -10.19
C SER A 1125 -12.66 3.67 -9.38
N CYS A 1126 -12.39 2.93 -8.31
CA CYS A 1126 -11.27 3.23 -7.40
C CYS A 1126 -9.92 3.11 -8.09
N ILE A 1127 -9.73 2.06 -8.90
CA ILE A 1127 -8.51 1.80 -9.66
C ILE A 1127 -8.22 2.93 -10.66
N VAL A 1128 -9.23 3.35 -11.44
CA VAL A 1128 -9.09 4.46 -12.40
C VAL A 1128 -8.77 5.76 -11.67
N LEU A 1129 -9.42 6.00 -10.55
CA LEU A 1129 -9.28 7.24 -9.79
C LEU A 1129 -7.91 7.34 -9.09
N VAL A 1130 -7.38 6.25 -8.53
CA VAL A 1130 -5.99 6.19 -8.04
C VAL A 1130 -4.99 6.44 -9.16
N SER A 1131 -5.25 5.93 -10.37
CA SER A 1131 -4.40 6.18 -11.55
C SER A 1131 -4.41 7.65 -11.96
N MET A 1132 -5.58 8.30 -11.93
CA MET A 1132 -5.72 9.73 -12.21
C MET A 1132 -4.99 10.58 -11.17
N ILE A 1133 -5.13 10.28 -9.87
CA ILE A 1133 -4.38 10.98 -8.81
C ILE A 1133 -2.88 10.86 -9.10
N PHE A 1134 -2.38 9.64 -9.33
CA PHE A 1134 -0.96 9.43 -9.61
C PHE A 1134 -0.46 10.26 -10.80
N PHE A 1135 -1.19 10.25 -11.91
CA PHE A 1135 -0.82 11.00 -13.10
C PHE A 1135 -0.80 12.53 -12.85
N PHE A 1136 -1.86 13.08 -12.27
CA PHE A 1136 -2.02 14.54 -12.15
C PHE A 1136 -1.37 15.18 -10.92
N VAL A 1137 -1.08 14.39 -9.89
CA VAL A 1137 -0.43 14.89 -8.66
C VAL A 1137 1.07 14.65 -8.71
N VAL A 1138 1.52 13.51 -9.23
CA VAL A 1138 2.94 13.13 -9.16
C VAL A 1138 3.65 13.37 -10.49
N VAL A 1139 3.08 12.92 -11.60
CA VAL A 1139 3.80 12.95 -12.89
C VAL A 1139 3.88 14.36 -13.46
N THR A 1140 2.79 15.14 -13.43
CA THR A 1140 2.79 16.48 -14.06
C THR A 1140 3.71 17.50 -13.37
N PRO A 1141 3.78 17.63 -12.03
CA PRO A 1141 4.70 18.61 -11.41
C PRO A 1141 6.16 18.19 -11.61
N ILE A 1142 6.47 16.89 -11.62
CA ILE A 1142 7.84 16.43 -11.92
C ILE A 1142 8.25 16.89 -13.32
N VAL A 1143 7.34 16.86 -14.30
CA VAL A 1143 7.62 17.36 -15.65
C VAL A 1143 7.85 18.88 -15.65
N GLU A 1144 7.05 19.64 -14.90
CA GLU A 1144 7.21 21.10 -14.75
C GLU A 1144 8.55 21.46 -14.08
N VAL A 1145 8.87 20.85 -12.93
CA VAL A 1145 10.13 21.09 -12.21
C VAL A 1145 11.34 20.74 -13.07
N VAL A 1146 11.30 19.60 -13.76
CA VAL A 1146 12.40 19.20 -14.64
C VAL A 1146 12.52 20.14 -15.84
N ARG A 1147 11.39 20.62 -16.41
CA ARG A 1147 11.40 21.63 -17.48
C ARG A 1147 12.10 22.91 -17.01
N ASP A 1148 11.73 23.40 -15.83
CA ASP A 1148 12.26 24.66 -15.27
C ASP A 1148 13.76 24.55 -14.95
N LEU A 1149 14.20 23.37 -14.48
CA LEU A 1149 15.63 23.06 -14.26
C LEU A 1149 16.44 22.97 -15.56
N CYS A 1150 15.83 22.50 -16.66
CA CYS A 1150 16.53 22.21 -17.91
C CYS A 1150 16.63 23.40 -18.85
N LEU A 1151 15.55 24.17 -19.02
CA LEU A 1151 15.45 25.24 -20.03
C LEU A 1151 15.89 26.62 -19.48
N GLY A 1152 16.01 26.76 -18.16
CA GLY A 1152 16.12 28.07 -17.53
C GLY A 1152 14.84 28.90 -17.77
N SER A 1153 14.76 30.12 -17.22
CA SER A 1153 13.55 30.95 -17.31
C SER A 1153 13.18 31.43 -18.72
N LYS A 1154 13.91 31.02 -19.77
CA LYS A 1154 13.56 31.35 -21.16
C LYS A 1154 12.43 30.45 -21.63
N ARG A 1155 11.21 30.98 -21.50
CA ARG A 1155 9.93 30.47 -22.03
C ARG A 1155 9.95 30.49 -23.58
N GLU A 1156 10.65 29.57 -24.21
CA GLU A 1156 10.40 29.25 -25.63
C GLU A 1156 9.69 27.89 -25.68
N TYR A 1157 8.39 27.91 -26.01
CA TYR A 1157 7.52 26.88 -26.65
C TYR A 1157 6.06 26.96 -26.14
N GLU A 1158 5.15 27.46 -26.96
CA GLU A 1158 3.77 27.81 -26.56
C GLU A 1158 2.82 26.60 -26.38
N SER A 1159 2.92 25.53 -27.18
CA SER A 1159 1.83 24.53 -27.26
C SER A 1159 1.68 23.60 -26.05
N PHE A 1160 2.78 23.14 -25.44
CA PHE A 1160 2.73 22.27 -24.26
C PHE A 1160 2.32 23.04 -23.00
N ASP A 1161 2.82 24.26 -22.85
CA ASP A 1161 2.50 25.12 -21.70
C ASP A 1161 1.03 25.55 -21.71
N TYR A 1162 0.44 25.83 -22.88
CA TYR A 1162 -1.00 26.06 -22.99
C TYR A 1162 -1.82 24.82 -22.59
N PHE A 1163 -1.39 23.61 -22.97
CA PHE A 1163 -2.10 22.39 -22.59
C PHE A 1163 -2.07 22.15 -21.07
N VAL A 1164 -0.89 22.32 -20.45
CA VAL A 1164 -0.72 22.22 -18.99
C VAL A 1164 -1.52 23.30 -18.26
N LEU A 1165 -1.52 24.53 -18.78
CA LEU A 1165 -2.34 25.63 -18.26
C LEU A 1165 -3.83 25.29 -18.30
N VAL A 1166 -4.36 24.82 -19.44
CA VAL A 1166 -5.77 24.41 -19.56
C VAL A 1166 -6.10 23.30 -18.58
N LEU A 1167 -5.25 22.28 -18.45
CA LEU A 1167 -5.43 21.20 -17.47
C LEU A 1167 -5.47 21.73 -16.04
N SER A 1168 -4.68 22.76 -15.73
CA SER A 1168 -4.62 23.38 -14.40
C SER A 1168 -5.96 23.94 -13.96
N TYR A 1169 -6.85 24.28 -14.89
CA TYR A 1169 -8.20 24.82 -14.61
C TYR A 1169 -9.32 23.80 -14.79
N VAL A 1170 -9.07 22.62 -15.37
CA VAL A 1170 -10.10 21.62 -15.66
C VAL A 1170 -10.07 20.42 -14.70
N VAL A 1171 -8.88 20.01 -14.25
CA VAL A 1171 -8.68 18.74 -13.55
C VAL A 1171 -8.37 18.96 -12.06
N PRO A 1172 -9.30 18.67 -11.12
CA PRO A 1172 -9.13 19.04 -9.71
C PRO A 1172 -7.83 18.53 -9.05
N PRO A 1173 -7.38 17.26 -9.25
CA PRO A 1173 -6.10 16.80 -8.70
C PRO A 1173 -4.88 17.60 -9.18
N HIS A 1174 -4.91 18.14 -10.39
CA HIS A 1174 -3.82 18.97 -10.90
C HIS A 1174 -3.93 20.41 -10.38
N THR A 1175 -5.15 20.98 -10.37
CA THR A 1175 -5.42 22.32 -9.84
C THR A 1175 -4.99 22.48 -8.38
N ILE A 1176 -5.33 21.51 -7.51
CA ILE A 1176 -4.92 21.55 -6.10
C ILE A 1176 -3.40 21.47 -5.96
N THR A 1177 -2.74 20.61 -6.73
CA THR A 1177 -1.29 20.44 -6.68
C THR A 1177 -0.57 21.72 -7.09
N LYS A 1178 -1.02 22.36 -8.18
CA LYS A 1178 -0.46 23.64 -8.66
C LYS A 1178 -0.72 24.79 -7.68
N ALA A 1179 -1.90 24.83 -7.05
CA ALA A 1179 -2.21 25.84 -6.06
C ALA A 1179 -1.31 25.72 -4.81
N VAL A 1180 -1.06 24.49 -4.36
CA VAL A 1180 -0.18 24.22 -3.21
C VAL A 1180 1.30 24.49 -3.55
N THR A 1181 1.76 24.15 -4.76
CA THR A 1181 3.13 24.47 -5.18
C THR A 1181 3.34 25.99 -5.31
N GLN A 1182 2.38 26.73 -5.87
CA GLN A 1182 2.41 28.20 -5.89
C GLN A 1182 2.39 28.81 -4.49
N CYS A 1183 1.61 28.26 -3.55
CA CYS A 1183 1.65 28.70 -2.15
C CYS A 1183 3.07 28.52 -1.58
N SER A 1184 3.68 27.35 -1.81
CA SER A 1184 5.02 27.03 -1.31
C SER A 1184 6.10 27.93 -1.93
N TYR A 1185 5.98 28.23 -3.23
CA TYR A 1185 6.86 29.16 -3.95
C TYR A 1185 6.77 30.59 -3.40
N ILE A 1186 5.55 31.12 -3.21
CA ILE A 1186 5.35 32.46 -2.64
C ILE A 1186 5.92 32.56 -1.23
N THR A 1187 5.80 31.51 -0.43
CA THR A 1187 6.39 31.47 0.91
C THR A 1187 7.90 31.51 0.86
N GLY A 1188 8.54 30.73 -0.03
CA GLY A 1188 9.98 30.80 -0.27
C GLY A 1188 10.43 32.20 -0.71
N HIS A 1189 9.70 32.82 -1.65
CA HIS A 1189 9.97 34.16 -2.13
C HIS A 1189 9.82 35.23 -1.04
N ASN A 1190 8.70 35.23 -0.31
CA ASN A 1190 8.42 36.14 0.80
C ASN A 1190 9.35 35.92 2.00
N ALA A 1191 10.04 34.78 2.08
CA ALA A 1191 11.07 34.52 3.07
C ALA A 1191 12.43 35.09 2.66
N ARG A 1192 12.75 35.13 1.35
CA ARG A 1192 14.01 35.63 0.80
C ARG A 1192 14.17 37.16 0.88
N ASN A 1193 13.13 37.91 1.24
CA ASN A 1193 13.13 39.39 1.33
C ASN A 1193 13.66 40.11 0.06
N ASP A 1194 13.56 39.47 -1.11
CA ASP A 1194 13.83 40.09 -2.40
C ASP A 1194 12.58 40.86 -2.86
N GLU A 1195 12.57 42.19 -2.69
CA GLU A 1195 11.49 43.11 -3.09
C GLU A 1195 10.06 42.81 -2.53
N LYS A 1196 9.03 43.52 -3.04
CA LYS A 1196 7.68 43.61 -2.47
C LYS A 1196 7.06 42.22 -2.20
N PRO A 1197 6.42 42.00 -1.03
CA PRO A 1197 5.82 40.71 -0.71
C PRO A 1197 4.71 40.33 -1.71
N LEU A 1198 4.80 39.11 -2.23
CA LEU A 1198 3.79 38.51 -3.09
C LEU A 1198 2.55 38.13 -2.27
N CYS A 1199 1.38 38.36 -2.85
CA CYS A 1199 0.08 38.19 -2.21
C CYS A 1199 -0.56 36.85 -2.57
N TYR A 1200 -0.91 36.03 -1.56
CA TYR A 1200 -1.52 34.71 -1.76
C TYR A 1200 -2.93 34.76 -2.39
N PHE A 1201 -3.74 35.77 -2.07
CA PHE A 1201 -5.15 35.86 -2.51
C PHE A 1201 -5.36 36.71 -3.78
N CYS A 1202 -4.27 37.19 -4.38
CA CYS A 1202 -4.34 38.02 -5.57
C CYS A 1202 -4.63 37.19 -6.83
N LEU A 1203 -5.18 37.82 -7.87
CA LEU A 1203 -5.57 37.16 -9.13
C LEU A 1203 -4.47 37.20 -10.20
N GLY A 1204 -3.22 37.49 -9.82
CA GLY A 1204 -2.08 37.48 -10.75
C GLY A 1204 -1.76 36.07 -11.26
N GLU A 1205 -1.06 35.96 -12.39
CA GLU A 1205 -0.66 34.67 -12.99
C GLU A 1205 0.19 33.80 -12.04
N ASP A 1206 0.99 34.44 -11.19
CA ASP A 1206 1.87 33.78 -10.23
C ASP A 1206 1.20 33.53 -8.86
N ALA A 1207 -0.06 33.95 -8.66
CA ALA A 1207 -0.76 33.87 -7.39
C ALA A 1207 -1.83 32.74 -7.37
N PRO A 1208 -1.98 32.01 -6.24
CA PRO A 1208 -2.88 30.87 -6.16
C PRO A 1208 -4.36 31.27 -6.12
N GLY A 1209 -4.70 32.56 -5.92
CA GLY A 1209 -6.08 33.05 -5.84
C GLY A 1209 -6.93 32.68 -7.07
N GLY A 1210 -6.37 32.75 -8.28
CA GLY A 1210 -7.05 32.30 -9.50
C GLY A 1210 -7.37 30.80 -9.51
N LEU A 1211 -6.48 29.98 -8.98
CA LEU A 1211 -6.68 28.52 -8.86
C LEU A 1211 -7.68 28.18 -7.74
N MET A 1212 -7.75 28.96 -6.65
CA MET A 1212 -8.77 28.80 -5.61
C MET A 1212 -10.18 29.01 -6.16
N LEU A 1213 -10.38 30.06 -6.97
CA LEU A 1213 -11.66 30.30 -7.67
C LEU A 1213 -11.97 29.16 -8.65
N ALA A 1214 -10.97 28.66 -9.36
CA ALA A 1214 -11.13 27.52 -10.26
C ALA A 1214 -11.60 26.27 -9.52
N LEU A 1215 -11.02 25.94 -8.35
CA LEU A 1215 -11.46 24.81 -7.51
C LEU A 1215 -12.93 24.97 -7.07
N ALA A 1216 -13.33 26.17 -6.64
CA ALA A 1216 -14.71 26.44 -6.27
C ALA A 1216 -15.68 26.28 -7.46
N ALA A 1217 -15.30 26.81 -8.63
CA ALA A 1217 -16.09 26.68 -9.86
C ALA A 1217 -16.20 25.22 -10.30
N GLN A 1218 -15.09 24.47 -10.29
CA GLN A 1218 -15.06 23.04 -10.59
C GLN A 1218 -16.03 22.26 -9.69
N ALA A 1219 -15.98 22.50 -8.37
CA ALA A 1219 -16.88 21.83 -7.43
C ALA A 1219 -18.36 22.05 -7.78
N VAL A 1220 -18.76 23.29 -8.08
CA VAL A 1220 -20.15 23.63 -8.42
C VAL A 1220 -20.57 22.99 -9.74
N VAL A 1221 -19.75 23.12 -10.79
CA VAL A 1221 -20.04 22.58 -12.13
C VAL A 1221 -20.17 21.04 -12.07
N ILE A 1222 -19.21 20.38 -11.44
CA ILE A 1222 -19.16 18.91 -11.33
C ILE A 1222 -20.33 18.40 -10.47
N MET A 1223 -20.68 19.07 -9.36
CA MET A 1223 -21.86 18.69 -8.57
C MET A 1223 -23.18 18.91 -9.31
N THR A 1224 -23.25 19.95 -10.15
CA THR A 1224 -24.42 20.17 -11.01
C THR A 1224 -24.59 19.03 -12.00
N ILE A 1225 -23.49 18.56 -12.60
CA ILE A 1225 -23.48 17.37 -13.47
C ILE A 1225 -23.98 16.15 -12.69
N VAL A 1226 -23.46 15.87 -11.49
CA VAL A 1226 -23.91 14.75 -10.64
C VAL A 1226 -25.42 14.76 -10.40
N ILE A 1227 -25.98 15.93 -10.11
CA ILE A 1227 -27.41 16.10 -9.86
C ILE A 1227 -28.21 15.88 -11.16
N LEU A 1228 -27.77 16.46 -12.28
CA LEU A 1228 -28.41 16.30 -13.59
C LEU A 1228 -28.38 14.84 -14.10
N THR A 1229 -27.26 14.13 -13.88
CA THR A 1229 -27.16 12.70 -14.18
C THR A 1229 -28.16 11.90 -13.35
N GLN A 1230 -28.38 12.26 -12.09
CA GLN A 1230 -29.36 11.60 -11.22
C GLN A 1230 -30.81 11.83 -11.65
N TYR A 1231 -31.12 12.99 -12.25
CA TYR A 1231 -32.44 13.26 -12.86
C TYR A 1231 -32.61 12.61 -14.24
N GLY A 1232 -31.61 11.88 -14.75
CA GLY A 1232 -31.67 11.23 -16.06
C GLY A 1232 -31.63 12.19 -17.24
N VAL A 1233 -31.26 13.47 -17.02
CA VAL A 1233 -31.24 14.50 -18.07
C VAL A 1233 -30.25 14.15 -19.18
N PHE A 1234 -29.09 13.58 -18.81
CA PHE A 1234 -28.11 13.13 -19.79
C PHE A 1234 -28.57 11.91 -20.59
N ASN A 1235 -29.31 10.97 -19.99
CA ASN A 1235 -29.90 9.86 -20.73
C ASN A 1235 -30.95 10.39 -21.73
N MET A 1236 -31.82 11.29 -21.29
CA MET A 1236 -32.79 11.97 -22.17
C MET A 1236 -32.12 12.75 -23.31
N LEU A 1237 -31.00 13.44 -23.05
CA LEU A 1237 -30.23 14.16 -24.07
C LEU A 1237 -29.52 13.21 -25.04
N PHE A 1238 -28.90 12.15 -24.52
CA PHE A 1238 -28.18 11.15 -25.32
C PHE A 1238 -29.15 10.37 -26.22
N ASP A 1239 -30.32 10.00 -25.70
CA ASP A 1239 -31.41 9.37 -26.46
C ASP A 1239 -31.92 10.30 -27.56
N ARG A 1240 -31.96 11.63 -27.32
CA ARG A 1240 -32.35 12.64 -28.32
C ARG A 1240 -31.28 12.89 -29.39
N VAL A 1241 -30.01 12.84 -29.02
CA VAL A 1241 -28.88 13.17 -29.92
C VAL A 1241 -28.52 11.99 -30.82
N LEU A 1242 -28.61 10.75 -30.31
CA LEU A 1242 -28.21 9.58 -31.08
C LEU A 1242 -29.33 8.99 -31.94
N ASN A 1243 -30.58 9.44 -31.80
CA ASN A 1243 -31.72 8.89 -32.54
C ASN A 1243 -31.78 7.34 -32.48
N ILE A 1244 -31.20 6.75 -31.42
CA ILE A 1244 -31.22 5.32 -31.21
C ILE A 1244 -32.59 5.03 -30.63
N ASN A 1245 -33.54 4.70 -31.51
CA ASN A 1245 -34.67 3.87 -31.16
C ASN A 1245 -34.10 2.54 -30.65
N TYR A 1246 -33.74 2.49 -29.37
CA TYR A 1246 -33.81 1.21 -28.68
C TYR A 1246 -35.28 0.81 -28.81
N ARG A 1247 -35.53 -0.21 -29.65
CA ARG A 1247 -36.44 -1.27 -29.22
C ARG A 1247 -35.85 -1.77 -27.92
N VAL A 1248 -36.17 -1.08 -26.83
CA VAL A 1248 -36.33 -1.70 -25.54
C VAL A 1248 -37.21 -2.90 -25.89
N SER A 1249 -36.65 -4.10 -25.78
CA SER A 1249 -37.49 -5.27 -25.53
C SER A 1249 -38.37 -4.82 -24.39
N SER A 1250 -39.60 -4.46 -24.75
CA SER A 1250 -40.57 -3.88 -23.87
C SER A 1250 -40.56 -4.66 -22.57
N PRO A 1251 -40.85 -4.04 -21.43
CA PRO A 1251 -41.39 -4.77 -20.29
C PRO A 1251 -42.72 -5.47 -20.65
N ALA A 1252 -43.04 -5.76 -21.91
CA ALA A 1252 -44.31 -6.36 -22.30
C ALA A 1252 -44.50 -7.74 -21.69
N ASP A 1253 -43.46 -8.53 -21.43
CA ASP A 1253 -43.66 -9.85 -20.83
C ASP A 1253 -43.82 -9.84 -19.29
N VAL A 1254 -43.49 -8.73 -18.61
CA VAL A 1254 -43.65 -8.59 -17.14
C VAL A 1254 -44.76 -7.60 -16.78
N ASP A 1255 -45.04 -6.63 -17.65
CA ASP A 1255 -46.07 -5.63 -17.45
C ASP A 1255 -47.44 -6.11 -17.96
N ASP A 1256 -47.49 -7.13 -18.83
CA ASP A 1256 -48.75 -7.80 -19.18
C ASP A 1256 -49.26 -8.72 -18.06
N THR A 1257 -48.38 -9.31 -17.24
CA THR A 1257 -48.79 -10.07 -16.05
C THR A 1257 -49.25 -9.16 -14.93
N VAL A 1258 -48.56 -8.04 -14.69
CA VAL A 1258 -48.99 -7.05 -13.68
C VAL A 1258 -50.24 -6.28 -14.13
N ARG A 1259 -50.41 -5.95 -15.42
CA ARG A 1259 -51.68 -5.41 -15.93
C ARG A 1259 -52.79 -6.43 -15.98
N ALA A 1260 -52.51 -7.70 -16.28
CA ALA A 1260 -53.50 -8.76 -16.19
C ALA A 1260 -53.91 -9.01 -14.74
N GLU A 1261 -53.00 -8.96 -13.77
CA GLU A 1261 -53.33 -9.01 -12.33
C GLU A 1261 -54.11 -7.78 -11.90
N ARG A 1262 -53.72 -6.58 -12.31
CA ARG A 1262 -54.44 -5.34 -11.96
C ARG A 1262 -55.83 -5.30 -12.58
N ALA A 1263 -55.97 -5.72 -13.84
CA ALA A 1263 -57.26 -5.85 -14.52
C ALA A 1263 -58.08 -7.02 -13.95
N TYR A 1264 -57.45 -8.10 -13.50
CA TYR A 1264 -58.13 -9.21 -12.82
C TYR A 1264 -58.65 -8.76 -11.46
N VAL A 1265 -57.85 -8.04 -10.68
CA VAL A 1265 -58.19 -7.45 -9.37
C VAL A 1265 -59.30 -6.40 -9.53
N GLU A 1266 -59.18 -5.48 -10.48
CA GLU A 1266 -60.22 -4.48 -10.78
C GLU A 1266 -61.53 -5.15 -11.25
N LYS A 1267 -61.44 -6.21 -12.06
CA LYS A 1267 -62.60 -6.99 -12.50
C LYS A 1267 -63.19 -7.86 -11.38
N THR A 1268 -62.41 -8.33 -10.42
CA THR A 1268 -62.93 -9.04 -9.22
C THR A 1268 -63.55 -8.08 -8.21
N ILE A 1269 -63.06 -6.85 -8.11
CA ILE A 1269 -63.68 -5.78 -7.30
C ILE A 1269 -65.01 -5.36 -7.92
N ALA A 1270 -65.05 -5.15 -9.24
CA ALA A 1270 -66.28 -4.78 -9.96
C ALA A 1270 -67.32 -5.91 -10.11
N LEU A 1271 -66.96 -7.16 -9.79
CA LEU A 1271 -67.89 -8.30 -9.70
C LEU A 1271 -68.35 -8.57 -8.25
N ARG A 1272 -67.78 -7.86 -7.27
CA ARG A 1272 -68.14 -7.93 -5.84
C ARG A 1272 -68.97 -6.74 -5.38
N GLU A 1273 -68.88 -5.60 -6.06
CA GLU A 1273 -69.89 -4.53 -6.06
C GLU A 1273 -71.08 -4.90 -6.96
#